data_AF-A7GXP6-F1
#
_entry.id   AF-A7GXP6-F1
#
_cell.length_a   1.000
_cell.length_b   1.000
_cell.length_c   1.000
_cell.angle_alpha   90.00
_cell.angle_beta   90.00
_cell.angle_gamma   90.00
#
_symmetry.space_group_name_H-M   'P 1'
#
loop_
_entity.id
_entity.type
_entity.pdbx_description
1 polymer ?
#
loop_
_entity_poly.entity_id
_entity_poly.type
_entity_poly.pdbx_seq_one_letter_code
_entity_poly.pdbx_strand_id
1 'polypeptide(L)'
;MRILKILILTLILGQALFAVNDLNGLSHNIVRKDYQGELGFVDLKGYESLTPRDSGKTRRINGDIEVIGATISVPKNGGFDYEPSRRDIYVSSLTDVRFLKENPKYQTNSSYAKFNFSKPKNQNGQEVAVDIKAKDVVFARLYWAGGMSSSGWQGNPNQANLTTTFFNLIKDFNKIKFGTPDGKYYDFTASQTDTRWYGSFTRKGMQFMYHTSYDVTTIIQSMGDLVLNNATFSAGNIKSSEGQPGGIRMFRDGDWLGEYNGYAFSGHYGGWSLVVVYDLKDDTKAKAKNVTVFDGLYILAPIHNIGVKETKVKFDGFYTPSNGDIKSSLTVLAFGAKKEVNSENIMIKKGSRYEVVTSANNPAGGQFNSTITKFGNYVDSNKKYNNQMDLDTYDISNHITNRQYEAEVALQANVIQNGVTTLGDRANISFVAFSTDVYIPHVCYDEKLLLQSKDGGGFKELAKKGSGAPTPAKEGDTLRSQVTILNQGNETAENISISTNISDKTGTYSPNSTYVKPYASGGFSISASDKVNDNSGLQKHIGKDLQFFVGQNASSGSGGNLAKNNKAFIQYDLTLKNKFEETGYLAKFSNKSIKLEYNGAIKKCEQVEYALKIIKDQNPHDFIPTTVADPKDTDKLSIYTQLANKPFDLNIVHTKGGKIAQAEDDVELDVKIVDQCTSDESLIAGAAPIKKATFTSTQSVAKIKDITIEKPYTSLHVKLYYTDPINHKVKTSCESYDPFAVRPKEFKLYDTQKKTASLPLSLTGGLGYKNVGLIATDAKNQPAKGYTSLLETSGNNIVSFLPELPSTCVISESLKKELVSNLLKAEFTNSNTAVGSLKRNIKGAARASDDSFYYPDIGDAKLIVIDGSYTAVDQANGDCIAGSDTATKDTSGKIGCNIALKTPTFKFLPKDLLISDFKISDFGNNMTYLSNSADMAAAASFDLTARLGNDKTARLYSKGCYSKNAKFTISTDKIIKDYTDNKSAALTDDDNGKKRLNDEILFFSDNISAAKKSAGVAANDGSYEVLADGFKDGTSKNRILFNFARLTNLAKNPFKATSDIFNFQNIYDTDGVKGATYTKPAAANLTSAKFYYGRVYAPYYEGPKSGFDADVYYGVYCDNCSADYVPTGYGSSWEKMPSTTSWYVNPLHDTNKGYVSKYESAASSNITRINSAPSATVPTITSGKESVNLRNTRATMDLIKMTAPQWLIHDAFDEKATTSDFNVKFIDKGKWAGKALRPDGKQDNVGEIIGGSDLKNLDDKTNRRIEW
;
A
#
# COMPACT_ATOMS: atom_id res chain seq x y z
N MET A 1 40.69 2.76 12.81
CA MET A 1 39.85 3.90 12.33
C MET A 1 38.37 3.58 12.05
N ARG A 2 37.85 2.38 12.40
CA ARG A 2 36.41 2.05 12.35
C ARG A 2 35.70 2.01 13.71
N ILE A 3 36.44 2.22 14.80
CA ILE A 3 35.94 2.12 16.19
C ILE A 3 35.61 3.50 16.80
N LEU A 4 36.01 4.61 16.17
CA LEU A 4 35.80 5.96 16.72
C LEU A 4 34.49 6.66 16.29
N LYS A 5 33.75 6.11 15.31
CA LYS A 5 32.42 6.63 14.91
C LYS A 5 31.25 6.05 15.70
N ILE A 6 31.49 5.02 16.52
CA ILE A 6 30.46 4.41 17.37
C ILE A 6 30.41 5.07 18.77
N LEU A 7 31.45 5.82 19.16
CA LEU A 7 31.54 6.40 20.52
C LEU A 7 31.00 7.85 20.65
N ILE A 8 30.60 8.51 19.56
CA ILE A 8 30.01 9.87 19.59
C ILE A 8 28.47 9.83 19.47
N LEU A 9 27.86 8.65 19.32
CA LEU A 9 26.40 8.49 19.32
C LEU A 9 25.81 8.02 20.67
N THR A 10 26.64 7.81 21.70
CA THR A 10 26.23 7.22 23.00
C THR A 10 26.46 8.13 24.21
N LEU A 11 26.42 9.46 24.02
CA LEU A 11 26.56 10.44 25.11
C LEU A 11 25.51 11.58 25.01
N ILE A 12 24.25 11.20 24.79
CA ILE A 12 23.06 11.97 25.23
C ILE A 12 22.02 10.96 25.72
N LEU A 13 22.34 10.22 26.78
CA LEU A 13 21.37 9.45 27.56
C LEU A 13 21.08 10.25 28.84
N GLY A 14 20.10 11.14 28.72
CA GLY A 14 19.69 12.05 29.78
C GLY A 14 18.45 12.84 29.42
N GLN A 15 17.43 12.16 28.88
CA GLN A 15 15.98 12.44 28.97
C GLN A 15 15.25 11.55 27.95
N ALA A 16 14.28 10.76 28.43
CA ALA A 16 13.52 9.83 27.59
C ALA A 16 12.72 10.58 26.50
N LEU A 17 13.00 10.30 25.22
CA LEU A 17 12.21 10.77 24.08
C LEU A 17 11.12 9.73 23.76
N PHE A 18 9.91 9.98 24.24
CA PHE A 18 8.73 9.32 23.67
C PHE A 18 8.35 10.07 22.39
N ALA A 19 8.34 9.37 21.25
CA ALA A 19 7.71 9.89 20.05
C ALA A 19 6.22 10.17 20.36
N VAL A 20 5.75 11.40 20.13
CA VAL A 20 4.37 11.80 20.39
C VAL A 20 3.64 11.90 19.07
N ASN A 21 2.40 11.40 19.00
CA ASN A 21 1.58 11.55 17.81
C ASN A 21 0.83 12.89 17.83
N ASP A 22 0.79 13.58 16.69
CA ASP A 22 -0.09 14.72 16.51
C ASP A 22 -1.55 14.29 16.32
N LEU A 23 -2.44 15.27 16.09
CA LEU A 23 -3.87 15.02 15.86
C LEU A 23 -4.18 14.39 14.49
N ASN A 24 -3.16 14.23 13.64
CA ASN A 24 -3.25 13.53 12.35
C ASN A 24 -2.69 12.10 12.45
N GLY A 25 -2.21 11.68 13.63
CA GLY A 25 -1.60 10.37 13.88
C GLY A 25 -0.16 10.24 13.35
N LEU A 26 0.48 11.35 12.98
CA LEU A 26 1.87 11.39 12.55
C LEU A 26 2.78 11.42 13.77
N SER A 27 3.89 10.68 13.73
CA SER A 27 4.87 10.68 14.84
C SER A 27 5.81 11.89 14.75
N HIS A 28 5.89 12.64 15.85
CA HIS A 28 6.78 13.78 16.05
C HIS A 28 7.88 13.46 17.07
N ASN A 29 9.10 13.91 16.76
CA ASN A 29 10.26 13.79 17.64
C ASN A 29 10.57 15.18 18.22
N ILE A 30 9.85 15.55 19.26
CA ILE A 30 9.97 16.87 19.88
C ILE A 30 11.16 16.87 20.84
N VAL A 31 12.14 17.71 20.55
CA VAL A 31 13.34 17.89 21.37
C VAL A 31 13.27 19.23 22.08
N ARG A 32 13.45 19.22 23.40
CA ARG A 32 13.59 20.44 24.19
C ARG A 32 14.95 21.09 23.90
N LYS A 33 14.91 22.35 23.50
CA LYS A 33 16.07 23.23 23.33
C LYS A 33 15.71 24.59 23.89
N ASP A 34 16.04 24.80 25.16
CA ASP A 34 15.73 26.05 25.85
C ASP A 34 16.52 27.22 25.26
N TYR A 35 15.95 28.41 25.39
CA TYR A 35 16.55 29.67 24.94
C TYR A 35 16.61 30.64 26.12
N GLN A 36 17.80 30.96 26.61
CA GLN A 36 18.02 31.97 27.67
C GLN A 36 17.12 31.81 28.91
N GLY A 37 16.83 30.57 29.31
CA GLY A 37 15.94 30.26 30.44
C GLY A 37 14.44 30.18 30.09
N GLU A 38 14.04 30.44 28.84
CA GLU A 38 12.70 30.15 28.32
C GLU A 38 12.59 28.72 27.76
N LEU A 39 11.42 28.10 27.95
CA LEU A 39 11.10 26.78 27.37
C LEU A 39 11.01 26.86 25.84
N GLY A 40 11.89 26.13 25.15
CA GLY A 40 11.92 26.03 23.70
C GLY A 40 11.89 24.59 23.21
N PHE A 41 11.18 24.36 22.10
CA PHE A 41 11.00 23.03 21.53
C PHE A 41 11.21 23.05 20.02
N VAL A 42 11.79 21.96 19.51
CA VAL A 42 12.16 21.79 18.12
C VAL A 42 11.62 20.44 17.65
N ASP A 43 11.02 20.42 16.46
CA ASP A 43 10.38 19.25 15.88
C ASP A 43 10.84 19.09 14.42
N LEU A 44 11.68 18.09 14.18
CA LEU A 44 12.35 17.90 12.89
C LEU A 44 12.06 16.51 12.35
N LYS A 45 11.63 16.45 11.09
CA LYS A 45 11.47 15.19 10.38
C LYS A 45 11.97 15.27 8.94
N GLY A 46 13.09 14.57 8.71
CA GLY A 46 13.75 14.38 7.42
C GLY A 46 14.42 15.64 6.88
N TYR A 47 15.24 16.24 7.73
CA TYR A 47 16.08 17.40 7.42
C TYR A 47 17.27 16.98 6.50
N GLU A 48 17.52 17.77 5.45
CA GLU A 48 18.73 17.75 4.59
C GLU A 48 18.93 16.55 3.66
N SER A 49 17.86 16.02 3.07
CA SER A 49 18.02 15.09 1.94
C SER A 49 16.93 15.22 0.88
N LEU A 50 17.34 15.03 -0.36
CA LEU A 50 16.47 14.76 -1.50
C LEU A 50 16.74 13.32 -1.93
N THR A 51 15.71 12.51 -1.96
CA THR A 51 15.82 11.07 -2.25
C THR A 51 15.10 10.72 -3.55
N PRO A 52 15.62 9.78 -4.34
CA PRO A 52 14.95 9.35 -5.56
C PRO A 52 13.67 8.57 -5.22
N ARG A 53 12.54 8.93 -5.84
CA ARG A 53 11.25 8.29 -5.54
C ARG A 53 11.12 6.84 -6.00
N ASP A 54 11.79 6.46 -7.10
CA ASP A 54 11.73 5.11 -7.65
C ASP A 54 13.00 4.29 -7.39
N SER A 55 13.51 4.28 -6.15
CA SER A 55 14.70 3.48 -5.77
C SER A 55 15.94 3.74 -6.66
N GLY A 56 16.07 4.95 -7.23
CA GLY A 56 17.15 5.28 -8.18
C GLY A 56 17.02 4.64 -9.57
N LYS A 57 15.84 4.11 -9.95
CA LYS A 57 15.61 3.60 -11.29
C LYS A 57 15.41 4.76 -12.27
N THR A 58 16.44 5.01 -13.07
CA THR A 58 16.34 5.76 -14.33
C THR A 58 15.17 5.27 -15.17
N ARG A 59 14.24 6.17 -15.51
CA ARG A 59 13.14 5.89 -16.43
C ARG A 59 13.56 6.33 -17.81
N ARG A 60 13.91 5.38 -18.68
CA ARG A 60 13.97 5.63 -20.13
C ARG A 60 12.54 5.63 -20.65
N ILE A 61 12.09 6.76 -21.18
CA ILE A 61 10.75 6.96 -21.72
C ILE A 61 10.82 7.62 -23.09
N ASN A 62 9.81 7.40 -23.95
CA ASN A 62 9.61 8.14 -25.18
C ASN A 62 8.60 9.26 -24.93
N GLY A 63 9.07 10.31 -24.26
CA GLY A 63 8.25 11.41 -23.79
C GLY A 63 9.08 12.36 -22.93
N ASP A 64 8.42 13.05 -22.01
CA ASP A 64 9.08 14.03 -21.14
C ASP A 64 8.40 14.11 -19.77
N ILE A 65 8.94 14.98 -18.93
CA ILE A 65 8.32 15.46 -17.70
C ILE A 65 7.62 16.80 -17.95
N GLU A 66 6.47 16.98 -17.31
CA GLU A 66 5.75 18.25 -17.30
C GLU A 66 5.29 18.57 -15.87
N VAL A 67 5.34 19.85 -15.51
CA VAL A 67 4.95 20.32 -14.18
C VAL A 67 3.99 21.49 -14.28
N ILE A 68 2.98 21.50 -13.40
CA ILE A 68 2.09 22.65 -13.20
C ILE A 68 1.95 22.91 -11.72
N GLY A 69 1.68 24.15 -11.34
CA GLY A 69 1.48 24.49 -9.94
C GLY A 69 1.04 25.93 -9.78
N ALA A 70 0.62 26.25 -8.56
CA ALA A 70 0.21 27.60 -8.19
C ALA A 70 0.34 27.80 -6.68
N THR A 71 0.57 29.05 -6.25
CA THR A 71 0.41 29.43 -4.84
C THR A 71 -1.06 29.51 -4.48
N ILE A 72 -1.38 29.34 -3.19
CA ILE A 72 -2.74 29.47 -2.64
C ILE A 72 -3.00 30.82 -1.96
N SER A 73 -2.02 31.71 -1.95
CA SER A 73 -2.13 33.05 -1.38
C SER A 73 -1.41 34.08 -2.25
N VAL A 74 -1.82 35.33 -2.10
CA VAL A 74 -1.21 36.51 -2.72
C VAL A 74 -1.10 37.65 -1.70
N PRO A 75 -0.11 38.55 -1.87
CA PRO A 75 -0.05 39.81 -1.14
C PRO A 75 -1.35 40.63 -1.28
N LYS A 76 -1.85 41.21 -0.19
CA LYS A 76 -3.03 42.10 -0.25
C LYS A 76 -2.73 43.37 -1.05
N ASN A 77 -1.53 43.91 -0.88
CA ASN A 77 -1.08 45.14 -1.51
C ASN A 77 -0.43 44.84 -2.87
N GLY A 78 -1.23 44.59 -3.92
CA GLY A 78 -0.72 44.41 -5.30
C GLY A 78 -1.06 43.06 -5.94
N GLY A 79 -1.57 42.09 -5.18
CA GLY A 79 -2.04 40.81 -5.74
C GLY A 79 -0.94 40.06 -6.50
N PHE A 80 -1.24 39.63 -7.73
CA PHE A 80 -0.29 38.94 -8.61
C PHE A 80 0.78 39.86 -9.20
N ASP A 81 0.63 41.19 -9.16
CA ASP A 81 1.63 42.13 -9.69
C ASP A 81 2.50 42.75 -8.59
N TYR A 82 2.41 42.23 -7.36
CA TYR A 82 3.19 42.71 -6.24
C TYR A 82 4.69 42.47 -6.45
N GLU A 83 5.50 43.52 -6.41
CA GLU A 83 6.96 43.43 -6.46
C GLU A 83 7.56 43.77 -5.08
N PRO A 84 8.10 42.76 -4.35
CA PRO A 84 8.70 42.96 -3.04
C PRO A 84 10.03 43.74 -3.12
N SER A 85 10.32 44.52 -2.08
CA SER A 85 11.53 45.33 -1.94
C SER A 85 12.21 45.12 -0.59
N ARG A 86 13.51 45.45 -0.52
CA ARG A 86 14.34 45.32 0.70
C ARG A 86 14.16 46.45 1.72
N ARG A 87 13.24 47.39 1.48
CA ARG A 87 13.16 48.65 2.26
C ARG A 87 12.59 48.43 3.67
N ASP A 88 11.53 47.64 3.78
CA ASP A 88 10.82 47.33 5.02
C ASP A 88 10.04 46.02 4.86
N ILE A 89 9.77 45.31 5.95
CA ILE A 89 9.08 44.02 5.94
C ILE A 89 7.65 44.10 5.38
N TYR A 90 6.97 45.23 5.57
CA TYR A 90 5.61 45.46 5.06
C TYR A 90 5.52 45.56 3.53
N VAL A 91 6.66 45.81 2.86
CA VAL A 91 6.82 45.83 1.41
C VAL A 91 7.80 44.75 0.93
N SER A 92 8.02 43.71 1.75
CA SER A 92 8.85 42.54 1.44
C SER A 92 8.01 41.32 1.03
N SER A 93 8.65 40.19 0.71
CA SER A 93 7.95 38.91 0.50
C SER A 93 7.26 38.37 1.76
N LEU A 94 7.57 38.92 2.94
CA LEU A 94 6.92 38.63 4.23
C LEU A 94 5.88 39.71 4.57
N THR A 95 5.01 40.06 3.62
CA THR A 95 3.94 41.05 3.81
C THR A 95 2.61 40.40 4.21
N ASP A 96 1.56 41.20 4.40
CA ASP A 96 0.20 40.73 4.65
C ASP A 96 -0.38 40.03 3.41
N VAL A 97 -0.74 38.75 3.56
CA VAL A 97 -1.26 37.90 2.50
C VAL A 97 -2.73 37.56 2.72
N ARG A 98 -3.45 37.32 1.62
CA ARG A 98 -4.80 36.75 1.63
C ARG A 98 -4.83 35.43 0.85
N PHE A 99 -5.72 34.53 1.23
CA PHE A 99 -5.94 33.31 0.48
C PHE A 99 -6.65 33.57 -0.85
N LEU A 100 -6.19 32.87 -1.88
CA LEU A 100 -6.89 32.74 -3.15
C LEU A 100 -8.02 31.72 -2.98
N LYS A 101 -9.17 32.00 -3.59
CA LYS A 101 -10.32 31.11 -3.63
C LYS A 101 -10.87 31.04 -5.06
N GLU A 102 -10.00 30.67 -5.99
CA GLU A 102 -10.36 30.59 -7.41
C GLU A 102 -11.48 29.58 -7.69
N ASN A 103 -11.64 28.57 -6.82
CA ASN A 103 -12.71 27.60 -6.88
C ASN A 103 -13.53 27.59 -5.59
N PRO A 104 -14.84 27.91 -5.64
CA PRO A 104 -15.69 27.97 -4.45
C PRO A 104 -15.98 26.60 -3.82
N LYS A 105 -15.67 25.48 -4.49
CA LYS A 105 -15.83 24.10 -3.95
C LYS A 105 -14.81 23.73 -2.86
N TYR A 106 -13.85 24.61 -2.61
CA TYR A 106 -12.86 24.49 -1.55
C TYR A 106 -13.26 25.33 -0.35
N GLN A 107 -12.94 24.85 0.84
CA GLN A 107 -13.38 25.46 2.09
C GLN A 107 -12.58 26.74 2.37
N THR A 108 -11.25 26.64 2.36
CA THR A 108 -10.36 27.72 2.80
C THR A 108 -9.70 28.45 1.64
N ASN A 109 -8.82 27.77 0.90
CA ASN A 109 -8.04 28.32 -0.20
C ASN A 109 -8.02 27.37 -1.40
N SER A 110 -7.78 27.89 -2.60
CA SER A 110 -7.68 27.11 -3.82
C SER A 110 -7.10 27.91 -4.98
N SER A 111 -6.34 27.25 -5.84
CA SER A 111 -5.83 27.82 -7.09
C SER A 111 -5.85 26.80 -8.23
N TYR A 112 -6.00 27.29 -9.46
CA TYR A 112 -5.92 26.49 -10.69
C TYR A 112 -4.55 26.58 -11.36
N ALA A 113 -4.18 25.51 -12.05
CA ALA A 113 -3.08 25.51 -13.00
C ALA A 113 -3.47 24.69 -14.25
N LYS A 114 -2.87 25.02 -15.39
CA LYS A 114 -3.10 24.34 -16.66
C LYS A 114 -1.80 23.83 -17.23
N PHE A 115 -1.84 22.64 -17.82
CA PHE A 115 -0.70 22.17 -18.59
C PHE A 115 -0.58 22.93 -19.91
N ASN A 116 0.66 23.22 -20.29
CA ASN A 116 1.02 23.74 -21.61
C ASN A 116 2.19 22.91 -22.13
N PHE A 117 1.86 21.80 -22.79
CA PHE A 117 2.87 20.86 -23.26
C PHE A 117 3.56 21.42 -24.51
N SER A 118 4.89 21.33 -24.51
CA SER A 118 5.66 21.54 -25.73
C SER A 118 5.36 20.39 -26.71
N LYS A 119 5.30 20.69 -28.01
CA LYS A 119 5.16 19.65 -29.03
C LYS A 119 6.33 18.66 -28.96
N PRO A 120 6.07 17.34 -28.83
CA PRO A 120 7.13 16.35 -28.80
C PRO A 120 7.94 16.37 -30.11
N LYS A 121 9.25 16.10 -29.99
CA LYS A 121 10.14 15.95 -31.15
C LYS A 121 10.57 14.50 -31.30
N ASN A 122 10.58 13.98 -32.54
CA ASN A 122 11.05 12.62 -32.84
C ASN A 122 12.58 12.52 -32.90
N GLN A 123 13.12 11.32 -33.12
CA GLN A 123 14.58 11.09 -33.23
C GLN A 123 15.30 11.99 -34.25
N ASN A 124 14.62 12.43 -35.31
CA ASN A 124 15.16 13.34 -36.33
C ASN A 124 15.08 14.83 -35.93
N GLY A 125 14.53 15.14 -34.75
CA GLY A 125 14.37 16.50 -34.26
C GLY A 125 13.14 17.24 -34.83
N GLN A 126 12.26 16.54 -35.55
CA GLN A 126 11.04 17.11 -36.11
C GLN A 126 9.92 17.11 -35.06
N GLU A 127 9.16 18.21 -34.96
CA GLU A 127 7.95 18.26 -34.13
C GLU A 127 6.89 17.30 -34.67
N VAL A 128 6.28 16.53 -33.77
CA VAL A 128 5.21 15.58 -34.09
C VAL A 128 3.91 16.07 -33.47
N ALA A 129 2.86 16.12 -34.29
CA ALA A 129 1.51 16.39 -33.81
C ALA A 129 0.97 15.14 -33.10
N VAL A 130 1.08 15.11 -31.78
CA VAL A 130 0.54 14.03 -30.94
C VAL A 130 -0.10 14.65 -29.70
N ASP A 131 -1.32 14.22 -29.40
CA ASP A 131 -1.99 14.59 -28.16
C ASP A 131 -1.41 13.76 -27.02
N ILE A 132 -0.98 14.43 -25.96
CA ILE A 132 -0.55 13.78 -24.72
C ILE A 132 -1.79 13.52 -23.89
N LYS A 133 -2.15 12.25 -23.75
CA LYS A 133 -3.39 11.82 -23.07
C LYS A 133 -3.09 11.34 -21.66
N ALA A 134 -4.13 11.35 -20.83
CA ALA A 134 -4.01 10.93 -19.44
C ALA A 134 -3.54 9.47 -19.29
N LYS A 135 -3.92 8.58 -20.22
CA LYS A 135 -3.42 7.19 -20.29
C LYS A 135 -1.93 7.04 -20.65
N ASP A 136 -1.32 8.07 -21.24
CA ASP A 136 0.10 8.05 -21.61
C ASP A 136 1.00 8.40 -20.41
N VAL A 137 0.41 8.85 -19.30
CA VAL A 137 1.13 9.14 -18.05
C VAL A 137 1.62 7.84 -17.42
N VAL A 138 2.91 7.78 -17.10
CA VAL A 138 3.57 6.64 -16.42
C VAL A 138 3.98 6.96 -14.98
N PHE A 139 3.88 8.23 -14.58
CA PHE A 139 4.02 8.69 -13.20
C PHE A 139 3.34 10.04 -13.04
N ALA A 140 2.56 10.18 -11.99
CA ALA A 140 2.05 11.47 -11.56
C ALA A 140 2.08 11.60 -10.04
N ARG A 141 2.57 12.73 -9.54
CA ARG A 141 2.63 12.99 -8.10
C ARG A 141 2.20 14.41 -7.80
N LEU A 142 1.32 14.52 -6.81
CA LEU A 142 0.84 15.79 -6.30
C LEU A 142 1.70 16.18 -5.09
N TYR A 143 2.26 17.39 -5.12
CA TYR A 143 3.08 17.98 -4.09
C TYR A 143 2.38 19.20 -3.52
N TRP A 144 2.44 19.40 -2.20
CA TRP A 144 2.01 20.64 -1.56
C TRP A 144 2.83 20.95 -0.33
N ALA A 145 2.89 22.23 0.00
CA ALA A 145 3.64 22.74 1.14
C ALA A 145 2.96 23.98 1.70
N GLY A 146 3.27 24.28 2.96
CA GLY A 146 2.80 25.49 3.63
C GLY A 146 3.71 25.93 4.76
N GLY A 147 3.82 27.24 4.93
CA GLY A 147 4.44 27.90 6.07
C GLY A 147 3.37 28.40 7.04
N MET A 148 3.46 27.97 8.29
CA MET A 148 2.60 28.39 9.38
C MET A 148 3.42 29.11 10.44
N SER A 149 2.84 30.19 10.96
CA SER A 149 3.32 30.84 12.16
C SER A 149 2.18 31.39 12.99
N SER A 150 2.42 31.48 14.29
CA SER A 150 1.51 32.05 15.27
C SER A 150 2.35 32.71 16.37
N SER A 151 1.98 33.92 16.79
CA SER A 151 2.65 34.67 17.87
C SER A 151 1.72 34.83 19.07
N GLY A 152 2.22 35.39 20.17
CA GLY A 152 1.37 35.85 21.28
C GLY A 152 0.94 34.76 22.26
N TRP A 153 1.67 33.65 22.38
CA TRP A 153 1.37 32.55 23.32
C TRP A 153 1.74 32.87 24.79
N GLN A 154 1.82 34.17 25.14
CA GLN A 154 2.22 34.65 26.46
C GLN A 154 1.15 34.25 27.49
N GLY A 155 1.54 33.50 28.53
CA GLY A 155 0.62 33.01 29.58
C GLY A 155 0.54 31.48 29.73
N ASN A 156 1.21 30.69 28.87
CA ASN A 156 1.26 29.23 29.01
C ASN A 156 2.51 28.77 29.79
N PRO A 157 2.40 28.35 31.07
CA PRO A 157 3.56 28.09 31.91
C PRO A 157 4.20 26.71 31.67
N ASN A 158 3.50 25.72 31.12
CA ASN A 158 3.99 24.33 31.12
C ASN A 158 4.06 23.70 29.71
N GLN A 159 5.00 22.77 29.51
CA GLN A 159 5.30 22.08 28.24
C GLN A 159 4.08 21.43 27.58
N ALA A 160 3.23 20.73 28.34
CA ALA A 160 2.06 20.03 27.80
C ALA A 160 1.07 20.97 27.07
N ASN A 161 0.91 22.19 27.57
CA ASN A 161 0.03 23.18 26.94
C ASN A 161 0.62 23.71 25.62
N LEU A 162 1.94 23.91 25.56
CA LEU A 162 2.63 24.37 24.35
C LEU A 162 2.57 23.32 23.24
N THR A 163 2.84 22.05 23.56
CA THR A 163 2.75 20.95 22.59
C THR A 163 1.31 20.75 22.09
N THR A 164 0.31 20.82 22.98
CA THR A 164 -1.10 20.72 22.58
C THR A 164 -1.51 21.87 21.67
N THR A 165 -1.10 23.10 22.00
CA THR A 165 -1.36 24.30 21.17
C THR A 165 -0.73 24.15 19.79
N PHE A 166 0.53 23.72 19.73
CA PHE A 166 1.25 23.45 18.49
C PHE A 166 0.54 22.39 17.63
N PHE A 167 0.16 21.24 18.19
CA PHE A 167 -0.55 20.18 17.45
C PHE A 167 -1.95 20.59 16.97
N ASN A 168 -2.68 21.39 17.74
CA ASN A 168 -3.95 21.96 17.30
C ASN A 168 -3.79 22.85 16.06
N LEU A 169 -2.73 23.66 16.02
CA LEU A 169 -2.50 24.58 14.92
C LEU A 169 -2.06 23.87 13.63
N ILE A 170 -1.19 22.87 13.73
CA ILE A 170 -0.74 22.11 12.56
C ILE A 170 -1.76 21.07 12.09
N LYS A 171 -2.84 20.80 12.83
CA LYS A 171 -3.86 19.82 12.45
C LYS A 171 -4.29 19.97 10.97
N ASP A 172 -4.39 18.83 10.30
CA ASP A 172 -4.74 18.64 8.89
C ASP A 172 -3.71 19.16 7.85
N PHE A 173 -2.48 19.51 8.26
CA PHE A 173 -1.45 19.97 7.31
C PHE A 173 -1.09 18.95 6.23
N ASN A 174 -1.19 17.66 6.54
CA ASN A 174 -0.93 16.56 5.61
C ASN A 174 -2.14 16.21 4.74
N LYS A 175 -3.15 17.07 4.64
CA LYS A 175 -4.34 16.89 3.80
C LYS A 175 -4.39 17.91 2.68
N ILE A 176 -4.97 17.50 1.57
CA ILE A 176 -5.23 18.35 0.39
C ILE A 176 -6.50 17.89 -0.31
N LYS A 177 -7.24 18.84 -0.87
CA LYS A 177 -8.30 18.55 -1.84
C LYS A 177 -7.77 18.82 -3.24
N PHE A 178 -8.04 17.93 -4.19
CA PHE A 178 -7.54 17.99 -5.56
C PHE A 178 -8.67 17.80 -6.56
N GLY A 179 -8.79 18.71 -7.53
CA GLY A 179 -9.83 18.76 -8.54
C GLY A 179 -9.24 18.51 -9.93
N THR A 180 -9.89 17.63 -10.67
CA THR A 180 -9.42 17.14 -11.97
C THR A 180 -10.28 17.67 -13.14
N PRO A 181 -9.74 17.68 -14.38
CA PRO A 181 -10.44 18.22 -15.56
C PRO A 181 -11.78 17.54 -15.87
N ASP A 182 -11.96 16.29 -15.46
CA ASP A 182 -13.21 15.52 -15.61
C ASP A 182 -14.28 15.91 -14.57
N GLY A 183 -14.03 16.95 -13.77
CA GLY A 183 -14.98 17.51 -12.81
C GLY A 183 -15.02 16.80 -11.46
N LYS A 184 -14.17 15.79 -11.23
CA LYS A 184 -14.07 15.06 -9.97
C LYS A 184 -13.17 15.77 -8.96
N TYR A 185 -13.42 15.49 -7.69
CA TYR A 185 -12.66 16.03 -6.56
C TYR A 185 -12.28 14.89 -5.61
N TYR A 186 -11.05 14.94 -5.14
CA TYR A 186 -10.45 13.91 -4.30
C TYR A 186 -9.85 14.56 -3.06
N ASP A 187 -10.09 13.97 -1.90
CA ASP A 187 -9.46 14.35 -0.65
C ASP A 187 -8.33 13.35 -0.36
N PHE A 188 -7.10 13.84 -0.27
CA PHE A 188 -5.93 13.03 0.04
C PHE A 188 -5.38 13.36 1.42
N THR A 189 -4.86 12.33 2.09
CA THR A 189 -4.08 12.46 3.31
C THR A 189 -2.72 11.81 3.06
N ALA A 190 -1.65 12.59 3.06
CA ALA A 190 -0.29 12.10 2.89
C ALA A 190 0.12 11.22 4.08
N SER A 191 0.79 10.11 3.76
CA SER A 191 1.33 9.20 4.77
C SER A 191 2.51 9.81 5.51
N GLN A 192 2.91 9.17 6.61
CA GLN A 192 4.10 9.55 7.37
C GLN A 192 5.40 9.53 6.52
N THR A 193 5.53 8.62 5.55
CA THR A 193 6.73 8.55 4.69
C THR A 193 6.80 9.70 3.69
N ASP A 194 5.65 10.21 3.28
CA ASP A 194 5.50 11.24 2.24
C ASP A 194 5.37 12.66 2.80
N THR A 195 5.57 12.79 4.11
CA THR A 195 5.41 14.01 4.87
C THR A 195 6.70 14.35 5.60
N ARG A 196 7.17 15.58 5.43
CA ARG A 196 8.41 16.15 6.03
C ARG A 196 8.10 17.52 6.59
N TRP A 197 8.78 17.91 7.67
CA TRP A 197 8.55 19.20 8.30
C TRP A 197 9.74 19.70 9.10
N TYR A 198 9.67 21.00 9.35
CA TYR A 198 10.52 21.74 10.24
C TYR A 198 9.65 22.61 11.14
N GLY A 199 9.63 22.28 12.43
CA GLY A 199 8.86 22.96 13.47
C GLY A 199 9.73 23.49 14.59
N SER A 200 9.37 24.65 15.14
CA SER A 200 9.88 25.14 16.41
C SER A 200 8.82 25.96 17.13
N PHE A 201 8.80 25.91 18.46
CA PHE A 201 7.83 26.66 19.26
C PHE A 201 8.36 26.99 20.65
N THR A 202 7.93 28.15 21.17
CA THR A 202 8.21 28.66 22.52
C THR A 202 6.94 29.31 23.09
N ARG A 203 7.02 29.87 24.31
CA ARG A 203 5.93 30.71 24.86
C ARG A 203 5.66 31.99 24.06
N LYS A 204 6.52 32.37 23.11
CA LYS A 204 6.32 33.55 22.26
C LYS A 204 5.58 33.22 20.95
N GLY A 205 5.49 31.95 20.57
CA GLY A 205 4.83 31.52 19.34
C GLY A 205 5.46 30.27 18.72
N MET A 206 5.11 30.01 17.46
CA MET A 206 5.64 28.89 16.68
C MET A 206 5.96 29.25 15.23
N GLN A 207 6.86 28.46 14.65
CA GLN A 207 7.03 28.28 13.21
C GLN A 207 6.81 26.80 12.90
N PHE A 208 6.10 26.51 11.82
CA PHE A 208 6.04 25.18 11.25
C PHE A 208 5.97 25.28 9.74
N MET A 209 6.88 24.61 9.05
CA MET A 209 6.79 24.44 7.62
C MET A 209 6.80 22.98 7.30
N TYR A 210 6.06 22.61 6.27
CA TYR A 210 5.95 21.23 5.86
C TYR A 210 5.98 21.11 4.35
N HIS A 211 6.32 19.90 3.92
CA HIS A 211 6.18 19.44 2.56
C HIS A 211 5.57 18.03 2.61
N THR A 212 4.59 17.83 1.76
CA THR A 212 3.75 16.64 1.65
C THR A 212 3.56 16.28 0.19
N SER A 213 3.43 14.99 -0.09
CA SER A 213 3.13 14.50 -1.43
C SER A 213 2.21 13.29 -1.43
N TYR A 214 1.58 13.01 -2.58
CA TYR A 214 0.70 11.87 -2.77
C TYR A 214 0.78 11.36 -4.22
N ASP A 215 0.85 10.05 -4.41
CA ASP A 215 0.85 9.42 -5.74
C ASP A 215 -0.55 9.48 -6.34
N VAL A 216 -0.68 10.15 -7.49
CA VAL A 216 -1.95 10.31 -8.22
C VAL A 216 -1.90 9.67 -9.60
N THR A 217 -0.89 8.82 -9.88
CA THR A 217 -0.66 8.19 -11.18
C THR A 217 -1.89 7.48 -11.70
N THR A 218 -2.49 6.61 -10.88
CA THR A 218 -3.68 5.84 -11.26
C THR A 218 -4.91 6.73 -11.46
N ILE A 219 -4.99 7.84 -10.72
CA ILE A 219 -6.10 8.80 -10.84
C ILE A 219 -6.01 9.54 -12.17
N ILE A 220 -4.83 10.03 -12.54
CA ILE A 220 -4.60 10.64 -13.86
C ILE A 220 -4.86 9.61 -14.96
N GLN A 221 -4.27 8.41 -14.89
CA GLN A 221 -4.48 7.35 -15.89
C GLN A 221 -5.95 6.96 -16.08
N SER A 222 -6.75 6.97 -15.00
CA SER A 222 -8.17 6.62 -15.07
C SER A 222 -9.01 7.57 -15.93
N MET A 223 -8.51 8.75 -16.26
CA MET A 223 -9.15 9.70 -17.19
C MET A 223 -9.01 9.26 -18.66
N GLY A 224 -8.26 8.20 -18.95
CA GLY A 224 -8.21 7.52 -20.25
C GLY A 224 -7.72 8.42 -21.38
N ASP A 225 -8.58 8.68 -22.36
CA ASP A 225 -8.26 9.42 -23.58
C ASP A 225 -8.30 10.95 -23.43
N LEU A 226 -8.52 11.49 -22.22
CA LEU A 226 -8.53 12.93 -21.98
C LEU A 226 -7.18 13.54 -22.35
N VAL A 227 -7.19 14.52 -23.26
CA VAL A 227 -6.00 15.27 -23.68
C VAL A 227 -5.60 16.22 -22.56
N LEU A 228 -4.36 16.10 -22.08
CA LEU A 228 -3.87 16.87 -20.94
C LEU A 228 -3.46 18.29 -21.32
N ASN A 229 -3.19 18.57 -22.60
CA ASN A 229 -2.84 19.93 -23.03
C ASN A 229 -4.00 20.91 -22.76
N ASN A 230 -3.71 22.04 -22.12
CA ASN A 230 -4.68 23.00 -21.59
C ASN A 230 -5.66 22.46 -20.54
N ALA A 231 -5.49 21.22 -20.07
CA ALA A 231 -6.34 20.65 -19.04
C ALA A 231 -6.14 21.38 -17.72
N THR A 232 -7.24 21.75 -17.07
CA THR A 232 -7.24 22.57 -15.85
C THR A 232 -7.37 21.71 -14.61
N PHE A 233 -6.37 21.79 -13.74
CA PHE A 233 -6.37 21.15 -12.43
C PHE A 233 -6.52 22.21 -11.34
N SER A 234 -7.09 21.83 -10.20
CA SER A 234 -7.12 22.68 -9.01
C SER A 234 -6.67 21.93 -7.78
N ALA A 235 -6.05 22.64 -6.85
CA ALA A 235 -5.85 22.12 -5.51
C ALA A 235 -6.07 23.21 -4.47
N GLY A 236 -6.40 22.79 -3.26
CA GLY A 236 -6.81 23.70 -2.20
C GLY A 236 -7.05 22.98 -0.89
N ASN A 237 -7.57 23.73 0.09
CA ASN A 237 -7.57 23.35 1.50
C ASN A 237 -6.16 23.09 2.05
N ILE A 238 -5.15 23.75 1.47
CA ILE A 238 -3.75 23.60 1.89
C ILE A 238 -3.54 24.44 3.15
N LYS A 239 -3.00 23.81 4.20
CA LYS A 239 -2.80 24.48 5.49
C LYS A 239 -1.66 25.51 5.40
N SER A 240 -1.93 26.77 5.67
CA SER A 240 -0.92 27.84 5.72
C SER A 240 -1.43 28.96 6.64
N SER A 241 -0.59 29.93 7.00
CA SER A 241 -1.03 31.13 7.71
C SER A 241 -1.49 32.21 6.74
N GLU A 242 -2.64 32.84 7.03
CA GLU A 242 -3.13 34.04 6.35
C GLU A 242 -2.83 35.28 7.19
N GLY A 243 -2.82 36.45 6.56
CA GLY A 243 -2.73 37.72 7.26
C GLY A 243 -1.29 38.21 7.41
N GLN A 244 -1.14 39.24 8.24
CA GLN A 244 0.16 39.84 8.55
C GLN A 244 1.02 38.87 9.37
N PRO A 245 2.31 38.67 9.02
CA PRO A 245 3.15 37.74 9.76
C PRO A 245 3.42 38.23 11.18
N GLY A 246 3.28 37.32 12.14
CA GLY A 246 3.56 37.58 13.54
C GLY A 246 5.05 37.49 13.86
N GLY A 247 5.52 38.35 14.77
CA GLY A 247 6.86 38.23 15.31
C GLY A 247 6.98 37.04 16.27
N ILE A 248 7.93 36.14 16.00
CA ILE A 248 8.13 34.88 16.74
C ILE A 248 9.60 34.68 17.13
N ARG A 249 9.84 33.66 17.97
CA ARG A 249 11.16 33.04 18.15
C ARG A 249 11.22 31.82 17.26
N MET A 250 12.27 31.70 16.46
CA MET A 250 12.44 30.57 15.55
C MET A 250 13.79 29.91 15.82
N PHE A 251 13.79 28.59 15.87
CA PHE A 251 15.01 27.81 15.87
C PHE A 251 15.45 27.63 14.42
N ARG A 252 16.74 27.82 14.09
CA ARG A 252 17.36 27.58 12.75
C ARG A 252 18.86 27.34 12.88
N ASP A 253 19.47 26.58 11.97
CA ASP A 253 20.92 26.30 11.95
C ASP A 253 21.56 25.94 13.31
N GLY A 254 20.81 25.28 14.20
CA GLY A 254 21.29 24.86 15.50
C GLY A 254 21.10 25.85 16.65
N ASP A 255 20.56 27.04 16.40
CA ASP A 255 20.37 28.10 17.40
C ASP A 255 19.03 28.86 17.24
N TRP A 256 18.67 29.67 18.24
CA TRP A 256 17.44 30.46 18.28
C TRP A 256 17.66 31.90 17.80
N LEU A 257 16.80 32.37 16.90
CA LEU A 257 16.78 33.75 16.43
C LEU A 257 15.80 34.61 17.25
N GLY A 258 16.26 35.75 17.78
CA GLY A 258 15.37 36.75 18.36
C GLY A 258 15.94 37.80 19.34
N GLU A 259 17.25 37.88 19.56
CA GLU A 259 17.79 38.60 20.71
C GLU A 259 17.97 40.13 20.54
N TYR A 260 18.42 40.63 19.38
CA TYR A 260 19.20 41.89 19.40
C TYR A 260 18.75 43.08 18.55
N ASN A 261 17.69 43.01 17.71
CA ASN A 261 17.10 44.17 17.00
C ASN A 261 15.84 43.79 16.18
N GLY A 262 14.76 43.34 16.83
CA GLY A 262 13.45 43.19 16.18
C GLY A 262 12.94 41.76 16.02
N TYR A 263 11.66 41.68 15.66
CA TYR A 263 10.88 40.46 15.49
C TYR A 263 11.43 39.57 14.34
N ALA A 264 11.52 38.25 14.55
CA ALA A 264 11.77 37.31 13.47
C ALA A 264 10.42 36.85 12.90
N PHE A 265 10.25 36.93 11.58
CA PHE A 265 8.99 36.61 10.90
C PHE A 265 9.14 35.36 10.07
N SER A 266 8.21 34.41 10.17
CA SER A 266 8.19 33.21 9.32
C SER A 266 7.57 33.51 7.96
N GLY A 267 7.94 32.74 6.92
CA GLY A 267 7.19 32.74 5.66
C GLY A 267 5.78 32.16 5.87
N HIS A 268 4.80 32.77 5.21
CA HIS A 268 3.37 32.40 5.20
C HIS A 268 2.96 31.89 3.81
N TYR A 269 3.85 31.11 3.20
CA TYR A 269 3.68 30.60 1.86
C TYR A 269 2.73 29.40 1.85
N GLY A 270 2.18 29.11 0.68
CA GLY A 270 1.45 27.89 0.45
C GLY A 270 1.25 27.68 -1.03
N GLY A 271 1.36 26.44 -1.48
CA GLY A 271 1.17 26.12 -2.89
C GLY A 271 1.21 24.64 -3.14
N TRP A 272 0.96 24.30 -4.40
CA TRP A 272 0.96 22.92 -4.86
C TRP A 272 1.58 22.82 -6.24
N SER A 273 2.07 21.62 -6.57
CA SER A 273 2.55 21.27 -7.88
C SER A 273 2.10 19.84 -8.24
N LEU A 274 1.67 19.64 -9.48
CA LEU A 274 1.45 18.34 -10.07
C LEU A 274 2.59 18.06 -11.05
N VAL A 275 3.34 17.00 -10.78
CA VAL A 275 4.40 16.50 -11.66
C VAL A 275 3.85 15.31 -12.43
N VAL A 276 3.99 15.32 -13.75
CA VAL A 276 3.59 14.23 -14.66
C VAL A 276 4.78 13.83 -15.53
N VAL A 277 5.00 12.52 -15.66
CA VAL A 277 5.91 11.93 -16.63
C VAL A 277 5.08 11.08 -17.58
N TYR A 278 5.18 11.33 -18.88
CA TYR A 278 4.42 10.61 -19.91
C TYR A 278 5.35 9.84 -20.84
N ASP A 279 4.89 8.68 -21.32
CA ASP A 279 5.63 7.81 -22.24
C ASP A 279 4.71 7.36 -23.38
N LEU A 280 5.00 7.86 -24.58
CA LEU A 280 4.26 7.51 -25.80
C LEU A 280 4.64 6.13 -26.33
N LYS A 281 5.70 5.50 -25.77
CA LYS A 281 6.21 4.18 -26.16
C LYS A 281 6.51 4.03 -27.65
N ASP A 282 6.86 5.15 -28.30
CA ASP A 282 7.03 5.24 -29.74
C ASP A 282 8.11 6.28 -30.08
N ASP A 283 9.30 5.77 -30.43
CA ASP A 283 10.47 6.56 -30.84
C ASP A 283 10.21 7.47 -32.04
N THR A 284 9.19 7.18 -32.86
CA THR A 284 8.79 8.02 -34.00
C THR A 284 7.96 9.22 -33.58
N LYS A 285 7.36 9.19 -32.39
CA LYS A 285 6.54 10.27 -31.83
C LYS A 285 7.27 11.14 -30.83
N ALA A 286 8.20 10.56 -30.06
CA ALA A 286 9.03 11.31 -29.13
C ALA A 286 10.42 10.67 -28.96
N LYS A 287 11.44 11.51 -28.87
CA LYS A 287 12.81 11.11 -28.49
C LYS A 287 12.80 10.39 -27.15
N ALA A 288 13.69 9.40 -27.03
CA ALA A 288 13.94 8.77 -25.76
C ALA A 288 14.61 9.76 -24.80
N LYS A 289 14.12 9.84 -23.58
CA LYS A 289 14.69 10.62 -22.49
C LYS A 289 14.89 9.77 -21.25
N ASN A 290 15.88 10.15 -20.46
CA ASN A 290 16.08 9.70 -19.09
C ASN A 290 15.46 10.73 -18.17
N VAL A 291 14.42 10.33 -17.45
CA VAL A 291 13.77 11.16 -16.43
C VAL A 291 14.03 10.59 -15.04
N THR A 292 14.46 11.46 -14.13
CA THR A 292 14.58 11.15 -12.71
C THR A 292 13.97 12.22 -11.83
N VAL A 293 13.28 11.77 -10.79
CA VAL A 293 12.54 12.60 -9.84
C VAL A 293 13.07 12.34 -8.44
N PHE A 294 13.51 13.42 -7.79
CA PHE A 294 13.95 13.44 -6.41
C PHE A 294 13.01 14.35 -5.62
N ASP A 295 12.65 13.92 -4.41
CA ASP A 295 11.95 14.77 -3.49
C ASP A 295 12.36 14.50 -2.04
N GLY A 296 11.95 15.41 -1.17
CA GLY A 296 12.34 15.42 0.22
C GLY A 296 12.16 16.82 0.79
N LEU A 297 12.91 17.17 1.82
CA LEU A 297 12.91 18.53 2.33
C LEU A 297 14.35 18.94 2.59
N TYR A 298 14.86 19.78 1.68
CA TYR A 298 16.17 20.38 1.83
C TYR A 298 16.03 21.87 2.18
N ILE A 299 16.66 22.30 3.26
CA ILE A 299 16.46 23.65 3.81
C ILE A 299 17.73 24.49 3.62
N LEU A 300 17.61 25.54 2.81
CA LEU A 300 18.65 26.55 2.60
C LEU A 300 18.25 27.84 3.33
N ALA A 301 18.84 28.08 4.50
CA ALA A 301 18.50 29.25 5.32
C ALA A 301 19.73 29.73 6.11
N PRO A 302 20.67 30.51 5.54
CA PRO A 302 21.96 30.93 6.14
C PRO A 302 21.88 31.92 7.33
N ILE A 303 20.85 31.87 8.19
CA ILE A 303 20.46 33.06 8.96
C ILE A 303 21.43 33.41 10.12
N HIS A 304 22.16 32.44 10.70
CA HIS A 304 23.01 32.68 11.88
C HIS A 304 24.45 33.12 11.56
N ASN A 305 24.96 32.82 10.37
CA ASN A 305 26.30 33.22 9.94
C ASN A 305 26.14 34.22 8.80
N ILE A 306 26.47 35.50 9.02
CA ILE A 306 26.51 36.49 7.94
C ILE A 306 27.44 35.95 6.85
N GLY A 307 26.87 35.60 5.70
CA GLY A 307 27.60 34.95 4.62
C GLY A 307 26.75 33.99 3.80
N VAL A 308 27.45 33.15 3.04
CA VAL A 308 26.88 32.25 2.05
C VAL A 308 26.74 30.84 2.64
N LYS A 309 25.54 30.26 2.63
CA LYS A 309 25.35 28.81 2.86
C LYS A 309 25.25 28.14 1.50
N GLU A 310 26.27 27.35 1.20
CA GLU A 310 26.30 26.47 0.04
C GLU A 310 26.18 25.03 0.52
N THR A 311 25.38 24.26 -0.20
CA THR A 311 25.39 22.81 -0.09
C THR A 311 25.61 22.18 -1.45
N LYS A 312 26.20 20.99 -1.47
CA LYS A 312 26.44 20.21 -2.68
C LYS A 312 25.60 18.95 -2.60
N VAL A 313 24.59 18.87 -3.45
CA VAL A 313 23.71 17.71 -3.54
C VAL A 313 24.12 16.91 -4.76
N LYS A 314 24.40 15.63 -4.53
CA LYS A 314 24.70 14.68 -5.59
C LYS A 314 23.42 13.96 -5.99
N PHE A 315 23.09 13.98 -7.28
CA PHE A 315 21.94 13.30 -7.86
C PHE A 315 22.43 12.10 -8.67
N ASP A 316 22.27 10.90 -8.11
CA ASP A 316 22.62 9.63 -8.76
C ASP A 316 21.43 9.10 -9.59
N GLY A 317 21.69 8.55 -10.77
CA GLY A 317 20.62 8.14 -11.72
C GLY A 317 20.41 9.16 -12.83
N PHE A 318 21.39 10.01 -13.10
CA PHE A 318 21.44 10.86 -14.28
C PHE A 318 22.07 10.07 -15.44
N TYR A 319 21.81 10.44 -16.70
CA TYR A 319 22.55 9.91 -17.85
C TYR A 319 22.61 10.93 -18.96
N THR A 320 23.82 11.28 -19.42
CA THR A 320 24.03 12.03 -20.67
C THR A 320 24.57 11.13 -21.77
N PRO A 321 24.21 11.38 -23.04
CA PRO A 321 24.73 10.60 -24.15
C PRO A 321 26.25 10.57 -24.19
N SER A 322 26.80 9.46 -24.69
CA SER A 322 28.23 9.22 -24.76
C SER A 322 28.96 10.13 -25.74
N ASN A 323 28.27 10.63 -26.77
CA ASN A 323 28.75 11.55 -27.80
C ASN A 323 27.58 12.40 -28.36
N GLY A 324 27.89 13.49 -29.07
CA GLY A 324 26.90 14.37 -29.71
C GLY A 324 26.30 15.41 -28.76
N ASP A 325 25.35 16.20 -29.27
CA ASP A 325 24.72 17.29 -28.51
C ASP A 325 24.02 16.74 -27.27
N ILE A 326 24.10 17.48 -26.17
CA ILE A 326 23.38 17.18 -24.95
C ILE A 326 22.15 18.09 -24.91
N LYS A 327 20.98 17.52 -24.64
CA LYS A 327 19.77 18.27 -24.34
C LYS A 327 19.25 17.80 -23.00
N SER A 328 19.23 18.70 -22.03
CA SER A 328 18.83 18.36 -20.66
C SER A 328 18.19 19.54 -19.95
N SER A 329 17.24 19.25 -19.08
CA SER A 329 16.59 20.24 -18.22
C SER A 329 16.62 19.86 -16.75
N LEU A 330 16.67 20.89 -15.90
CA LEU A 330 16.54 20.79 -14.45
C LEU A 330 15.26 21.49 -14.02
N THR A 331 14.36 20.77 -13.34
CA THR A 331 13.17 21.37 -12.71
C THR A 331 13.35 21.43 -11.20
N VAL A 332 13.05 22.56 -10.57
CA VAL A 332 13.16 22.74 -9.12
C VAL A 332 11.85 23.29 -8.57
N LEU A 333 11.35 22.66 -7.50
CA LEU A 333 10.26 23.16 -6.68
C LEU A 333 10.80 23.57 -5.31
N ALA A 334 10.70 24.83 -4.96
CA ALA A 334 11.09 25.36 -3.67
C ALA A 334 10.02 26.27 -3.08
N PHE A 335 10.05 26.44 -1.76
CA PHE A 335 9.14 27.32 -1.04
C PHE A 335 9.85 28.13 0.04
N GLY A 336 9.34 29.32 0.33
CA GLY A 336 9.83 30.19 1.40
C GLY A 336 10.94 31.15 1.00
N ALA A 337 11.43 31.06 -0.25
CA ALA A 337 12.48 31.92 -0.74
C ALA A 337 11.98 33.35 -1.00
N LYS A 338 12.85 34.32 -0.81
CA LYS A 338 12.52 35.75 -0.84
C LYS A 338 13.06 36.39 -2.11
N LYS A 339 12.15 36.77 -3.00
CA LYS A 339 12.46 37.45 -4.25
C LYS A 339 13.41 38.63 -4.09
N GLU A 340 13.27 39.42 -3.04
CA GLU A 340 14.08 40.61 -2.83
C GLU A 340 15.53 40.32 -2.45
N VAL A 341 15.94 39.11 -2.05
CA VAL A 341 17.31 38.83 -1.58
C VAL A 341 18.31 38.74 -2.74
N ASN A 342 17.92 38.42 -3.98
CA ASN A 342 18.77 38.42 -5.19
C ASN A 342 20.24 38.00 -4.94
N SER A 343 20.50 36.90 -4.24
CA SER A 343 21.85 36.37 -4.03
C SER A 343 21.87 34.85 -3.86
N GLU A 344 20.91 34.18 -4.47
CA GLU A 344 20.81 32.73 -4.53
C GLU A 344 21.46 32.21 -5.80
N ASN A 345 22.03 31.01 -5.78
CA ASN A 345 22.47 30.38 -7.02
C ASN A 345 22.14 28.89 -7.02
N ILE A 346 21.66 28.43 -8.17
CA ILE A 346 21.69 27.02 -8.54
C ILE A 346 22.88 26.86 -9.48
N MET A 347 23.87 26.07 -9.06
CA MET A 347 25.09 25.84 -9.83
C MET A 347 25.24 24.35 -10.14
N ILE A 348 25.66 24.02 -11.35
CA ILE A 348 25.95 22.65 -11.75
C ILE A 348 27.45 22.51 -11.97
N LYS A 349 28.01 21.41 -11.47
CA LYS A 349 29.42 21.10 -11.65
C LYS A 349 29.69 20.64 -13.09
N LYS A 350 30.57 21.37 -13.79
CA LYS A 350 31.09 21.05 -15.12
C LYS A 350 32.61 20.95 -15.07
N GLY A 351 33.15 19.73 -15.25
CA GLY A 351 34.57 19.48 -15.03
C GLY A 351 34.96 19.72 -13.57
N SER A 352 35.90 20.65 -13.32
CA SER A 352 36.36 21.02 -11.98
C SER A 352 35.69 22.28 -11.40
N ARG A 353 34.77 22.92 -12.14
CA ARG A 353 34.14 24.20 -11.75
C ARG A 353 32.63 24.05 -11.59
N TYR A 354 32.05 24.92 -10.78
CA TYR A 354 30.62 25.11 -10.66
C TYR A 354 30.18 26.28 -11.52
N GLU A 355 29.22 26.05 -12.40
CA GLU A 355 28.66 27.07 -13.29
C GLU A 355 27.22 27.39 -12.87
N VAL A 356 26.90 28.67 -12.78
CA VAL A 356 25.57 29.16 -12.41
C VAL A 356 24.59 28.91 -13.56
N VAL A 357 23.47 28.28 -13.24
CA VAL A 357 22.35 28.06 -14.17
C VAL A 357 21.47 29.30 -14.20
N THR A 358 21.15 29.82 -15.38
CA THR A 358 20.34 31.05 -15.52
C THR A 358 19.28 30.92 -16.61
N SER A 359 18.24 31.75 -16.54
CA SER A 359 17.27 31.96 -17.62
C SER A 359 16.71 33.39 -17.56
N ALA A 360 15.89 33.79 -18.55
CA ALA A 360 15.44 35.18 -18.69
C ALA A 360 14.76 35.77 -17.43
N ASN A 361 13.92 34.99 -16.74
CA ASN A 361 13.26 35.40 -15.49
C ASN A 361 13.94 34.84 -14.23
N ASN A 362 15.07 34.15 -14.37
CA ASN A 362 15.85 33.59 -13.25
C ASN A 362 17.35 33.85 -13.50
N PRO A 363 17.82 35.11 -13.39
CA PRO A 363 19.22 35.47 -13.61
C PRO A 363 20.11 34.92 -12.48
N ALA A 364 21.43 35.04 -12.64
CA ALA A 364 22.37 34.73 -11.57
C ALA A 364 22.07 35.57 -10.32
N GLY A 365 22.04 34.95 -9.14
CA GLY A 365 21.56 35.59 -7.93
C GLY A 365 20.05 35.52 -7.75
N GLY A 366 19.25 35.07 -8.72
CA GLY A 366 17.79 35.19 -8.71
C GLY A 366 17.06 33.88 -9.05
N GLN A 367 17.61 32.73 -8.67
CA GLN A 367 17.02 31.41 -8.99
C GLN A 367 15.99 30.93 -7.97
N PHE A 368 15.85 31.56 -6.81
CA PHE A 368 14.74 31.34 -5.87
C PHE A 368 13.97 32.64 -5.64
N ASN A 369 13.41 33.17 -6.72
CA ASN A 369 12.84 34.51 -6.78
C ASN A 369 11.30 34.53 -6.75
N SER A 370 10.68 33.46 -6.27
CA SER A 370 9.23 33.24 -6.24
C SER A 370 8.58 33.23 -7.63
N THR A 371 9.18 32.54 -8.61
CA THR A 371 8.60 32.45 -9.96
C THR A 371 8.16 31.04 -10.35
N ILE A 372 7.25 30.97 -11.33
CA ILE A 372 6.82 29.71 -11.92
C ILE A 372 7.07 29.81 -13.42
N THR A 373 8.24 29.33 -13.86
CA THR A 373 8.69 29.49 -15.24
C THR A 373 9.13 28.18 -15.89
N LYS A 374 9.01 28.15 -17.21
CA LYS A 374 9.53 27.07 -18.06
C LYS A 374 10.50 27.67 -19.08
N PHE A 375 11.77 27.29 -18.97
CA PHE A 375 12.88 27.82 -19.76
C PHE A 375 12.93 29.36 -19.73
N GLY A 376 12.64 29.94 -18.56
CA GLY A 376 12.64 31.38 -18.33
C GLY A 376 11.38 32.12 -18.79
N ASN A 377 10.33 31.44 -19.27
CA ASN A 377 9.04 32.06 -19.58
C ASN A 377 8.00 31.71 -18.51
N TYR A 378 7.20 32.69 -18.07
CA TYR A 378 6.10 32.42 -17.13
C TYR A 378 5.14 31.37 -17.69
N VAL A 379 4.77 30.39 -16.86
CA VAL A 379 3.78 29.38 -17.23
C VAL A 379 2.38 30.01 -17.41
N ASP A 380 2.07 31.01 -16.58
CA ASP A 380 0.91 31.89 -16.73
C ASP A 380 1.36 33.35 -16.63
N SER A 381 1.38 34.05 -17.76
CA SER A 381 1.83 35.45 -17.82
C SER A 381 0.93 36.42 -17.06
N ASN A 382 -0.31 36.03 -16.75
CA ASN A 382 -1.27 36.86 -16.00
C ASN A 382 -1.14 36.69 -14.49
N LYS A 383 -0.29 35.76 -14.03
CA LYS A 383 -0.13 35.44 -12.61
C LYS A 383 1.33 35.29 -12.24
N LYS A 384 1.95 36.40 -11.78
CA LYS A 384 3.31 36.40 -11.26
C LYS A 384 3.23 36.12 -9.76
N TYR A 385 3.32 34.86 -9.41
CA TYR A 385 3.12 34.38 -8.04
C TYR A 385 4.30 34.72 -7.11
N ASN A 386 4.57 36.01 -6.89
CA ASN A 386 5.64 36.56 -6.06
C ASN A 386 5.40 36.34 -4.55
N ASN A 387 4.94 35.15 -4.17
CA ASN A 387 4.58 34.76 -2.81
C ASN A 387 5.29 33.47 -2.39
N GLN A 388 6.63 33.50 -2.47
CA GLN A 388 7.54 32.52 -1.85
C GLN A 388 7.32 31.07 -2.31
N MET A 389 7.04 30.85 -3.59
CA MET A 389 7.05 29.54 -4.25
C MET A 389 7.80 29.66 -5.57
N ASP A 390 8.74 28.74 -5.79
CA ASP A 390 9.51 28.61 -7.02
C ASP A 390 9.16 27.27 -7.67
N LEU A 391 8.77 27.29 -8.94
CA LEU A 391 8.58 26.10 -9.77
C LEU A 391 9.15 26.37 -11.16
N ASP A 392 10.46 26.17 -11.28
CA ASP A 392 11.22 26.61 -12.44
C ASP A 392 11.90 25.46 -13.17
N THR A 393 11.81 25.50 -14.50
CA THR A 393 12.53 24.57 -15.38
C THR A 393 13.63 25.32 -16.14
N TYR A 394 14.87 24.88 -15.96
CA TYR A 394 16.06 25.45 -16.59
C TYR A 394 16.57 24.54 -17.72
N ASP A 395 17.10 25.13 -18.79
CA ASP A 395 17.93 24.42 -19.77
C ASP A 395 19.36 24.31 -19.20
N ILE A 396 19.82 23.08 -18.99
CA ILE A 396 21.14 22.81 -18.43
C ILE A 396 22.08 22.14 -19.44
N SER A 397 21.70 22.10 -20.71
CA SER A 397 22.44 21.44 -21.79
C SER A 397 23.92 21.83 -21.85
N ASN A 398 24.21 23.11 -21.57
CA ASN A 398 25.57 23.66 -21.59
C ASN A 398 26.33 23.53 -20.26
N HIS A 399 25.70 23.04 -19.19
CA HIS A 399 26.30 22.93 -17.85
C HIS A 399 26.73 21.50 -17.48
N ILE A 400 26.52 20.57 -18.39
CA ILE A 400 26.82 19.14 -18.23
C ILE A 400 27.69 18.66 -19.39
N THR A 401 28.29 17.49 -19.25
CA THR A 401 29.18 16.88 -20.27
C THR A 401 28.69 15.50 -20.66
N ASN A 402 29.15 14.99 -21.80
CA ASN A 402 28.83 13.62 -22.23
C ASN A 402 29.34 12.58 -21.20
N ARG A 403 28.69 11.41 -21.14
CA ARG A 403 29.03 10.28 -20.24
C ARG A 403 28.96 10.58 -18.74
N GLN A 404 28.05 11.45 -18.32
CA GLN A 404 27.77 11.67 -16.89
C GLN A 404 26.64 10.75 -16.42
N TYR A 405 26.85 10.10 -15.27
CA TYR A 405 25.86 9.24 -14.58
C TYR A 405 25.31 9.86 -13.29
N GLU A 406 25.89 10.99 -12.92
CA GLU A 406 25.62 11.76 -11.71
C GLU A 406 25.73 13.24 -12.07
N ALA A 407 24.92 14.05 -11.40
CA ALA A 407 25.03 15.51 -11.44
C ALA A 407 25.25 16.02 -10.01
N GLU A 408 26.27 16.86 -9.82
CA GLU A 408 26.54 17.54 -8.56
C GLU A 408 26.03 18.97 -8.70
N VAL A 409 24.99 19.30 -7.93
CA VAL A 409 24.37 20.63 -7.93
C VAL A 409 24.74 21.31 -6.62
N ALA A 410 25.38 22.47 -6.71
CA ALA A 410 25.57 23.35 -5.58
C ALA A 410 24.39 24.30 -5.50
N LEU A 411 23.74 24.31 -4.34
CA LEU A 411 22.63 25.18 -4.04
C LEU A 411 23.11 26.19 -3.00
N GLN A 412 22.95 27.46 -3.34
CA GLN A 412 23.51 28.57 -2.59
C GLN A 412 22.39 29.54 -2.21
N ALA A 413 22.34 29.90 -0.93
CA ALA A 413 21.53 30.99 -0.41
C ALA A 413 22.43 31.93 0.37
N ASN A 414 22.11 33.22 0.36
CA ASN A 414 22.90 34.26 1.01
C ASN A 414 22.08 35.07 2.02
N VAL A 415 22.78 35.75 2.92
CA VAL A 415 22.22 36.78 3.79
C VAL A 415 22.69 38.16 3.32
N ILE A 416 21.76 39.08 3.16
CA ILE A 416 22.07 40.47 2.86
C ILE A 416 21.71 41.36 4.03
N GLN A 417 22.64 42.24 4.39
CA GLN A 417 22.44 43.28 5.38
C GLN A 417 22.08 44.60 4.69
N ASN A 418 20.96 45.20 5.06
CA ASN A 418 20.50 46.51 4.58
C ASN A 418 20.22 47.42 5.80
N GLY A 419 21.24 48.19 6.22
CA GLY A 419 21.18 48.96 7.47
C GLY A 419 21.12 48.05 8.70
N VAL A 420 20.09 48.22 9.54
CA VAL A 420 19.81 47.35 10.71
C VAL A 420 19.05 46.07 10.34
N THR A 421 18.54 45.95 9.11
CA THR A 421 17.72 44.82 8.67
C THR A 421 18.59 43.75 8.04
N THR A 422 18.50 42.52 8.54
CA THR A 422 19.16 41.34 7.98
C THR A 422 18.14 40.48 7.23
N LEU A 423 18.29 40.35 5.91
CA LEU A 423 17.44 39.54 5.05
C LEU A 423 18.21 38.31 4.58
N GLY A 424 17.97 37.18 5.24
CA GLY A 424 18.39 35.87 4.75
C GLY A 424 17.31 35.24 3.88
N ASP A 425 17.74 34.57 2.82
CA ASP A 425 16.87 33.73 2.01
C ASP A 425 16.54 32.40 2.73
N ARG A 426 15.40 31.79 2.37
CA ARG A 426 14.84 30.61 3.03
C ARG A 426 14.21 29.64 2.02
N ALA A 427 15.00 29.19 1.05
CA ALA A 427 14.56 28.21 0.09
C ALA A 427 14.44 26.80 0.72
N ASN A 428 13.21 26.30 0.83
CA ASN A 428 12.90 24.93 1.20
C ASN A 428 12.63 24.13 -0.08
N ILE A 429 13.67 23.46 -0.57
CA ILE A 429 13.60 22.66 -1.79
C ILE A 429 12.85 21.37 -1.47
N SER A 430 11.76 21.19 -2.20
CA SER A 430 10.83 20.08 -2.02
C SER A 430 11.03 19.00 -3.08
N PHE A 431 11.33 19.40 -4.31
CA PHE A 431 11.48 18.49 -5.43
C PHE A 431 12.51 19.01 -6.45
N VAL A 432 13.23 18.06 -7.05
CA VAL A 432 14.16 18.29 -8.16
C VAL A 432 13.99 17.18 -9.19
N ALA A 433 13.95 17.52 -10.48
CA ALA A 433 13.93 16.54 -11.55
C ALA A 433 14.88 16.86 -12.70
N PHE A 434 15.43 15.82 -13.30
CA PHE A 434 16.22 15.88 -14.53
C PHE A 434 15.46 15.21 -15.66
N SER A 435 15.53 15.79 -16.85
CA SER A 435 15.08 15.17 -18.09
C SER A 435 16.14 15.38 -19.17
N THR A 436 16.77 14.29 -19.62
CA THR A 436 17.92 14.32 -20.53
C THR A 436 17.68 13.42 -21.74
N ASP A 437 17.96 13.92 -22.95
CA ASP A 437 17.90 13.13 -24.18
C ASP A 437 18.81 11.90 -24.09
N VAL A 438 18.33 10.75 -24.55
CA VAL A 438 19.08 9.49 -24.61
C VAL A 438 19.24 9.09 -26.06
N TYR A 439 20.49 8.95 -26.51
CA TYR A 439 20.80 8.36 -27.80
C TYR A 439 20.82 6.84 -27.69
N ILE A 440 20.52 6.16 -28.81
CA ILE A 440 20.61 4.71 -28.92
C ILE A 440 21.62 4.33 -30.01
N PRO A 441 22.28 3.16 -29.94
CA PRO A 441 23.12 2.67 -31.03
C PRO A 441 22.28 2.48 -32.29
N HIS A 442 22.81 2.90 -33.45
CA HIS A 442 22.14 2.73 -34.75
C HIS A 442 23.02 1.84 -35.63
N VAL A 443 22.87 0.53 -35.45
CA VAL A 443 23.60 -0.49 -36.20
C VAL A 443 22.88 -0.78 -37.51
N CYS A 444 23.59 -0.65 -38.63
CA CYS A 444 23.13 -0.96 -39.97
C CYS A 444 24.23 -1.70 -40.74
N TYR A 445 23.93 -2.19 -41.96
CA TYR A 445 24.93 -2.87 -42.79
C TYR A 445 24.95 -2.38 -44.25
N ASP A 446 26.09 -2.47 -44.91
CA ASP A 446 26.18 -2.39 -46.37
C ASP A 446 26.66 -3.73 -46.91
N GLU A 447 26.13 -4.16 -48.04
CA GLU A 447 26.45 -5.48 -48.62
C GLU A 447 26.82 -5.34 -50.10
N LYS A 448 27.91 -6.00 -50.47
CA LYS A 448 28.38 -6.15 -51.85
C LYS A 448 28.35 -7.62 -52.26
N LEU A 449 27.69 -7.93 -53.37
CA LEU A 449 27.53 -9.29 -53.89
C LEU A 449 28.37 -9.53 -55.16
N LEU A 450 29.10 -10.64 -55.17
CA LEU A 450 30.02 -11.03 -56.25
C LEU A 450 29.69 -12.45 -56.72
N LEU A 451 29.62 -12.68 -58.03
CA LEU A 451 29.34 -13.98 -58.63
C LEU A 451 30.58 -14.57 -59.32
N GLN A 452 30.78 -15.88 -59.16
CA GLN A 452 31.76 -16.67 -59.89
C GLN A 452 31.07 -17.90 -60.49
N SER A 453 31.27 -18.14 -61.79
CA SER A 453 30.72 -19.31 -62.47
C SER A 453 31.37 -20.60 -61.95
N LYS A 454 30.57 -21.65 -61.78
CA LYS A 454 31.09 -23.00 -61.46
C LYS A 454 31.98 -23.57 -62.56
N ASP A 455 31.80 -23.07 -63.79
CA ASP A 455 32.56 -23.47 -64.98
C ASP A 455 33.95 -22.75 -65.04
N GLY A 456 34.29 -21.94 -64.03
CA GLY A 456 35.56 -21.21 -63.91
C GLY A 456 35.45 -19.69 -64.17
N GLY A 457 36.48 -18.92 -63.77
CA GLY A 457 36.55 -17.46 -63.91
C GLY A 457 36.78 -16.73 -62.58
N GLY A 458 37.01 -15.40 -62.62
CA GLY A 458 37.13 -14.56 -61.43
C GLY A 458 35.78 -14.05 -60.92
N PHE A 459 35.72 -13.62 -59.66
CA PHE A 459 34.53 -12.97 -59.09
C PHE A 459 34.22 -11.64 -59.79
N LYS A 460 32.97 -11.45 -60.19
CA LYS A 460 32.45 -10.21 -60.77
C LYS A 460 31.30 -9.68 -59.92
N GLU A 461 31.22 -8.36 -59.74
CA GLU A 461 30.13 -7.74 -58.98
C GLU A 461 28.79 -7.88 -59.71
N LEU A 462 27.72 -8.16 -58.95
CA LEU A 462 26.37 -8.24 -59.50
C LEU A 462 25.89 -6.87 -60.00
N ALA A 463 25.07 -6.88 -61.06
CA ALA A 463 24.44 -5.67 -61.55
C ALA A 463 23.42 -5.12 -60.52
N LYS A 464 23.46 -3.81 -60.29
CA LYS A 464 22.48 -3.11 -59.44
C LYS A 464 21.14 -3.01 -60.19
N LYS A 465 20.04 -3.18 -59.48
CA LYS A 465 18.69 -3.04 -60.06
C LYS A 465 18.52 -1.64 -60.65
N GLY A 466 18.05 -1.55 -61.89
CA GLY A 466 17.91 -0.29 -62.64
C GLY A 466 19.15 0.15 -63.46
N SER A 467 20.27 -0.58 -63.38
CA SER A 467 21.51 -0.26 -64.14
C SER A 467 21.74 -1.12 -65.39
N GLY A 468 20.81 -2.01 -65.75
CA GLY A 468 20.92 -2.89 -66.93
C GLY A 468 20.15 -4.22 -66.79
N ALA A 469 20.46 -5.18 -67.66
CA ALA A 469 19.90 -6.53 -67.60
C ALA A 469 20.35 -7.27 -66.31
N PRO A 470 19.50 -8.11 -65.69
CA PRO A 470 19.89 -8.91 -64.54
C PRO A 470 21.11 -9.79 -64.85
N THR A 471 22.03 -9.94 -63.90
CA THR A 471 23.14 -10.88 -64.04
C THR A 471 22.58 -12.30 -64.16
N PRO A 472 22.89 -13.05 -65.24
CA PRO A 472 22.46 -14.43 -65.37
C PRO A 472 23.32 -15.34 -64.48
N ALA A 473 22.68 -16.28 -63.78
CA ALA A 473 23.35 -17.29 -62.96
C ALA A 473 22.73 -18.67 -63.18
N LYS A 474 23.53 -19.71 -62.98
CA LYS A 474 23.12 -21.12 -63.04
C LYS A 474 23.08 -21.70 -61.63
N GLU A 475 22.29 -22.76 -61.46
CA GLU A 475 22.42 -23.62 -60.27
C GLU A 475 23.84 -24.19 -60.19
N GLY A 476 24.48 -24.01 -59.04
CA GLY A 476 25.85 -24.42 -58.72
C GLY A 476 26.90 -23.31 -58.79
N ASP A 477 26.60 -22.10 -59.30
CA ASP A 477 27.54 -20.97 -59.31
C ASP A 477 27.85 -20.46 -57.87
N THR A 478 29.02 -19.88 -57.63
CA THR A 478 29.42 -19.36 -56.31
C THR A 478 29.05 -17.89 -56.15
N LEU A 479 28.21 -17.57 -55.17
CA LEU A 479 27.86 -16.21 -54.76
C LEU A 479 28.61 -15.83 -53.47
N ARG A 480 29.44 -14.79 -53.54
CA ARG A 480 30.17 -14.23 -52.41
C ARG A 480 29.48 -12.99 -51.87
N SER A 481 29.25 -12.94 -50.56
CA SER A 481 28.77 -11.75 -49.85
C SER A 481 29.91 -11.08 -49.10
N GLN A 482 30.04 -9.76 -49.26
CA GLN A 482 30.93 -8.88 -48.53
C GLN A 482 30.09 -7.86 -47.75
N VAL A 483 30.03 -8.03 -46.43
CA VAL A 483 29.17 -7.25 -45.52
C VAL A 483 30.03 -6.30 -44.69
N THR A 484 29.64 -5.04 -44.67
CA THR A 484 30.16 -4.04 -43.75
C THR A 484 29.12 -3.74 -42.69
N ILE A 485 29.47 -3.88 -41.43
CA ILE A 485 28.62 -3.52 -40.30
C ILE A 485 29.06 -2.15 -39.79
N LEU A 486 28.11 -1.23 -39.65
CA LEU A 486 28.37 0.14 -39.20
C LEU A 486 27.50 0.48 -37.99
N ASN A 487 28.02 1.32 -37.10
CA ASN A 487 27.21 2.04 -36.12
C ASN A 487 27.23 3.54 -36.46
N GLN A 488 26.10 4.06 -36.94
CA GLN A 488 25.93 5.48 -37.24
C GLN A 488 25.44 6.29 -36.01
N GLY A 489 25.03 5.60 -34.94
CA GLY A 489 24.50 6.20 -33.72
C GLY A 489 25.59 6.76 -32.81
N ASN A 490 25.21 7.68 -31.92
CA ASN A 490 26.14 8.32 -30.99
C ASN A 490 26.49 7.46 -29.77
N GLU A 491 25.76 6.35 -29.54
CA GLU A 491 26.06 5.36 -28.50
C GLU A 491 26.79 4.15 -29.06
N THR A 492 27.68 3.57 -28.24
CA THR A 492 28.38 2.31 -28.56
C THR A 492 27.40 1.13 -28.51
N ALA A 493 27.46 0.26 -29.52
CA ALA A 493 26.85 -1.07 -29.46
C ALA A 493 27.85 -2.04 -28.81
N GLU A 494 27.53 -2.57 -27.64
CA GLU A 494 28.38 -3.46 -26.85
C GLU A 494 28.02 -4.93 -27.11
N ASN A 495 29.00 -5.83 -27.02
CA ASN A 495 28.83 -7.27 -27.26
C ASN A 495 28.15 -7.60 -28.60
N ILE A 496 28.49 -6.85 -29.66
CA ILE A 496 27.78 -6.97 -30.93
C ILE A 496 28.08 -8.32 -31.62
N SER A 497 27.00 -8.99 -32.04
CA SER A 497 27.04 -10.15 -32.91
C SER A 497 26.04 -10.00 -34.04
N ILE A 498 26.42 -10.46 -35.22
CA ILE A 498 25.59 -10.43 -36.42
C ILE A 498 25.22 -11.85 -36.77
N SER A 499 23.95 -12.14 -36.96
CA SER A 499 23.46 -13.45 -37.36
C SER A 499 22.69 -13.35 -38.66
N THR A 500 22.76 -14.37 -39.49
CA THR A 500 21.97 -14.46 -40.71
C THR A 500 21.54 -15.90 -40.97
N ASN A 501 20.36 -16.05 -41.53
CA ASN A 501 19.82 -17.32 -41.99
C ASN A 501 19.84 -17.33 -43.52
N ILE A 502 20.63 -18.21 -44.11
CA ILE A 502 20.72 -18.31 -45.56
C ILE A 502 19.47 -19.02 -46.09
N SER A 503 18.78 -18.40 -47.05
CA SER A 503 17.62 -19.02 -47.71
C SER A 503 18.05 -20.28 -48.47
N ASP A 504 17.40 -21.41 -48.17
CA ASP A 504 17.61 -22.69 -48.85
C ASP A 504 17.30 -22.62 -50.35
N LYS A 505 16.59 -21.57 -50.79
CA LYS A 505 16.30 -21.27 -52.20
C LYS A 505 17.48 -20.57 -52.88
N THR A 506 18.15 -19.65 -52.17
CA THR A 506 19.30 -18.87 -52.64
C THR A 506 20.51 -19.74 -52.83
N GLY A 507 20.88 -20.53 -51.81
CA GLY A 507 22.08 -21.35 -51.88
C GLY A 507 22.43 -22.03 -50.57
N THR A 508 23.48 -22.82 -50.58
CA THR A 508 24.08 -23.43 -49.39
C THR A 508 25.39 -22.76 -49.03
N TYR A 509 25.62 -22.51 -47.75
CA TYR A 509 26.91 -22.02 -47.26
C TYR A 509 28.06 -22.92 -47.73
N SER A 510 29.12 -22.31 -48.23
CA SER A 510 30.35 -23.01 -48.58
C SER A 510 31.25 -23.12 -47.35
N PRO A 511 31.51 -24.32 -46.81
CA PRO A 511 32.30 -24.51 -45.60
C PRO A 511 33.69 -23.86 -45.68
N ASN A 512 34.15 -23.28 -44.58
CA ASN A 512 35.44 -22.60 -44.42
C ASN A 512 35.71 -21.44 -45.40
N SER A 513 34.64 -20.80 -45.91
CA SER A 513 34.73 -19.62 -46.79
C SER A 513 34.75 -18.28 -46.03
N THR A 514 34.57 -18.32 -44.70
CA THR A 514 34.38 -17.10 -43.91
C THR A 514 35.67 -16.31 -43.67
N TYR A 515 35.57 -14.98 -43.79
CA TYR A 515 36.54 -14.02 -43.25
C TYR A 515 35.81 -13.05 -42.32
N VAL A 516 36.38 -12.78 -41.15
CA VAL A 516 35.86 -11.78 -40.20
C VAL A 516 36.99 -10.87 -39.78
N LYS A 517 36.88 -9.59 -40.14
CA LYS A 517 37.67 -8.51 -39.55
C LYS A 517 36.79 -7.80 -38.53
N PRO A 518 36.91 -8.13 -37.23
CA PRO A 518 35.94 -7.70 -36.22
C PRO A 518 35.96 -6.19 -36.00
N TYR A 519 37.05 -5.50 -36.35
CA TYR A 519 37.18 -4.06 -36.14
C TYR A 519 38.07 -3.40 -37.21
N ALA A 520 37.58 -2.30 -37.80
CA ALA A 520 38.29 -1.52 -38.79
C ALA A 520 37.86 -0.04 -38.78
N SER A 521 38.76 0.84 -39.24
CA SER A 521 38.55 2.29 -39.39
C SER A 521 38.52 2.78 -40.85
N GLY A 522 38.82 1.92 -41.84
CA GLY A 522 38.96 2.27 -43.26
C GLY A 522 37.84 1.77 -44.18
N GLY A 523 38.14 1.67 -45.48
CA GLY A 523 37.30 0.97 -46.47
C GLY A 523 37.33 -0.54 -46.30
N PHE A 524 36.41 -1.25 -46.98
CA PHE A 524 36.35 -2.72 -46.91
C PHE A 524 37.70 -3.34 -47.30
N SER A 525 38.30 -4.10 -46.38
CA SER A 525 39.58 -4.78 -46.58
C SER A 525 39.65 -6.03 -45.71
N ILE A 526 39.96 -7.16 -46.34
CA ILE A 526 40.17 -8.46 -45.69
C ILE A 526 41.46 -9.08 -46.24
N SER A 527 42.16 -9.84 -45.40
CA SER A 527 43.47 -10.45 -45.67
C SER A 527 43.48 -11.93 -45.25
N ALA A 528 44.55 -12.66 -45.57
CA ALA A 528 44.67 -14.07 -45.20
C ALA A 528 44.58 -14.33 -43.68
N SER A 529 44.99 -13.36 -42.85
CA SER A 529 44.88 -13.44 -41.39
C SER A 529 43.48 -13.21 -40.84
N ASP A 530 42.55 -12.66 -41.63
CA ASP A 530 41.15 -12.47 -41.24
C ASP A 530 40.29 -13.73 -41.51
N LYS A 531 40.89 -14.80 -42.05
CA LYS A 531 40.19 -16.06 -42.33
C LYS A 531 39.78 -16.75 -41.04
N VAL A 532 38.54 -17.22 -40.97
CA VAL A 532 38.00 -17.92 -39.80
C VAL A 532 37.49 -19.29 -40.25
N ASN A 533 37.98 -20.37 -39.62
CA ASN A 533 37.46 -21.71 -39.89
C ASN A 533 36.06 -21.85 -39.28
N ASP A 534 35.26 -22.75 -39.86
CA ASP A 534 33.90 -22.97 -39.37
C ASP A 534 33.88 -23.38 -37.90
N ASN A 535 32.95 -22.80 -37.15
CA ASN A 535 32.76 -23.03 -35.71
C ASN A 535 34.00 -22.71 -34.86
N SER A 536 34.88 -21.83 -35.34
CA SER A 536 36.07 -21.38 -34.63
C SER A 536 36.08 -19.85 -34.42
N GLY A 537 36.67 -19.41 -33.31
CA GLY A 537 36.93 -17.99 -33.04
C GLY A 537 35.68 -17.10 -33.19
N LEU A 538 35.71 -16.22 -34.18
CA LEU A 538 34.70 -15.17 -34.39
C LEU A 538 33.45 -15.63 -35.16
N GLN A 539 33.30 -16.93 -35.42
CA GLN A 539 32.20 -17.47 -36.22
C GLN A 539 31.58 -18.73 -35.59
N LYS A 540 30.26 -18.85 -35.75
CA LYS A 540 29.50 -20.09 -35.53
C LYS A 540 28.60 -20.39 -36.72
N HIS A 541 28.56 -21.66 -37.12
CA HIS A 541 27.73 -22.17 -38.21
C HIS A 541 26.99 -23.44 -37.78
N ILE A 542 25.66 -23.39 -37.86
CA ILE A 542 24.78 -24.54 -37.58
C ILE A 542 23.74 -24.61 -38.70
N GLY A 543 23.89 -25.59 -39.60
CA GLY A 543 22.96 -25.81 -40.71
C GLY A 543 22.96 -24.65 -41.71
N LYS A 544 21.99 -23.75 -41.61
CA LYS A 544 21.83 -22.56 -42.48
C LYS A 544 22.05 -21.24 -41.76
N ASP A 545 22.32 -21.30 -40.46
CA ASP A 545 22.57 -20.14 -39.63
C ASP A 545 24.06 -19.84 -39.53
N LEU A 546 24.43 -18.60 -39.83
CA LEU A 546 25.76 -18.04 -39.60
C LEU A 546 25.67 -16.98 -38.52
N GLN A 547 26.57 -17.02 -37.54
CA GLN A 547 26.73 -16.00 -36.53
C GLN A 547 28.18 -15.53 -36.50
N PHE A 548 28.37 -14.21 -36.48
CA PHE A 548 29.65 -13.53 -36.48
C PHE A 548 29.76 -12.63 -35.25
N PHE A 549 30.86 -12.76 -34.52
CA PHE A 549 31.19 -11.90 -33.38
C PHE A 549 32.08 -10.76 -33.86
N VAL A 550 31.60 -9.53 -33.75
CA VAL A 550 32.26 -8.34 -34.31
C VAL A 550 32.43 -7.24 -33.26
N GLY A 551 33.15 -6.18 -33.58
CA GLY A 551 33.50 -5.09 -32.67
C GLY A 551 34.91 -5.21 -32.08
N GLN A 552 35.40 -4.10 -31.51
CA GLN A 552 36.69 -4.04 -30.83
C GLN A 552 36.70 -5.01 -29.65
N ASN A 553 37.75 -5.81 -29.50
CA ASN A 553 37.90 -6.87 -28.48
C ASN A 553 36.92 -8.05 -28.63
N ALA A 554 36.30 -8.23 -29.80
CA ALA A 554 35.55 -9.46 -30.07
C ALA A 554 36.49 -10.68 -29.98
N SER A 555 35.97 -11.78 -29.43
CA SER A 555 36.73 -13.02 -29.19
C SER A 555 35.85 -14.25 -29.38
N SER A 556 36.40 -15.44 -29.11
CA SER A 556 35.71 -16.70 -29.35
C SER A 556 34.37 -16.78 -28.61
N GLY A 557 33.26 -16.73 -29.36
CA GLY A 557 31.90 -16.79 -28.80
C GLY A 557 31.40 -15.50 -28.11
N SER A 558 32.14 -14.40 -28.17
CA SER A 558 31.77 -13.13 -27.53
C SER A 558 31.98 -11.94 -28.47
N GLY A 559 30.90 -11.17 -28.68
CA GLY A 559 30.95 -9.90 -29.41
C GLY A 559 31.80 -8.86 -28.69
N GLY A 560 32.29 -7.87 -29.44
CA GLY A 560 33.06 -6.72 -28.96
C GLY A 560 32.25 -5.43 -28.98
N ASN A 561 32.93 -4.28 -28.94
CA ASN A 561 32.31 -2.97 -28.92
C ASN A 561 32.42 -2.25 -30.28
N LEU A 562 31.31 -1.76 -30.82
CA LEU A 562 31.27 -0.99 -32.06
C LEU A 562 30.79 0.44 -31.78
N ALA A 563 31.74 1.35 -31.63
CA ALA A 563 31.47 2.79 -31.47
C ALA A 563 31.10 3.46 -32.81
N LYS A 564 30.64 4.71 -32.73
CA LYS A 564 30.24 5.52 -33.90
C LYS A 564 31.34 5.53 -34.97
N ASN A 565 30.94 5.37 -36.24
CA ASN A 565 31.81 5.37 -37.43
C ASN A 565 32.85 4.25 -37.53
N ASN A 566 32.96 3.37 -36.51
CA ASN A 566 33.76 2.17 -36.60
C ASN A 566 33.00 1.09 -37.37
N LYS A 567 33.77 0.21 -38.02
CA LYS A 567 33.24 -0.81 -38.92
C LYS A 567 33.69 -2.20 -38.51
N ALA A 568 32.93 -3.20 -38.93
CA ALA A 568 33.39 -4.58 -39.00
C ALA A 568 33.12 -5.13 -40.40
N PHE A 569 33.98 -6.02 -40.88
CA PHE A 569 33.83 -6.63 -42.21
C PHE A 569 33.66 -8.14 -42.08
N ILE A 570 32.69 -8.66 -42.81
CA ILE A 570 32.38 -10.09 -42.90
C ILE A 570 32.39 -10.46 -44.38
N GLN A 571 32.96 -11.61 -44.73
CA GLN A 571 32.83 -12.20 -46.05
C GLN A 571 32.52 -13.69 -45.92
N TYR A 572 31.64 -14.22 -46.76
CA TYR A 572 31.38 -15.65 -46.88
C TYR A 572 30.85 -16.00 -48.28
N ASP A 573 30.98 -17.26 -48.67
CA ASP A 573 30.56 -17.76 -49.97
C ASP A 573 29.37 -18.73 -49.85
N LEU A 574 28.49 -18.70 -50.86
CA LEU A 574 27.34 -19.56 -51.04
C LEU A 574 27.43 -20.27 -52.39
N THR A 575 27.00 -21.53 -52.45
CA THR A 575 26.74 -22.23 -53.71
C THR A 575 25.28 -22.00 -54.10
N LEU A 576 25.02 -21.34 -55.23
CA LEU A 576 23.69 -20.93 -55.68
C LEU A 576 22.79 -22.13 -56.02
N LYS A 577 21.54 -22.05 -55.57
CA LYS A 577 20.48 -23.00 -55.87
C LYS A 577 19.52 -22.44 -56.92
N ASN A 578 18.21 -22.56 -56.72
CA ASN A 578 17.21 -22.39 -57.78
C ASN A 578 16.56 -21.01 -57.86
N LYS A 579 16.72 -20.17 -56.84
CA LYS A 579 16.13 -18.82 -56.81
C LYS A 579 16.95 -17.91 -55.92
N PHE A 580 17.26 -16.70 -56.37
CA PHE A 580 17.93 -15.71 -55.53
C PHE A 580 16.94 -14.94 -54.65
N GLU A 581 17.17 -14.99 -53.33
CA GLU A 581 16.56 -14.13 -52.32
C GLU A 581 17.71 -13.43 -51.54
N GLU A 582 17.66 -12.10 -51.42
CA GLU A 582 18.70 -11.33 -50.71
C GLU A 582 18.76 -11.73 -49.23
N THR A 583 19.98 -11.77 -48.69
CA THR A 583 20.23 -12.17 -47.31
C THR A 583 19.95 -11.02 -46.33
N GLY A 584 19.11 -11.27 -45.32
CA GLY A 584 18.86 -10.34 -44.22
C GLY A 584 19.79 -10.60 -43.02
N TYR A 585 20.11 -9.55 -42.27
CA TYR A 585 20.99 -9.65 -41.08
C TYR A 585 20.26 -9.24 -39.80
N LEU A 586 20.45 -10.04 -38.75
CA LEU A 586 20.04 -9.75 -37.38
C LEU A 586 21.27 -9.27 -36.60
N ALA A 587 21.13 -8.25 -35.78
CA ALA A 587 22.14 -7.87 -34.81
C ALA A 587 21.63 -8.15 -33.39
N LYS A 588 22.55 -8.63 -32.55
CA LYS A 588 22.38 -8.67 -31.11
C LYS A 588 23.48 -7.85 -30.46
N PHE A 589 23.11 -6.85 -29.68
CA PHE A 589 24.03 -6.00 -28.92
C PHE A 589 23.33 -5.43 -27.68
N SER A 590 24.13 -4.98 -26.73
CA SER A 590 23.68 -4.33 -25.50
C SER A 590 24.25 -2.91 -25.40
N ASN A 591 23.70 -2.11 -24.50
CA ASN A 591 24.38 -0.96 -23.94
C ASN A 591 23.97 -0.86 -22.48
N LYS A 592 24.87 -1.28 -21.58
CA LYS A 592 24.56 -1.40 -20.14
C LYS A 592 24.24 -0.05 -19.50
N SER A 593 24.90 1.00 -19.98
CA SER A 593 24.78 2.38 -19.48
C SER A 593 23.37 2.95 -19.60
N ILE A 594 22.64 2.57 -20.65
CA ILE A 594 21.24 2.96 -20.89
C ILE A 594 20.24 1.81 -20.70
N LYS A 595 20.69 0.68 -20.14
CA LYS A 595 19.90 -0.55 -19.94
C LYS A 595 19.19 -1.03 -21.22
N LEU A 596 19.87 -0.93 -22.36
CA LEU A 596 19.37 -1.38 -23.65
C LEU A 596 19.89 -2.80 -23.96
N GLU A 597 18.99 -3.69 -24.34
CA GLU A 597 19.29 -4.96 -25.00
C GLU A 597 18.56 -4.94 -26.35
N TYR A 598 19.29 -5.16 -27.44
CA TYR A 598 18.75 -5.21 -28.78
C TYR A 598 18.99 -6.59 -29.39
N ASN A 599 17.95 -7.18 -29.95
CA ASN A 599 18.00 -8.42 -30.71
C ASN A 599 16.96 -8.34 -31.84
N GLY A 600 17.39 -8.00 -33.05
CA GLY A 600 16.48 -7.76 -34.15
C GLY A 600 17.18 -7.52 -35.48
N ALA A 601 16.39 -7.36 -36.54
CA ALA A 601 16.88 -7.12 -37.89
C ALA A 601 17.47 -5.71 -38.04
N ILE A 602 18.69 -5.64 -38.58
CA ILE A 602 19.32 -4.39 -38.97
C ILE A 602 19.00 -4.07 -40.43
N LYS A 603 18.88 -2.78 -40.76
CA LYS A 603 18.58 -2.33 -42.12
C LYS A 603 19.88 -2.08 -42.90
N LYS A 604 19.76 -2.05 -44.24
CA LYS A 604 20.84 -1.55 -45.09
C LYS A 604 21.10 -0.07 -44.79
N CYS A 605 22.37 0.36 -44.68
CA CYS A 605 22.70 1.77 -44.47
C CYS A 605 22.42 2.58 -45.74
N GLU A 606 22.80 2.05 -46.91
CA GLU A 606 22.35 2.52 -48.23
C GLU A 606 21.45 1.49 -48.92
N GLN A 607 20.29 1.91 -49.44
CA GLN A 607 19.38 1.02 -50.17
C GLN A 607 19.93 0.69 -51.56
N VAL A 608 20.74 -0.37 -51.64
CA VAL A 608 21.20 -0.98 -52.90
C VAL A 608 20.52 -2.34 -53.08
N GLU A 609 19.76 -2.49 -54.17
CA GLU A 609 19.14 -3.75 -54.60
C GLU A 609 19.91 -4.36 -55.77
N TYR A 610 20.10 -5.68 -55.78
CA TYR A 610 20.80 -6.41 -56.84
C TYR A 610 19.84 -7.15 -57.78
N ALA A 611 20.21 -7.30 -59.06
CA ALA A 611 19.42 -8.00 -60.07
C ALA A 611 20.12 -9.29 -60.52
N LEU A 612 19.64 -10.45 -60.05
CA LEU A 612 20.16 -11.80 -60.38
C LEU A 612 19.02 -12.71 -60.90
N LYS A 613 19.25 -13.45 -62.00
CA LYS A 613 18.26 -14.37 -62.58
C LYS A 613 18.83 -15.80 -62.68
N ILE A 614 18.15 -16.76 -62.02
CA ILE A 614 18.46 -18.21 -62.08
C ILE A 614 17.52 -18.91 -63.07
N ILE A 615 18.03 -19.80 -63.93
CA ILE A 615 17.30 -20.42 -65.06
C ILE A 615 17.04 -21.92 -64.75
N LYS A 616 15.78 -22.41 -64.76
CA LYS A 616 15.35 -23.83 -64.52
C LYS A 616 14.15 -24.32 -65.38
N ASP A 617 14.10 -25.63 -65.69
CA ASP A 617 13.07 -26.40 -66.45
C ASP A 617 11.76 -26.71 -65.66
N GLN A 618 10.63 -27.00 -66.35
CA GLN A 618 9.21 -26.99 -65.85
C GLN A 618 8.50 -28.37 -65.65
N ASN A 619 7.56 -28.52 -64.66
CA ASN A 619 6.09 -28.87 -64.71
C ASN A 619 5.47 -29.35 -63.31
N PRO A 620 4.15 -29.64 -63.07
CA PRO A 620 3.14 -28.77 -62.39
C PRO A 620 2.26 -29.39 -61.24
N HIS A 621 1.46 -28.52 -60.56
CA HIS A 621 0.40 -28.70 -59.51
C HIS A 621 0.77 -29.03 -58.04
N ASP A 622 0.56 -28.05 -57.13
CA ASP A 622 0.69 -28.19 -55.67
C ASP A 622 -0.61 -27.76 -54.94
N PHE A 623 -1.15 -28.59 -54.05
CA PHE A 623 -2.34 -28.29 -53.23
C PHE A 623 -1.99 -28.09 -51.75
N ILE A 624 -2.55 -27.06 -51.11
CA ILE A 624 -2.28 -26.68 -49.71
C ILE A 624 -3.60 -26.52 -48.92
N PRO A 625 -3.82 -27.26 -47.81
CA PRO A 625 -4.97 -27.08 -46.93
C PRO A 625 -4.79 -25.86 -46.00
N THR A 626 -5.87 -25.14 -45.70
CA THR A 626 -5.86 -23.97 -44.80
C THR A 626 -7.24 -23.70 -44.18
N THR A 627 -7.29 -23.11 -42.99
CA THR A 627 -8.53 -22.57 -42.38
C THR A 627 -8.72 -21.07 -42.60
N VAL A 628 -7.81 -20.41 -43.33
CA VAL A 628 -7.94 -18.98 -43.68
C VAL A 628 -9.17 -18.79 -44.56
N ALA A 629 -10.05 -17.87 -44.18
CA ALA A 629 -11.22 -17.52 -44.97
C ALA A 629 -10.81 -16.67 -46.18
N ASP A 630 -11.24 -17.10 -47.37
CA ASP A 630 -10.97 -16.42 -48.65
C ASP A 630 -9.47 -16.10 -48.89
N PRO A 631 -8.62 -17.15 -48.97
CA PRO A 631 -7.16 -17.01 -49.00
C PRO A 631 -6.65 -16.28 -50.25
N LYS A 632 -5.66 -15.42 -50.05
CA LYS A 632 -4.98 -14.60 -51.07
C LYS A 632 -3.50 -14.97 -51.17
N ASP A 633 -2.86 -14.59 -52.27
CA ASP A 633 -1.42 -14.84 -52.53
C ASP A 633 -0.47 -14.35 -51.41
N THR A 634 -0.88 -13.34 -50.63
CA THR A 634 -0.09 -12.76 -49.54
C THR A 634 -0.32 -13.44 -48.19
N ASP A 635 -1.30 -14.33 -48.09
CA ASP A 635 -1.71 -14.92 -46.82
C ASP A 635 -0.83 -16.12 -46.47
N LYS A 636 -0.48 -16.25 -45.18
CA LYS A 636 0.08 -17.50 -44.65
C LYS A 636 -1.04 -18.54 -44.59
N LEU A 637 -0.98 -19.55 -45.46
CA LEU A 637 -1.96 -20.65 -45.55
C LEU A 637 -1.76 -21.66 -44.41
N SER A 638 -2.15 -21.29 -43.19
CA SER A 638 -2.07 -22.15 -42.00
C SER A 638 -3.38 -22.88 -41.70
N ILE A 639 -3.32 -23.88 -40.81
CA ILE A 639 -4.49 -24.48 -40.16
C ILE A 639 -4.49 -24.05 -38.70
N TYR A 640 -5.50 -23.28 -38.30
CA TYR A 640 -5.61 -22.75 -36.93
C TYR A 640 -6.11 -23.80 -35.95
N THR A 641 -5.81 -23.63 -34.65
CA THR A 641 -6.36 -24.47 -33.58
C THR A 641 -7.88 -24.54 -33.64
N GLN A 642 -8.45 -25.73 -33.42
CA GLN A 642 -9.91 -25.95 -33.38
C GLN A 642 -10.39 -26.42 -31.99
N LEU A 643 -11.70 -26.44 -31.77
CA LEU A 643 -12.32 -26.95 -30.54
C LEU A 643 -12.95 -28.32 -30.77
N ALA A 644 -12.73 -29.24 -29.82
CA ALA A 644 -13.42 -30.53 -29.82
C ALA A 644 -14.94 -30.34 -29.86
N ASN A 645 -15.63 -31.12 -30.68
CA ASN A 645 -17.07 -31.05 -30.93
C ASN A 645 -17.61 -29.71 -31.47
N LYS A 646 -16.74 -28.82 -31.98
CA LYS A 646 -17.15 -27.62 -32.73
C LYS A 646 -16.88 -27.83 -34.22
N PRO A 647 -17.90 -27.72 -35.09
CA PRO A 647 -17.69 -27.73 -36.53
C PRO A 647 -16.78 -26.57 -36.98
N PHE A 648 -15.92 -26.83 -37.95
CA PHE A 648 -15.09 -25.83 -38.62
C PHE A 648 -14.99 -26.12 -40.13
N ASP A 649 -14.62 -25.09 -40.88
CA ASP A 649 -14.45 -25.17 -42.32
C ASP A 649 -12.95 -25.27 -42.66
N LEU A 650 -12.63 -26.06 -43.68
CA LEU A 650 -11.29 -26.23 -44.25
C LEU A 650 -11.33 -25.91 -45.74
N ASN A 651 -10.38 -25.11 -46.21
CA ASN A 651 -10.20 -24.79 -47.62
C ASN A 651 -8.99 -25.56 -48.16
N ILE A 652 -9.11 -26.12 -49.36
CA ILE A 652 -7.98 -26.62 -50.13
C ILE A 652 -7.67 -25.59 -51.21
N VAL A 653 -6.42 -25.16 -51.31
CA VAL A 653 -5.97 -24.12 -52.25
C VAL A 653 -5.05 -24.76 -53.28
N HIS A 654 -5.34 -24.53 -54.56
CA HIS A 654 -4.45 -24.93 -55.63
C HIS A 654 -3.40 -23.83 -55.88
N THR A 655 -2.14 -24.24 -55.99
CA THR A 655 -1.02 -23.34 -56.22
C THR A 655 -0.16 -23.79 -57.39
N LYS A 656 0.35 -22.81 -58.14
CA LYS A 656 1.28 -23.01 -59.25
C LYS A 656 2.47 -22.08 -59.03
N GLY A 657 3.66 -22.66 -58.82
CA GLY A 657 4.87 -21.88 -58.50
C GLY A 657 4.78 -21.13 -57.16
N GLY A 658 4.01 -21.66 -56.19
CA GLY A 658 3.82 -21.06 -54.87
C GLY A 658 2.85 -19.87 -54.81
N LYS A 659 2.11 -19.59 -55.89
CA LYS A 659 1.01 -18.62 -55.92
C LYS A 659 -0.33 -19.33 -56.12
N ILE A 660 -1.40 -18.76 -55.58
CA ILE A 660 -2.76 -19.25 -55.78
C ILE A 660 -3.09 -19.09 -57.26
N ALA A 661 -3.47 -20.20 -57.88
CA ALA A 661 -3.77 -20.26 -59.30
C ALA A 661 -4.98 -21.15 -59.53
N GLN A 662 -5.70 -20.90 -60.62
CA GLN A 662 -6.76 -21.82 -61.06
C GLN A 662 -6.14 -23.18 -61.40
N ALA A 663 -6.84 -24.25 -61.02
CA ALA A 663 -6.48 -25.58 -61.52
C ALA A 663 -6.70 -25.60 -63.03
N GLU A 664 -5.73 -26.11 -63.79
CA GLU A 664 -5.81 -26.18 -65.26
C GLU A 664 -6.64 -27.39 -65.72
N ASP A 665 -6.80 -28.38 -64.84
CA ASP A 665 -7.61 -29.59 -65.04
C ASP A 665 -8.64 -29.75 -63.90
N ASP A 666 -9.72 -30.48 -64.17
CA ASP A 666 -10.67 -30.90 -63.14
C ASP A 666 -10.03 -31.98 -62.25
N VAL A 667 -9.88 -31.70 -60.96
CA VAL A 667 -9.21 -32.60 -60.00
C VAL A 667 -10.09 -32.78 -58.76
N GLU A 668 -10.34 -34.04 -58.39
CA GLU A 668 -11.01 -34.41 -57.15
C GLU A 668 -9.99 -34.95 -56.14
N LEU A 669 -10.02 -34.43 -54.91
CA LEU A 669 -9.17 -34.86 -53.81
C LEU A 669 -9.99 -35.45 -52.67
N ASP A 670 -9.56 -36.59 -52.14
CA ASP A 670 -10.02 -37.12 -50.86
C ASP A 670 -9.22 -36.48 -49.73
N VAL A 671 -9.94 -35.97 -48.73
CA VAL A 671 -9.41 -35.26 -47.57
C VAL A 671 -9.72 -36.06 -46.31
N LYS A 672 -8.66 -36.43 -45.61
CA LYS A 672 -8.71 -37.06 -44.28
C LYS A 672 -8.00 -36.18 -43.26
N ILE A 673 -8.47 -36.21 -42.01
CA ILE A 673 -7.72 -35.73 -40.85
C ILE A 673 -7.28 -36.95 -40.05
N VAL A 674 -5.98 -37.02 -39.71
CA VAL A 674 -5.34 -38.15 -39.02
C VAL A 674 -4.47 -37.66 -37.87
N ASP A 675 -4.20 -38.50 -36.88
CA ASP A 675 -3.30 -38.19 -35.75
C ASP A 675 -1.81 -38.30 -36.12
N GLN A 676 -1.49 -39.13 -37.10
CA GLN A 676 -0.15 -39.33 -37.64
C GLN A 676 -0.24 -39.60 -39.14
N CYS A 677 0.71 -39.12 -39.94
CA CYS A 677 0.67 -39.25 -41.40
C CYS A 677 0.75 -40.72 -41.90
N THR A 678 1.25 -41.63 -41.08
CA THR A 678 1.26 -43.08 -41.32
C THR A 678 -0.12 -43.73 -41.15
N SER A 679 -1.08 -43.07 -40.48
CA SER A 679 -2.45 -43.56 -40.31
C SER A 679 -3.28 -43.34 -41.57
N ASP A 680 -4.22 -44.26 -41.81
CA ASP A 680 -5.20 -44.17 -42.89
C ASP A 680 -6.64 -44.03 -42.38
N GLU A 681 -6.85 -44.14 -41.06
CA GLU A 681 -8.15 -43.95 -40.40
C GLU A 681 -8.39 -42.46 -40.15
N SER A 682 -9.48 -41.91 -40.71
CA SER A 682 -9.78 -40.50 -40.51
C SER A 682 -10.58 -40.26 -39.23
N LEU A 683 -10.22 -39.19 -38.52
CA LEU A 683 -10.83 -38.74 -37.27
C LEU A 683 -12.02 -37.78 -37.47
N ILE A 684 -12.45 -37.54 -38.72
CA ILE A 684 -13.63 -36.73 -39.03
C ILE A 684 -14.89 -37.48 -38.59
N ALA A 685 -15.71 -36.84 -37.75
CA ALA A 685 -16.92 -37.43 -37.18
C ALA A 685 -18.06 -37.59 -38.20
N GLY A 686 -18.87 -38.64 -38.03
CA GLY A 686 -20.09 -38.91 -38.81
C GLY A 686 -19.95 -40.01 -39.86
N ALA A 687 -21.02 -40.22 -40.64
CA ALA A 687 -21.12 -41.32 -41.62
C ALA A 687 -20.19 -41.18 -42.86
N ALA A 688 -19.60 -40.00 -43.07
CA ALA A 688 -18.68 -39.70 -44.15
C ALA A 688 -17.32 -39.20 -43.59
N PRO A 689 -16.46 -40.12 -43.12
CA PRO A 689 -15.16 -39.80 -42.51
C PRO A 689 -14.11 -39.33 -43.52
N ILE A 690 -14.42 -39.41 -44.83
CA ILE A 690 -13.60 -38.87 -45.91
C ILE A 690 -14.41 -37.75 -46.57
N LYS A 691 -13.82 -36.56 -46.69
CA LYS A 691 -14.43 -35.42 -47.37
C LYS A 691 -13.82 -35.26 -48.76
N LYS A 692 -14.59 -34.78 -49.72
CA LYS A 692 -14.12 -34.53 -51.08
C LYS A 692 -13.94 -33.04 -51.32
N ALA A 693 -12.82 -32.68 -51.95
CA ALA A 693 -12.59 -31.35 -52.50
C ALA A 693 -12.50 -31.47 -54.02
N THR A 694 -13.44 -30.87 -54.73
CA THR A 694 -13.48 -30.90 -56.19
C THR A 694 -13.07 -29.54 -56.74
N PHE A 695 -12.11 -29.53 -57.66
CA PHE A 695 -11.70 -28.36 -58.42
C PHE A 695 -12.18 -28.52 -59.86
N THR A 696 -12.84 -27.49 -60.38
CA THR A 696 -13.05 -27.35 -61.83
C THR A 696 -11.99 -26.42 -62.43
N SER A 697 -11.75 -26.48 -63.75
CA SER A 697 -10.78 -25.67 -64.54
C SER A 697 -10.80 -24.13 -64.36
N THR A 698 -11.68 -23.61 -63.51
CA THR A 698 -11.84 -22.18 -63.18
C THR A 698 -11.67 -21.87 -61.69
N GLN A 699 -11.50 -22.88 -60.85
CA GLN A 699 -11.44 -22.76 -59.39
C GLN A 699 -10.00 -22.82 -58.88
N SER A 700 -9.68 -21.93 -57.94
CA SER A 700 -8.41 -21.92 -57.22
C SER A 700 -8.55 -22.37 -55.75
N VAL A 701 -9.77 -22.46 -55.24
CA VAL A 701 -10.08 -22.85 -53.85
C VAL A 701 -11.31 -23.75 -53.81
N ALA A 702 -11.20 -24.90 -53.14
CA ALA A 702 -12.32 -25.79 -52.82
C ALA A 702 -12.63 -25.72 -51.31
N LYS A 703 -13.89 -25.44 -50.95
CA LYS A 703 -14.32 -25.27 -49.55
C LYS A 703 -14.97 -26.56 -49.01
N ILE A 704 -14.47 -27.06 -47.89
CA ILE A 704 -15.05 -28.18 -47.13
C ILE A 704 -15.66 -27.62 -45.85
N LYS A 705 -16.97 -27.78 -45.69
CA LYS A 705 -17.69 -27.24 -44.53
C LYS A 705 -18.00 -28.29 -43.48
N ASP A 706 -18.23 -27.81 -42.26
CA ASP A 706 -18.79 -28.57 -41.13
C ASP A 706 -17.95 -29.80 -40.72
N ILE A 707 -16.61 -29.70 -40.79
CA ILE A 707 -15.71 -30.72 -40.27
C ILE A 707 -15.77 -30.69 -38.75
N THR A 708 -16.04 -31.84 -38.13
CA THR A 708 -16.09 -31.97 -36.67
C THR A 708 -15.13 -33.06 -36.22
N ILE A 709 -14.30 -32.75 -35.23
CA ILE A 709 -13.46 -33.72 -34.51
C ILE A 709 -14.02 -33.85 -33.09
N GLU A 710 -14.42 -35.06 -32.68
CA GLU A 710 -15.11 -35.28 -31.40
C GLU A 710 -14.20 -35.15 -30.18
N LYS A 711 -12.94 -35.60 -30.31
CA LYS A 711 -11.97 -35.67 -29.21
C LYS A 711 -10.89 -34.60 -29.36
N PRO A 712 -10.26 -34.16 -28.26
CA PRO A 712 -9.11 -33.28 -28.34
C PRO A 712 -7.82 -34.05 -28.69
N TYR A 713 -6.91 -33.39 -29.40
CA TYR A 713 -5.62 -33.89 -29.85
C TYR A 713 -4.58 -32.76 -29.82
N THR A 714 -3.36 -33.06 -29.38
CA THR A 714 -2.27 -32.08 -29.30
C THR A 714 -1.62 -31.79 -30.66
N SER A 715 -1.81 -32.67 -31.65
CA SER A 715 -1.35 -32.53 -33.02
C SER A 715 -2.17 -33.43 -33.94
N LEU A 716 -2.72 -32.88 -35.01
CA LEU A 716 -3.41 -33.57 -36.10
C LEU A 716 -2.84 -33.10 -37.43
N HIS A 717 -2.99 -33.96 -38.45
CA HIS A 717 -2.49 -33.72 -39.80
C HIS A 717 -3.64 -33.86 -40.81
N VAL A 718 -3.62 -33.02 -41.84
CA VAL A 718 -4.48 -33.21 -43.02
C VAL A 718 -3.73 -34.12 -44.00
N LYS A 719 -4.42 -35.12 -44.55
CA LYS A 719 -3.89 -36.04 -45.55
C LYS A 719 -4.75 -35.94 -46.80
N LEU A 720 -4.12 -35.54 -47.91
CA LEU A 720 -4.77 -35.40 -49.21
C LEU A 720 -4.37 -36.55 -50.12
N TYR A 721 -5.35 -37.12 -50.82
CA TYR A 721 -5.15 -38.11 -51.86
C TYR A 721 -5.78 -37.62 -53.16
N TYR A 722 -5.03 -37.63 -54.25
CA TYR A 722 -5.58 -37.36 -55.57
C TYR A 722 -4.86 -38.18 -56.63
N THR A 723 -5.56 -38.49 -57.72
CA THR A 723 -4.94 -39.17 -58.85
C THR A 723 -4.40 -38.11 -59.80
N ASP A 724 -3.10 -38.15 -60.08
CA ASP A 724 -2.46 -37.23 -61.02
C ASP A 724 -3.10 -37.39 -62.42
N PRO A 725 -3.65 -36.32 -63.02
CA PRO A 725 -4.39 -36.41 -64.27
C PRO A 725 -3.50 -36.79 -65.46
N ILE A 726 -2.18 -36.60 -65.37
CA ILE A 726 -1.22 -36.84 -66.47
C ILE A 726 -0.67 -38.27 -66.43
N ASN A 727 -0.30 -38.77 -65.23
CA ASN A 727 0.34 -40.08 -65.10
C ASN A 727 -0.53 -41.15 -64.40
N HIS A 728 -1.75 -40.80 -64.00
CA HIS A 728 -2.75 -41.66 -63.36
C HIS A 728 -2.29 -42.38 -62.08
N LYS A 729 -1.22 -41.90 -61.43
CA LYS A 729 -0.79 -42.41 -60.12
C LYS A 729 -1.46 -41.64 -58.99
N VAL A 730 -1.85 -42.36 -57.95
CA VAL A 730 -2.33 -41.73 -56.71
C VAL A 730 -1.14 -41.04 -56.03
N LYS A 731 -1.25 -39.73 -55.86
CA LYS A 731 -0.38 -38.91 -55.03
C LYS A 731 -1.01 -38.73 -53.66
N THR A 732 -0.18 -38.90 -52.64
CA THR A 732 -0.56 -38.70 -51.24
C THR A 732 0.37 -37.67 -50.62
N SER A 733 -0.21 -36.67 -49.95
CA SER A 733 0.53 -35.60 -49.28
C SER A 733 0.02 -35.42 -47.86
N CYS A 734 0.93 -35.30 -46.89
CA CYS A 734 0.60 -35.17 -45.48
C CYS A 734 1.68 -34.40 -44.70
N GLU A 735 2.92 -34.91 -44.70
CA GLU A 735 4.07 -34.36 -43.93
C GLU A 735 4.45 -32.92 -44.32
N SER A 736 4.07 -32.50 -45.53
CA SER A 736 4.33 -31.17 -46.07
C SER A 736 3.36 -30.09 -45.56
N TYR A 737 2.34 -30.47 -44.79
CA TYR A 737 1.28 -29.57 -44.33
C TYR A 737 1.41 -29.19 -42.86
N ASP A 738 0.87 -28.02 -42.53
CA ASP A 738 0.84 -27.47 -41.18
C ASP A 738 0.05 -28.37 -40.22
N PRO A 739 0.69 -28.95 -39.18
CA PRO A 739 -0.02 -29.69 -38.15
C PRO A 739 -0.79 -28.74 -37.23
N PHE A 740 -1.95 -29.18 -36.73
CA PHE A 740 -2.81 -28.32 -35.90
C PHE A 740 -3.37 -29.05 -34.67
N ALA A 741 -3.66 -28.32 -33.60
CA ALA A 741 -4.27 -28.90 -32.39
C ALA A 741 -5.79 -28.75 -32.37
N VAL A 742 -6.45 -29.70 -31.70
CA VAL A 742 -7.86 -29.63 -31.32
C VAL A 742 -7.94 -29.67 -29.81
N ARG A 743 -8.31 -28.56 -29.17
CA ARG A 743 -8.31 -28.46 -27.69
C ARG A 743 -9.73 -28.53 -27.09
N PRO A 744 -9.85 -28.87 -25.79
CA PRO A 744 -11.03 -28.57 -25.00
C PRO A 744 -11.34 -27.07 -25.00
N LYS A 745 -12.61 -26.72 -24.77
CA LYS A 745 -13.10 -25.35 -24.69
C LYS A 745 -12.63 -24.64 -23.41
N GLU A 746 -12.90 -25.22 -22.24
CA GLU A 746 -12.62 -24.64 -20.93
C GLU A 746 -12.59 -25.71 -19.83
N PHE A 747 -11.99 -25.40 -18.69
CA PHE A 747 -12.15 -26.16 -17.46
C PHE A 747 -13.36 -25.68 -16.67
N LYS A 748 -14.03 -26.60 -15.96
CA LYS A 748 -15.05 -26.29 -14.95
C LYS A 748 -14.73 -27.00 -13.64
N LEU A 749 -15.15 -26.38 -12.52
CA LEU A 749 -15.11 -27.02 -11.21
C LEU A 749 -16.01 -28.26 -11.18
N TYR A 750 -15.54 -29.33 -10.57
CA TYR A 750 -16.22 -30.63 -10.55
C TYR A 750 -16.05 -31.32 -9.19
N ASP A 751 -17.17 -31.78 -8.60
CA ASP A 751 -17.14 -32.65 -7.42
C ASP A 751 -16.90 -34.09 -7.87
N THR A 752 -15.73 -34.63 -7.56
CA THR A 752 -15.31 -35.97 -7.99
C THR A 752 -16.04 -37.10 -7.27
N GLN A 753 -16.62 -36.84 -6.08
CA GLN A 753 -17.41 -37.82 -5.34
C GLN A 753 -18.87 -37.83 -5.81
N LYS A 754 -19.49 -36.65 -5.90
CA LYS A 754 -20.89 -36.51 -6.34
C LYS A 754 -21.07 -36.66 -7.85
N LYS A 755 -19.97 -36.55 -8.60
CA LYS A 755 -19.94 -36.58 -10.08
C LYS A 755 -20.79 -35.47 -10.71
N THR A 756 -20.66 -34.26 -10.18
CA THR A 756 -21.47 -33.09 -10.60
C THR A 756 -20.63 -31.81 -10.72
N ALA A 757 -20.99 -30.92 -11.63
CA ALA A 757 -20.41 -29.58 -11.78
C ALA A 757 -20.97 -28.56 -10.77
N SER A 758 -21.12 -28.98 -9.50
CA SER A 758 -21.65 -28.15 -8.41
C SER A 758 -20.78 -28.36 -7.18
N LEU A 759 -19.98 -27.33 -6.86
CA LEU A 759 -19.12 -27.28 -5.68
C LEU A 759 -19.46 -26.05 -4.85
N PRO A 760 -19.45 -26.15 -3.51
CA PRO A 760 -19.56 -24.97 -2.66
C PRO A 760 -18.33 -24.07 -2.85
N LEU A 761 -18.56 -22.80 -3.16
CA LEU A 761 -17.49 -21.80 -3.25
C LEU A 761 -17.04 -21.29 -1.87
N SER A 762 -17.86 -21.53 -0.84
CA SER A 762 -17.49 -21.26 0.56
C SER A 762 -16.98 -22.55 1.22
N LEU A 763 -15.74 -22.53 1.67
CA LEU A 763 -15.06 -23.65 2.31
C LEU A 763 -14.44 -23.20 3.64
N THR A 764 -14.08 -24.13 4.50
CA THR A 764 -13.28 -23.85 5.71
C THR A 764 -11.79 -23.82 5.39
N GLY A 765 -11.10 -22.75 5.80
CA GLY A 765 -9.65 -22.59 5.70
C GLY A 765 -8.89 -23.60 6.57
N GLY A 766 -7.73 -24.05 6.13
CA GLY A 766 -6.92 -25.06 6.83
C GLY A 766 -7.50 -26.48 6.85
N LEU A 767 -8.62 -26.74 6.15
CA LEU A 767 -9.21 -28.07 5.96
C LEU A 767 -8.83 -28.62 4.57
N GLY A 768 -8.54 -29.93 4.48
CA GLY A 768 -8.25 -30.62 3.22
C GLY A 768 -9.52 -31.21 2.58
N TYR A 769 -9.69 -31.02 1.27
CA TYR A 769 -10.83 -31.54 0.49
C TYR A 769 -10.37 -32.50 -0.61
N LYS A 770 -10.88 -33.74 -0.57
CA LYS A 770 -10.55 -34.80 -1.56
C LYS A 770 -11.45 -34.81 -2.79
N ASN A 771 -12.63 -34.21 -2.68
CA ASN A 771 -13.67 -34.23 -3.70
C ASN A 771 -13.60 -33.05 -4.68
N VAL A 772 -12.72 -32.07 -4.45
CA VAL A 772 -12.56 -30.90 -5.33
C VAL A 772 -11.69 -31.26 -6.54
N GLY A 773 -12.24 -31.13 -7.74
CA GLY A 773 -11.54 -31.40 -8.99
C GLY A 773 -11.99 -30.50 -10.13
N LEU A 774 -11.58 -30.87 -11.34
CA LEU A 774 -11.88 -30.17 -12.58
C LEU A 774 -12.43 -31.14 -13.62
N ILE A 775 -13.16 -30.59 -14.57
CA ILE A 775 -13.54 -31.29 -15.79
C ILE A 775 -13.20 -30.43 -17.00
N ALA A 776 -12.51 -31.01 -17.99
CA ALA A 776 -12.28 -30.36 -19.27
C ALA A 776 -13.50 -30.58 -20.16
N THR A 777 -14.07 -29.49 -20.68
CA THR A 777 -15.31 -29.55 -21.47
C THR A 777 -15.08 -29.21 -22.93
N ASP A 778 -15.86 -29.84 -23.80
CA ASP A 778 -15.86 -29.59 -25.23
C ASP A 778 -16.78 -28.41 -25.60
N ALA A 779 -16.94 -28.14 -26.90
CA ALA A 779 -17.79 -27.04 -27.37
C ALA A 779 -19.29 -27.20 -27.04
N LYS A 780 -19.76 -28.44 -26.85
CA LYS A 780 -21.13 -28.80 -26.44
C LYS A 780 -21.29 -28.79 -24.90
N ASN A 781 -20.28 -28.33 -24.17
CA ASN A 781 -20.19 -28.36 -22.71
C ASN A 781 -20.27 -29.78 -22.10
N GLN A 782 -19.94 -30.81 -22.88
CA GLN A 782 -19.81 -32.19 -22.42
C GLN A 782 -18.35 -32.49 -22.05
N PRO A 783 -18.05 -33.57 -21.32
CA PRO A 783 -16.67 -33.93 -21.02
C PRO A 783 -15.86 -34.16 -22.32
N ALA A 784 -14.73 -33.48 -22.48
CA ALA A 784 -13.85 -33.57 -23.65
C ALA A 784 -13.04 -34.88 -23.62
N LYS A 785 -13.72 -36.01 -23.82
CA LYS A 785 -13.12 -37.36 -23.77
C LYS A 785 -11.92 -37.44 -24.72
N GLY A 786 -10.77 -37.86 -24.20
CA GLY A 786 -9.46 -37.84 -24.86
C GLY A 786 -8.47 -36.92 -24.17
N TYR A 787 -8.93 -35.92 -23.41
CA TYR A 787 -8.03 -35.00 -22.70
C TYR A 787 -7.37 -35.68 -21.49
N THR A 788 -6.04 -35.69 -21.47
CA THR A 788 -5.19 -36.10 -20.34
C THR A 788 -4.02 -35.12 -20.22
N SER A 789 -3.70 -34.70 -19.00
CA SER A 789 -2.62 -33.75 -18.73
C SER A 789 -2.25 -33.76 -17.25
N LEU A 790 -0.99 -33.49 -16.95
CA LEU A 790 -0.50 -33.18 -15.60
C LEU A 790 -0.13 -31.70 -15.57
N LEU A 791 -0.94 -30.91 -14.86
CA LEU A 791 -0.75 -29.46 -14.77
C LEU A 791 -0.08 -29.12 -13.44
N GLU A 792 1.08 -28.49 -13.55
CA GLU A 792 1.79 -27.83 -12.44
C GLU A 792 2.19 -26.43 -12.89
N THR A 793 2.30 -25.50 -11.95
CA THR A 793 2.78 -24.14 -12.24
C THR A 793 4.23 -24.17 -12.75
N SER A 794 4.39 -24.12 -14.07
CA SER A 794 5.68 -24.17 -14.79
C SER A 794 5.48 -23.79 -16.27
N GLY A 795 6.40 -23.01 -16.83
CA GLY A 795 6.29 -22.56 -18.23
C GLY A 795 4.96 -21.82 -18.48
N ASN A 796 4.16 -22.33 -19.44
CA ASN A 796 2.87 -21.77 -19.82
C ASN A 796 1.68 -22.30 -18.99
N ASN A 797 1.93 -23.23 -18.06
CA ASN A 797 0.90 -23.84 -17.21
C ASN A 797 0.86 -23.15 -15.86
N ILE A 798 -0.35 -22.89 -15.35
CA ILE A 798 -0.58 -22.26 -14.04
C ILE A 798 -1.61 -23.07 -13.28
N VAL A 799 -1.29 -23.47 -12.05
CA VAL A 799 -2.24 -24.06 -11.10
C VAL A 799 -1.93 -23.49 -9.72
N SER A 800 -2.64 -22.44 -9.34
CA SER A 800 -2.37 -21.73 -8.10
C SER A 800 -3.58 -20.97 -7.56
N PHE A 801 -3.51 -20.64 -6.28
CA PHE A 801 -4.37 -19.61 -5.70
C PHE A 801 -3.73 -18.23 -5.88
N LEU A 802 -4.55 -17.25 -6.20
CA LEU A 802 -4.25 -15.83 -6.06
C LEU A 802 -5.05 -15.27 -4.88
N PRO A 803 -4.43 -15.00 -3.72
CA PRO A 803 -5.10 -14.42 -2.56
C PRO A 803 -5.59 -12.99 -2.86
N GLU A 804 -6.83 -12.67 -2.49
CA GLU A 804 -7.43 -11.34 -2.72
C GLU A 804 -7.45 -10.51 -1.43
N LEU A 805 -6.28 -10.05 -0.97
CA LEU A 805 -6.20 -9.28 0.28
C LEU A 805 -6.88 -7.91 0.14
N PRO A 806 -7.76 -7.50 1.07
CA PRO A 806 -8.27 -6.14 1.12
C PRO A 806 -7.13 -5.12 1.20
N SER A 807 -7.30 -3.94 0.60
CA SER A 807 -6.27 -2.89 0.60
C SER A 807 -5.88 -2.40 2.00
N THR A 808 -6.76 -2.58 2.98
CA THR A 808 -6.56 -2.27 4.41
C THR A 808 -5.84 -3.38 5.19
N CYS A 809 -5.64 -4.56 4.57
CA CYS A 809 -5.09 -5.72 5.26
C CYS A 809 -3.56 -5.63 5.33
N VAL A 810 -3.04 -5.53 6.55
CA VAL A 810 -1.60 -5.49 6.83
C VAL A 810 -1.17 -6.81 7.45
N ILE A 811 -0.37 -7.58 6.71
CA ILE A 811 0.13 -8.89 7.15
C ILE A 811 1.63 -9.00 6.91
N SER A 812 2.28 -9.89 7.67
CA SER A 812 3.72 -10.11 7.55
C SER A 812 4.10 -10.63 6.16
N GLU A 813 5.31 -10.31 5.74
CA GLU A 813 5.83 -10.80 4.46
C GLU A 813 5.99 -12.33 4.44
N SER A 814 6.17 -12.95 5.60
CA SER A 814 6.18 -14.40 5.76
C SER A 814 4.81 -15.02 5.45
N LEU A 815 3.72 -14.43 5.97
CA LEU A 815 2.37 -14.92 5.72
C LEU A 815 1.98 -14.71 4.25
N LYS A 816 2.31 -13.56 3.64
CA LYS A 816 2.09 -13.36 2.19
C LYS A 816 2.78 -14.44 1.35
N LYS A 817 4.03 -14.75 1.67
CA LYS A 817 4.77 -15.81 0.97
C LYS A 817 4.11 -17.16 1.14
N GLU A 818 3.65 -17.52 2.34
CA GLU A 818 2.94 -18.79 2.61
C GLU A 818 1.62 -18.90 1.82
N LEU A 819 0.85 -17.82 1.71
CA LEU A 819 -0.41 -17.79 0.97
C LEU A 819 -0.19 -17.97 -0.54
N VAL A 820 0.91 -17.40 -1.09
CA VAL A 820 1.23 -17.44 -2.52
C VAL A 820 2.04 -18.68 -2.91
N SER A 821 2.82 -19.25 -1.98
CA SER A 821 3.64 -20.45 -2.21
C SER A 821 2.86 -21.76 -2.12
N ASN A 822 1.56 -21.71 -1.85
CA ASN A 822 0.70 -22.89 -1.83
C ASN A 822 0.50 -23.42 -3.27
N LEU A 823 1.45 -24.24 -3.73
CA LEU A 823 1.45 -24.84 -5.05
C LEU A 823 0.38 -25.92 -5.14
N LEU A 824 -0.52 -25.79 -6.11
CA LEU A 824 -1.49 -26.83 -6.48
C LEU A 824 -0.99 -27.58 -7.72
N LYS A 825 -1.58 -28.74 -7.97
CA LYS A 825 -1.49 -29.48 -9.23
C LYS A 825 -2.86 -30.01 -9.64
N ALA A 826 -3.07 -30.15 -10.95
CA ALA A 826 -4.25 -30.81 -11.50
C ALA A 826 -3.83 -32.04 -12.29
N GLU A 827 -4.41 -33.21 -11.98
CA GLU A 827 -4.06 -34.48 -12.61
C GLU A 827 -5.25 -35.05 -13.39
N PHE A 828 -5.18 -35.02 -14.72
CA PHE A 828 -6.18 -35.64 -15.62
C PHE A 828 -5.62 -36.96 -16.18
N THR A 829 -5.95 -38.08 -15.52
CA THR A 829 -5.39 -39.40 -15.85
C THR A 829 -6.32 -40.29 -16.66
N ASN A 830 -7.62 -39.99 -16.71
CA ASN A 830 -8.62 -40.82 -17.37
C ASN A 830 -9.24 -40.12 -18.59
N SER A 831 -8.74 -40.48 -19.77
CA SER A 831 -9.20 -39.97 -21.07
C SER A 831 -10.69 -40.22 -21.33
N ASN A 832 -11.32 -41.24 -20.74
CA ASN A 832 -12.76 -41.51 -20.95
C ASN A 832 -13.69 -40.53 -20.23
N THR A 833 -13.17 -39.80 -19.24
CA THR A 833 -13.96 -38.91 -18.39
C THR A 833 -13.53 -37.45 -18.50
N ALA A 834 -12.25 -37.18 -18.85
CA ALA A 834 -11.67 -35.84 -18.85
C ALA A 834 -11.83 -35.09 -17.50
N VAL A 835 -11.99 -35.85 -16.40
CA VAL A 835 -12.06 -35.35 -15.03
C VAL A 835 -10.66 -35.43 -14.43
N GLY A 836 -10.23 -34.34 -13.79
CA GLY A 836 -8.97 -34.24 -13.09
C GLY A 836 -9.14 -33.97 -11.59
N SER A 837 -8.23 -34.48 -10.78
CA SER A 837 -8.19 -34.17 -9.34
C SER A 837 -7.33 -32.94 -9.08
N LEU A 838 -7.83 -32.00 -8.28
CA LEU A 838 -7.04 -30.87 -7.76
C LEU A 838 -6.42 -31.24 -6.42
N LYS A 839 -5.10 -31.10 -6.31
CA LYS A 839 -4.31 -31.57 -5.18
C LYS A 839 -3.22 -30.57 -4.81
N ARG A 840 -2.68 -30.68 -3.60
CA ARG A 840 -1.43 -29.99 -3.22
C ARG A 840 -0.25 -30.56 -4.00
N ASN A 841 0.63 -29.68 -4.47
CA ASN A 841 1.92 -30.06 -5.06
C ASN A 841 2.99 -30.10 -3.96
N ILE A 842 3.20 -31.29 -3.37
CA ILE A 842 4.17 -31.50 -2.30
C ILE A 842 5.51 -31.96 -2.91
N LYS A 843 6.54 -31.11 -2.85
CA LYS A 843 7.91 -31.43 -3.30
C LYS A 843 8.81 -31.77 -2.10
N GLY A 844 9.36 -32.99 -2.04
CA GLY A 844 10.26 -33.44 -0.96
C GLY A 844 10.12 -34.94 -0.62
N ALA A 845 11.11 -35.51 0.07
CA ALA A 845 11.22 -36.96 0.34
C ALA A 845 10.24 -37.51 1.41
N ALA A 846 9.57 -36.65 2.16
CA ALA A 846 8.50 -37.05 3.07
C ALA A 846 7.14 -36.86 2.37
N ARG A 847 6.61 -37.92 1.74
CA ARG A 847 5.21 -37.92 1.28
C ARG A 847 4.32 -37.71 2.52
N ALA A 848 3.74 -36.52 2.67
CA ALA A 848 2.62 -36.37 3.59
C ALA A 848 1.51 -37.32 3.14
N SER A 849 0.83 -37.95 4.09
CA SER A 849 -0.27 -38.90 3.84
C SER A 849 -1.52 -38.25 3.23
N ASP A 850 -1.55 -36.92 3.13
CA ASP A 850 -2.70 -36.15 2.65
C ASP A 850 -2.28 -35.10 1.60
N ASP A 851 -2.64 -35.34 0.33
CA ASP A 851 -2.40 -34.45 -0.82
C ASP A 851 -3.66 -33.65 -1.24
N SER A 852 -4.70 -33.64 -0.41
CA SER A 852 -5.99 -32.99 -0.67
C SER A 852 -5.88 -31.51 -1.05
N PHE A 853 -6.86 -30.99 -1.80
CA PHE A 853 -7.03 -29.56 -2.05
C PHE A 853 -7.11 -28.78 -0.73
N TYR A 854 -6.30 -27.74 -0.58
CA TYR A 854 -6.07 -27.10 0.72
C TYR A 854 -5.70 -25.63 0.54
N TYR A 855 -6.23 -24.77 1.40
CA TYR A 855 -5.83 -23.38 1.53
C TYR A 855 -5.34 -23.11 2.97
N PRO A 856 -4.16 -22.49 3.17
CA PRO A 856 -3.48 -22.47 4.46
C PRO A 856 -4.10 -21.57 5.54
N ASP A 857 -4.99 -20.65 5.18
CA ASP A 857 -5.63 -19.70 6.10
C ASP A 857 -7.08 -19.41 5.64
N ILE A 858 -7.66 -18.25 5.98
CA ILE A 858 -9.00 -17.82 5.54
C ILE A 858 -8.94 -16.73 4.45
N GLY A 859 -10.08 -16.33 3.91
CA GLY A 859 -10.21 -15.21 2.97
C GLY A 859 -10.58 -15.62 1.56
N ASP A 860 -10.72 -14.61 0.69
CA ASP A 860 -11.06 -14.78 -0.71
C ASP A 860 -9.80 -15.13 -1.51
N ALA A 861 -9.89 -16.18 -2.32
CA ALA A 861 -8.80 -16.63 -3.17
C ALA A 861 -9.31 -17.09 -4.54
N LYS A 862 -8.78 -16.50 -5.61
CA LYS A 862 -9.05 -16.91 -6.99
C LYS A 862 -8.25 -18.15 -7.32
N LEU A 863 -8.93 -19.20 -7.77
CA LEU A 863 -8.25 -20.37 -8.33
C LEU A 863 -7.96 -20.12 -9.81
N ILE A 864 -6.68 -20.12 -10.18
CA ILE A 864 -6.23 -19.98 -11.56
C ILE A 864 -5.73 -21.34 -12.02
N VAL A 865 -6.35 -21.87 -13.08
CA VAL A 865 -5.92 -23.09 -13.75
C VAL A 865 -5.84 -22.82 -15.24
N ILE A 866 -4.65 -22.93 -15.80
CA ILE A 866 -4.35 -22.72 -17.21
C ILE A 866 -3.47 -23.87 -17.70
N ASP A 867 -3.92 -24.53 -18.75
CA ASP A 867 -3.07 -25.35 -19.62
C ASP A 867 -2.75 -24.54 -20.87
N GLY A 868 -1.54 -23.99 -20.89
CA GLY A 868 -1.01 -23.24 -22.03
C GLY A 868 -0.03 -24.06 -22.87
N SER A 869 0.06 -25.37 -22.62
CA SER A 869 0.99 -26.29 -23.27
C SER A 869 0.32 -27.24 -24.28
N TYR A 870 -1.00 -27.45 -24.15
CA TYR A 870 -1.74 -28.41 -24.98
C TYR A 870 -1.74 -28.10 -26.48
N THR A 871 -1.65 -26.81 -26.87
CA THR A 871 -1.62 -26.36 -28.26
C THR A 871 -0.23 -25.85 -28.69
N ALA A 872 0.84 -26.42 -28.14
CA ALA A 872 2.22 -25.97 -28.41
C ALA A 872 2.57 -25.96 -29.91
N VAL A 873 2.00 -26.90 -30.68
CA VAL A 873 2.20 -27.01 -32.14
C VAL A 873 1.74 -25.74 -32.88
N ASP A 874 0.59 -25.18 -32.50
CA ASP A 874 0.03 -23.97 -33.10
C ASP A 874 0.65 -22.69 -32.54
N GLN A 875 1.04 -22.71 -31.24
CA GLN A 875 1.68 -21.55 -30.60
C GLN A 875 3.01 -21.19 -31.23
N ALA A 876 3.83 -22.18 -31.57
CA ALA A 876 5.14 -21.96 -32.21
C ALA A 876 5.00 -21.26 -33.58
N ASN A 877 3.90 -21.53 -34.28
CA ASN A 877 3.65 -21.03 -35.63
C ASN A 877 2.75 -19.79 -35.67
N GLY A 878 2.19 -19.37 -34.52
CA GLY A 878 1.28 -18.22 -34.41
C GLY A 878 -0.13 -18.51 -34.93
N ASP A 879 -0.55 -19.77 -34.93
CA ASP A 879 -1.81 -20.24 -35.53
C ASP A 879 -2.97 -20.31 -34.51
N CYS A 880 -2.73 -19.80 -33.31
CA CYS A 880 -3.73 -19.46 -32.30
C CYS A 880 -3.36 -18.16 -31.57
N ILE A 881 -4.31 -17.59 -30.81
CA ILE A 881 -4.09 -16.35 -30.05
C ILE A 881 -3.36 -16.69 -28.75
N ALA A 882 -2.07 -16.39 -28.70
CA ALA A 882 -1.20 -16.67 -27.56
C ALA A 882 -1.72 -16.02 -26.26
N GLY A 883 -1.71 -16.77 -25.17
CA GLY A 883 -2.17 -16.30 -23.85
C GLY A 883 -3.69 -16.17 -23.69
N SER A 884 -4.49 -16.39 -24.74
CA SER A 884 -5.95 -16.31 -24.70
C SER A 884 -6.57 -17.71 -24.58
N ASP A 885 -7.70 -17.81 -23.88
CA ASP A 885 -8.55 -19.00 -23.78
C ASP A 885 -9.84 -18.88 -24.61
N THR A 886 -10.02 -17.79 -25.36
CA THR A 886 -11.26 -17.49 -26.11
C THR A 886 -11.67 -18.64 -27.03
N ALA A 887 -12.94 -19.03 -26.95
CA ALA A 887 -13.56 -20.02 -27.82
C ALA A 887 -14.15 -19.41 -29.11
N THR A 888 -14.12 -18.08 -29.22
CA THR A 888 -14.65 -17.31 -30.34
C THR A 888 -13.51 -16.93 -31.29
N LYS A 889 -13.76 -17.06 -32.59
CA LYS A 889 -12.80 -16.67 -33.62
C LYS A 889 -12.61 -15.15 -33.62
N ASP A 890 -11.37 -14.69 -33.72
CA ASP A 890 -11.06 -13.27 -33.96
C ASP A 890 -11.32 -12.87 -35.43
N THR A 891 -10.97 -11.65 -35.80
CA THR A 891 -11.10 -11.15 -37.18
C THR A 891 -10.25 -11.91 -38.19
N SER A 892 -9.24 -12.67 -37.73
CA SER A 892 -8.38 -13.52 -38.56
C SER A 892 -8.86 -14.97 -38.60
N GLY A 893 -9.92 -15.32 -37.87
CA GLY A 893 -10.44 -16.69 -37.77
C GLY A 893 -9.80 -17.56 -36.68
N LYS A 894 -8.93 -17.01 -35.84
CA LYS A 894 -8.17 -17.75 -34.80
C LYS A 894 -8.91 -17.79 -33.47
N ILE A 895 -8.72 -18.87 -32.71
CA ILE A 895 -9.18 -18.98 -31.32
C ILE A 895 -7.99 -18.92 -30.36
N GLY A 896 -8.25 -18.81 -29.04
CA GLY A 896 -7.21 -18.81 -28.02
C GLY A 896 -6.46 -20.14 -27.93
N CYS A 897 -5.17 -20.09 -27.59
CA CYS A 897 -4.33 -21.29 -27.39
C CYS A 897 -4.61 -22.00 -26.05
N ASN A 898 -4.97 -21.27 -25.00
CA ASN A 898 -5.03 -21.79 -23.64
C ASN A 898 -6.35 -22.52 -23.36
N ILE A 899 -6.30 -23.53 -22.51
CA ILE A 899 -7.48 -24.08 -21.83
C ILE A 899 -7.45 -23.52 -20.42
N ALA A 900 -8.47 -22.76 -20.03
CA ALA A 900 -8.50 -22.12 -18.72
C ALA A 900 -9.76 -22.44 -17.93
N LEU A 901 -9.65 -22.40 -16.61
CA LEU A 901 -10.78 -22.30 -15.70
C LEU A 901 -11.18 -20.83 -15.60
N LYS A 902 -12.44 -20.51 -15.91
CA LYS A 902 -12.99 -19.18 -15.62
C LYS A 902 -12.94 -18.93 -14.13
N THR A 903 -12.07 -18.02 -13.71
CA THR A 903 -11.58 -17.78 -12.34
C THR A 903 -12.69 -17.73 -11.28
N PRO A 904 -13.00 -18.85 -10.61
CA PRO A 904 -13.92 -18.83 -9.49
C PRO A 904 -13.17 -18.34 -8.25
N THR A 905 -13.78 -17.43 -7.52
CA THR A 905 -13.28 -17.01 -6.20
C THR A 905 -13.85 -17.95 -5.15
N PHE A 906 -12.95 -18.61 -4.40
CA PHE A 906 -13.31 -19.36 -3.20
C PHE A 906 -13.30 -18.42 -1.99
N LYS A 907 -14.30 -18.55 -1.12
CA LYS A 907 -14.36 -17.89 0.19
C LYS A 907 -13.96 -18.91 1.26
N PHE A 908 -12.77 -18.76 1.85
CA PHE A 908 -12.34 -19.61 2.96
C PHE A 908 -12.75 -18.96 4.28
N LEU A 909 -13.59 -19.62 5.07
CA LEU A 909 -14.08 -19.17 6.37
C LEU A 909 -13.35 -19.89 7.51
N PRO A 910 -13.30 -19.32 8.73
CA PRO A 910 -12.95 -20.07 9.93
C PRO A 910 -13.89 -21.27 10.13
N LYS A 911 -13.40 -22.29 10.83
CA LYS A 911 -14.18 -23.44 11.30
C LYS A 911 -15.19 -23.00 12.36
N ASP A 912 -14.70 -22.29 13.36
CA ASP A 912 -15.48 -21.79 14.48
C ASP A 912 -14.80 -20.61 15.20
N LEU A 913 -15.53 -20.02 16.15
CA LEU A 913 -15.04 -19.03 17.11
C LEU A 913 -14.96 -19.64 18.52
N LEU A 914 -13.79 -19.65 19.14
CA LEU A 914 -13.56 -20.21 20.46
C LEU A 914 -13.44 -19.10 21.51
N ILE A 915 -14.22 -19.18 22.59
CA ILE A 915 -13.99 -18.40 23.81
C ILE A 915 -13.08 -19.21 24.73
N SER A 916 -11.96 -18.62 25.15
CA SER A 916 -10.98 -19.22 26.05
C SER A 916 -10.47 -18.23 27.10
N ASP A 917 -9.69 -18.72 28.06
CA ASP A 917 -9.05 -17.90 29.10
C ASP A 917 -10.01 -17.01 29.90
N PHE A 918 -11.25 -17.47 30.11
CA PHE A 918 -12.26 -16.73 30.86
C PHE A 918 -11.87 -16.56 32.34
N LYS A 919 -11.79 -15.30 32.78
CA LYS A 919 -11.42 -14.90 34.13
C LYS A 919 -12.33 -13.79 34.62
N ILE A 920 -12.58 -13.74 35.92
CA ILE A 920 -13.25 -12.62 36.58
C ILE A 920 -12.36 -12.04 37.68
N SER A 921 -12.47 -10.73 37.91
CA SER A 921 -11.71 -10.01 38.93
C SER A 921 -12.53 -8.90 39.56
N ASP A 922 -12.21 -8.60 40.82
CA ASP A 922 -12.78 -7.46 41.54
C ASP A 922 -12.53 -6.11 40.85
N PHE A 923 -13.30 -5.10 41.26
CA PHE A 923 -13.03 -3.70 40.89
C PHE A 923 -11.63 -3.24 41.34
N GLY A 924 -11.24 -3.56 42.58
CA GLY A 924 -9.90 -3.25 43.08
C GLY A 924 -9.71 -3.59 44.56
N ASN A 925 -8.45 -3.81 44.98
CA ASN A 925 -8.07 -4.20 46.34
C ASN A 925 -8.86 -5.42 46.89
N ASN A 926 -9.13 -6.43 46.03
CA ASN A 926 -9.89 -7.63 46.37
C ASN A 926 -11.34 -7.38 46.82
N MET A 927 -11.97 -6.31 46.33
CA MET A 927 -13.38 -6.05 46.59
C MET A 927 -14.11 -5.27 45.49
N THR A 928 -15.43 -5.44 45.48
CA THR A 928 -16.36 -4.75 44.59
C THR A 928 -17.60 -4.32 45.38
N TYR A 929 -18.03 -3.06 45.28
CA TYR A 929 -19.32 -2.65 45.85
C TYR A 929 -20.46 -3.00 44.91
N LEU A 930 -21.58 -3.47 45.47
CA LEU A 930 -22.83 -3.61 44.75
C LEU A 930 -23.26 -2.24 44.20
N SER A 931 -23.55 -2.18 42.90
CA SER A 931 -23.85 -0.93 42.21
C SER A 931 -24.71 -1.16 40.98
N ASN A 932 -25.62 -0.22 40.72
CA ASN A 932 -26.36 -0.14 39.47
C ASN A 932 -25.60 0.61 38.36
N SER A 933 -24.38 1.09 38.66
CA SER A 933 -23.49 1.78 37.72
C SER A 933 -22.23 0.95 37.42
N ALA A 934 -21.66 1.16 36.23
CA ALA A 934 -20.39 0.58 35.79
C ALA A 934 -19.19 1.06 36.63
N ASP A 935 -19.31 2.19 37.33
CA ASP A 935 -18.21 2.83 38.07
C ASP A 935 -17.65 2.00 39.23
N MET A 936 -18.39 0.96 39.67
CA MET A 936 -17.96 -0.01 40.68
C MET A 936 -18.14 -1.46 40.20
N ALA A 937 -18.07 -1.70 38.88
CA ALA A 937 -18.26 -3.04 38.33
C ALA A 937 -16.99 -3.92 38.47
N ALA A 938 -17.20 -5.22 38.66
CA ALA A 938 -16.17 -6.23 38.48
C ALA A 938 -15.87 -6.42 36.98
N ALA A 939 -14.70 -6.97 36.66
CA ALA A 939 -14.30 -7.23 35.29
C ALA A 939 -14.38 -8.73 34.96
N ALA A 940 -14.82 -9.06 33.75
CA ALA A 940 -14.74 -10.39 33.17
C ALA A 940 -13.95 -10.33 31.87
N SER A 941 -12.81 -11.03 31.80
CA SER A 941 -11.92 -11.06 30.65
C SER A 941 -11.88 -12.44 29.99
N PHE A 942 -11.70 -12.47 28.67
CA PHE A 942 -11.60 -13.69 27.87
C PHE A 942 -10.95 -13.39 26.52
N ASP A 943 -10.43 -14.43 25.89
CA ASP A 943 -9.97 -14.40 24.52
C ASP A 943 -11.05 -14.98 23.60
N LEU A 944 -11.24 -14.36 22.44
CA LEU A 944 -12.10 -14.84 21.36
C LEU A 944 -11.22 -15.12 20.14
N THR A 945 -11.08 -16.40 19.76
CA THR A 945 -10.17 -16.86 18.72
C THR A 945 -10.92 -17.50 17.55
N ALA A 946 -10.68 -17.02 16.34
CA ALA A 946 -11.13 -17.68 15.12
C ALA A 946 -10.18 -18.84 14.76
N ARG A 947 -10.72 -20.05 14.57
CA ARG A 947 -9.92 -21.25 14.30
C ARG A 947 -10.09 -21.77 12.88
N LEU A 948 -9.04 -22.34 12.35
CA LEU A 948 -9.00 -23.08 11.08
C LEU A 948 -9.51 -24.51 11.26
N GLY A 949 -9.73 -25.22 10.14
CA GLY A 949 -10.14 -26.63 10.14
C GLY A 949 -9.18 -27.58 10.87
N ASN A 950 -7.91 -27.20 11.00
CA ASN A 950 -6.86 -27.92 11.73
C ASN A 950 -6.66 -27.41 13.18
N ASP A 951 -7.63 -26.67 13.72
CA ASP A 951 -7.66 -26.07 15.06
C ASP A 951 -6.56 -25.03 15.36
N LYS A 952 -5.75 -24.64 14.37
CA LYS A 952 -4.83 -23.49 14.47
C LYS A 952 -5.59 -22.17 14.33
N THR A 953 -4.99 -21.09 14.76
CA THR A 953 -5.57 -19.75 14.64
C THR A 953 -5.65 -19.27 13.18
N ALA A 954 -6.78 -18.70 12.78
CA ALA A 954 -6.98 -18.06 11.48
C ALA A 954 -6.34 -16.67 11.47
N ARG A 955 -5.08 -16.56 11.04
CA ARG A 955 -4.28 -15.32 11.16
C ARG A 955 -4.86 -14.17 10.36
N LEU A 956 -5.51 -14.47 9.24
CA LEU A 956 -6.18 -13.47 8.40
C LEU A 956 -7.53 -12.99 8.97
N TYR A 957 -8.03 -13.57 10.05
CA TYR A 957 -9.14 -13.03 10.84
C TYR A 957 -8.62 -11.89 11.73
N SER A 958 -8.18 -10.81 11.09
CA SER A 958 -7.51 -9.66 11.72
C SER A 958 -8.12 -8.35 11.24
N LYS A 959 -7.92 -7.28 12.01
CA LYS A 959 -8.33 -5.91 11.64
C LYS A 959 -7.89 -5.55 10.22
N GLY A 960 -8.82 -5.00 9.44
CA GLY A 960 -8.57 -4.59 8.05
C GLY A 960 -8.42 -5.73 7.04
N CYS A 961 -8.47 -6.99 7.49
CA CYS A 961 -8.45 -8.21 6.68
C CYS A 961 -9.87 -8.82 6.64
N TYR A 962 -10.03 -10.09 7.06
CA TYR A 962 -11.30 -10.83 6.97
C TYR A 962 -12.04 -10.99 8.30
N SER A 963 -11.59 -10.29 9.36
CA SER A 963 -12.33 -10.28 10.63
C SER A 963 -13.74 -9.70 10.44
N LYS A 964 -14.69 -10.26 11.19
CA LYS A 964 -16.08 -9.83 11.24
C LYS A 964 -16.48 -9.52 12.67
N ASN A 965 -17.54 -8.73 12.84
CA ASN A 965 -18.12 -8.54 14.14
C ASN A 965 -18.67 -9.88 14.64
N ALA A 966 -18.30 -10.25 15.86
CA ALA A 966 -18.72 -11.50 16.49
C ALA A 966 -19.67 -11.21 17.64
N LYS A 967 -20.82 -11.88 17.67
CA LYS A 967 -21.84 -11.74 18.70
C LYS A 967 -21.76 -12.91 19.66
N PHE A 968 -22.11 -12.66 20.92
CA PHE A 968 -22.30 -13.69 21.94
C PHE A 968 -23.26 -13.18 23.01
N THR A 969 -23.86 -14.11 23.77
CA THR A 969 -24.62 -13.81 24.98
C THR A 969 -23.94 -14.48 26.17
N ILE A 970 -23.64 -13.70 27.22
CA ILE A 970 -23.18 -14.21 28.52
C ILE A 970 -24.35 -14.23 29.51
N SER A 971 -24.46 -15.30 30.28
CA SER A 971 -25.46 -15.45 31.36
C SER A 971 -24.89 -16.35 32.45
N THR A 972 -25.67 -16.58 33.51
CA THR A 972 -25.37 -17.59 34.53
C THR A 972 -26.29 -18.79 34.41
N ASP A 973 -25.72 -19.98 34.60
CA ASP A 973 -26.43 -21.28 34.56
C ASP A 973 -26.25 -22.08 35.86
N LYS A 974 -25.58 -21.49 36.86
CA LYS A 974 -25.43 -21.94 38.24
C LYS A 974 -25.75 -20.82 39.22
N ILE A 975 -26.27 -21.17 40.39
CA ILE A 975 -26.47 -20.22 41.50
C ILE A 975 -25.17 -19.87 42.23
N ILE A 976 -25.09 -18.63 42.70
CA ILE A 976 -24.07 -18.19 43.66
C ILE A 976 -24.47 -18.68 45.04
N LYS A 977 -23.55 -19.38 45.71
CA LYS A 977 -23.76 -19.90 47.07
C LYS A 977 -24.18 -18.77 48.03
N ASP A 978 -25.22 -19.02 48.81
CA ASP A 978 -25.78 -18.13 49.83
C ASP A 978 -26.32 -16.78 49.28
N TYR A 979 -26.62 -16.70 47.98
CA TYR A 979 -27.16 -15.49 47.36
C TYR A 979 -28.62 -15.22 47.76
N THR A 980 -28.89 -13.97 48.13
CA THR A 980 -30.24 -13.45 48.40
C THR A 980 -30.57 -12.35 47.39
N ASP A 981 -31.75 -12.44 46.80
CA ASP A 981 -32.21 -11.46 45.82
C ASP A 981 -32.73 -10.18 46.48
N ASN A 982 -33.11 -9.18 45.69
CA ASN A 982 -33.66 -7.90 46.15
C ASN A 982 -35.06 -8.02 46.78
N LYS A 983 -35.54 -9.24 47.04
CA LYS A 983 -36.73 -9.54 47.85
C LYS A 983 -36.39 -10.27 49.15
N SER A 984 -35.10 -10.29 49.52
CA SER A 984 -34.57 -11.00 50.69
C SER A 984 -34.80 -12.51 50.68
N ALA A 985 -35.03 -13.11 49.51
CA ALA A 985 -35.27 -14.54 49.39
C ALA A 985 -34.00 -15.25 48.90
N ALA A 986 -33.63 -16.33 49.59
CA ALA A 986 -32.57 -17.22 49.14
C ALA A 986 -32.96 -17.88 47.80
N LEU A 987 -32.00 -17.98 46.88
CA LEU A 987 -32.23 -18.61 45.58
C LEU A 987 -31.88 -20.11 45.63
N THR A 988 -32.76 -20.92 45.04
CA THR A 988 -32.56 -22.36 44.82
C THR A 988 -31.86 -22.60 43.48
N ASP A 989 -31.05 -23.66 43.37
CA ASP A 989 -30.34 -24.00 42.12
C ASP A 989 -31.26 -24.72 41.11
N ASP A 990 -32.38 -24.09 40.80
CA ASP A 990 -33.34 -24.48 39.76
C ASP A 990 -33.47 -23.39 38.69
N ASP A 991 -34.25 -23.63 37.63
CA ASP A 991 -34.42 -22.68 36.52
C ASP A 991 -35.01 -21.34 36.97
N ASN A 992 -35.88 -21.34 37.98
CA ASN A 992 -36.49 -20.11 38.51
C ASN A 992 -35.49 -19.29 39.33
N GLY A 993 -34.68 -19.94 40.17
CA GLY A 993 -33.59 -19.30 40.89
C GLY A 993 -32.55 -18.72 39.94
N LYS A 994 -32.11 -19.49 38.93
CA LYS A 994 -31.17 -19.01 37.91
C LYS A 994 -31.73 -17.84 37.12
N LYS A 995 -33.02 -17.86 36.78
CA LYS A 995 -33.68 -16.72 36.13
C LYS A 995 -33.63 -15.47 37.01
N ARG A 996 -34.00 -15.58 38.29
CA ARG A 996 -33.95 -14.45 39.24
C ARG A 996 -32.54 -13.91 39.44
N LEU A 997 -31.53 -14.78 39.47
CA LEU A 997 -30.13 -14.35 39.53
C LEU A 997 -29.74 -13.57 38.26
N ASN A 998 -30.07 -14.08 37.07
CA ASN A 998 -29.83 -13.37 35.81
C ASN A 998 -30.60 -12.04 35.73
N ASP A 999 -31.80 -11.95 36.30
CA ASP A 999 -32.59 -10.70 36.38
C ASP A 999 -31.88 -9.61 37.22
N GLU A 1000 -30.97 -10.01 38.13
CA GLU A 1000 -30.22 -9.09 38.99
C GLU A 1000 -28.78 -8.84 38.54
N ILE A 1001 -28.22 -9.59 37.59
CA ILE A 1001 -26.88 -9.29 37.05
C ILE A 1001 -27.01 -8.11 36.10
N LEU A 1002 -26.13 -7.13 36.24
CA LEU A 1002 -26.05 -5.96 35.37
C LEU A 1002 -24.75 -6.04 34.57
N PHE A 1003 -24.87 -5.92 33.24
CA PHE A 1003 -23.75 -5.98 32.31
C PHE A 1003 -23.45 -4.60 31.71
N PHE A 1004 -22.17 -4.25 31.61
CA PHE A 1004 -21.70 -2.96 31.10
C PHE A 1004 -20.54 -3.11 30.10
N SER A 1005 -20.50 -2.21 29.11
CA SER A 1005 -19.37 -2.09 28.18
C SER A 1005 -18.12 -1.56 28.88
N ASP A 1006 -16.95 -2.01 28.43
CA ASP A 1006 -15.69 -1.38 28.76
C ASP A 1006 -15.18 -0.54 27.57
N ASN A 1007 -14.79 0.70 27.83
CA ASN A 1007 -14.33 1.61 26.79
C ASN A 1007 -13.00 1.17 26.17
N ILE A 1008 -12.15 0.44 26.89
CA ILE A 1008 -10.86 -0.03 26.37
C ILE A 1008 -10.93 -1.39 25.64
N SER A 1009 -12.08 -2.07 25.70
CA SER A 1009 -12.27 -3.37 25.04
C SER A 1009 -12.94 -3.24 23.67
N ALA A 1010 -12.71 -4.23 22.81
CA ALA A 1010 -13.42 -4.39 21.54
C ALA A 1010 -14.83 -4.96 21.72
N ALA A 1011 -15.13 -5.62 22.85
CA ALA A 1011 -16.46 -6.09 23.20
C ALA A 1011 -17.35 -4.90 23.60
N LYS A 1012 -18.44 -4.68 22.86
CA LYS A 1012 -19.44 -3.64 23.12
C LYS A 1012 -20.79 -4.29 23.38
N LYS A 1013 -21.47 -3.84 24.44
CA LYS A 1013 -22.83 -4.28 24.75
C LYS A 1013 -23.75 -3.91 23.59
N SER A 1014 -24.66 -4.81 23.24
CA SER A 1014 -25.58 -4.61 22.12
C SER A 1014 -26.49 -3.41 22.38
N ALA A 1015 -26.73 -2.58 21.35
CA ALA A 1015 -27.58 -1.41 21.48
C ALA A 1015 -29.04 -1.82 21.74
N GLY A 1016 -29.73 -1.10 22.65
CA GLY A 1016 -31.16 -1.29 22.92
C GLY A 1016 -31.52 -2.52 23.78
N VAL A 1017 -30.54 -3.27 24.30
CA VAL A 1017 -30.79 -4.40 25.21
C VAL A 1017 -30.88 -3.94 26.66
N ALA A 1018 -31.60 -4.70 27.50
CA ALA A 1018 -31.79 -4.38 28.91
C ALA A 1018 -30.46 -4.42 29.71
N ALA A 1019 -30.44 -3.79 30.89
CA ALA A 1019 -29.25 -3.75 31.74
C ALA A 1019 -28.75 -5.16 32.13
N ASN A 1020 -29.68 -6.10 32.30
CA ASN A 1020 -29.44 -7.50 32.62
C ASN A 1020 -29.28 -8.43 31.42
N ASP A 1021 -29.37 -7.92 30.19
CA ASP A 1021 -29.08 -8.70 29.00
C ASP A 1021 -27.57 -8.70 28.72
N GLY A 1022 -26.96 -9.88 28.76
CA GLY A 1022 -25.54 -10.09 28.49
C GLY A 1022 -25.19 -10.25 27.01
N SER A 1023 -25.96 -9.66 26.09
CA SER A 1023 -25.67 -9.71 24.65
C SER A 1023 -24.62 -8.67 24.24
N TYR A 1024 -23.52 -9.14 23.64
CA TYR A 1024 -22.39 -8.32 23.21
C TYR A 1024 -22.02 -8.57 21.75
N GLU A 1025 -21.35 -7.57 21.17
CA GLU A 1025 -20.67 -7.64 19.89
C GLU A 1025 -19.19 -7.29 20.08
N VAL A 1026 -18.29 -8.20 19.71
CA VAL A 1026 -16.86 -7.96 19.56
C VAL A 1026 -16.63 -7.39 18.17
N LEU A 1027 -16.14 -6.15 18.11
CA LEU A 1027 -15.87 -5.45 16.85
C LEU A 1027 -14.74 -6.14 16.07
N ALA A 1028 -14.88 -6.21 14.75
CA ALA A 1028 -13.87 -6.78 13.83
C ALA A 1028 -12.47 -6.17 14.03
N ASP A 1029 -12.42 -4.87 14.31
CA ASP A 1029 -11.19 -4.12 14.58
C ASP A 1029 -10.43 -4.58 15.84
N GLY A 1030 -11.08 -5.33 16.73
CA GLY A 1030 -10.50 -5.89 17.93
C GLY A 1030 -9.66 -7.15 17.72
N PHE A 1031 -9.66 -7.71 16.52
CA PHE A 1031 -8.93 -8.95 16.21
C PHE A 1031 -7.53 -8.67 15.69
N LYS A 1032 -6.56 -9.40 16.25
CA LYS A 1032 -5.16 -9.40 15.81
C LYS A 1032 -4.66 -10.83 15.73
N ASP A 1033 -4.14 -11.19 14.57
CA ASP A 1033 -3.64 -12.53 14.24
C ASP A 1033 -4.65 -13.63 14.58
N GLY A 1034 -5.95 -13.36 14.38
CA GLY A 1034 -7.05 -14.30 14.64
C GLY A 1034 -7.61 -14.33 16.06
N THR A 1035 -7.04 -13.55 16.99
CA THR A 1035 -7.51 -13.50 18.39
C THR A 1035 -7.86 -12.08 18.80
N SER A 1036 -8.97 -11.92 19.53
CA SER A 1036 -9.35 -10.68 20.20
C SER A 1036 -9.35 -10.88 21.71
N LYS A 1037 -8.69 -9.98 22.44
CA LYS A 1037 -8.67 -9.97 23.91
C LYS A 1037 -9.76 -9.05 24.42
N ASN A 1038 -10.71 -9.60 25.15
CA ASN A 1038 -11.93 -8.92 25.52
C ASN A 1038 -12.05 -8.76 27.04
N ARG A 1039 -12.69 -7.67 27.45
CA ARG A 1039 -13.02 -7.38 28.84
C ARG A 1039 -14.38 -6.71 28.87
N ILE A 1040 -15.31 -7.28 29.62
CA ILE A 1040 -16.62 -6.71 29.91
C ILE A 1040 -16.72 -6.43 31.41
N LEU A 1041 -17.65 -5.57 31.78
CA LEU A 1041 -17.88 -5.20 33.18
C LEU A 1041 -19.23 -5.76 33.63
N PHE A 1042 -19.32 -6.17 34.89
CA PHE A 1042 -20.57 -6.65 35.47
C PHE A 1042 -20.70 -6.29 36.96
N ASN A 1043 -21.94 -6.16 37.42
CA ASN A 1043 -22.29 -6.00 38.83
C ASN A 1043 -23.64 -6.67 39.11
N PHE A 1044 -24.19 -6.51 40.31
CA PHE A 1044 -25.51 -6.99 40.69
C PHE A 1044 -26.36 -5.81 41.16
N ALA A 1045 -27.64 -5.86 40.79
CA ALA A 1045 -28.63 -4.86 41.08
C ALA A 1045 -28.79 -4.66 42.59
N ARG A 1046 -28.81 -3.40 42.99
CA ARG A 1046 -28.86 -2.92 44.36
C ARG A 1046 -30.09 -2.05 44.59
N LEU A 1047 -30.77 -2.25 45.72
CA LEU A 1047 -31.80 -1.35 46.24
C LEU A 1047 -31.25 -0.55 47.42
N THR A 1048 -31.51 0.76 47.47
CA THR A 1048 -30.97 1.67 48.50
C THR A 1048 -31.40 1.31 49.92
N ASN A 1049 -32.61 0.78 50.08
CA ASN A 1049 -33.22 0.44 51.36
C ASN A 1049 -33.06 -1.01 51.80
N LEU A 1050 -32.44 -1.86 50.98
CA LEU A 1050 -32.27 -3.27 51.31
C LEU A 1050 -30.79 -3.66 51.25
N ALA A 1051 -30.15 -3.72 52.41
CA ALA A 1051 -28.78 -4.20 52.53
C ALA A 1051 -28.70 -5.72 52.27
N LYS A 1052 -27.62 -6.16 51.61
CA LYS A 1052 -27.37 -7.57 51.27
C LYS A 1052 -26.06 -8.06 51.88
N ASN A 1053 -26.06 -9.31 52.34
CA ASN A 1053 -24.84 -9.97 52.80
C ASN A 1053 -23.81 -10.12 51.65
N PRO A 1054 -22.51 -10.09 51.97
CA PRO A 1054 -21.47 -10.22 50.97
C PRO A 1054 -21.46 -11.64 50.38
N PHE A 1055 -21.13 -11.73 49.10
CA PHE A 1055 -21.05 -13.01 48.38
C PHE A 1055 -19.89 -13.02 47.39
N LYS A 1056 -19.54 -14.22 46.91
CA LYS A 1056 -18.44 -14.43 45.95
C LYS A 1056 -18.97 -15.09 44.68
N ALA A 1057 -18.81 -14.42 43.56
CA ALA A 1057 -19.02 -15.00 42.24
C ALA A 1057 -17.74 -15.70 41.79
N THR A 1058 -17.86 -16.89 41.19
CA THR A 1058 -16.73 -17.64 40.60
C THR A 1058 -16.89 -17.76 39.10
N SER A 1059 -15.80 -17.86 38.35
CA SER A 1059 -15.85 -17.84 36.87
C SER A 1059 -16.65 -19.01 36.25
N ASP A 1060 -16.87 -20.11 36.97
CA ASP A 1060 -17.63 -21.26 36.46
C ASP A 1060 -19.15 -21.11 36.55
N ILE A 1061 -19.68 -20.05 37.16
CA ILE A 1061 -21.12 -19.76 37.15
C ILE A 1061 -21.60 -19.21 35.82
N PHE A 1062 -20.69 -18.66 35.01
CA PHE A 1062 -21.01 -18.04 33.74
C PHE A 1062 -21.03 -19.05 32.60
N ASN A 1063 -21.88 -18.78 31.62
CA ASN A 1063 -22.00 -19.54 30.39
C ASN A 1063 -22.09 -18.59 29.18
N PHE A 1064 -21.51 -19.00 28.06
CA PHE A 1064 -21.54 -18.27 26.79
C PHE A 1064 -22.36 -19.04 25.76
N GLN A 1065 -23.29 -18.33 25.11
CA GLN A 1065 -24.20 -18.87 24.09
C GLN A 1065 -24.27 -17.92 22.90
N ASN A 1066 -24.98 -18.35 21.84
CA ASN A 1066 -25.23 -17.53 20.64
C ASN A 1066 -23.96 -16.92 20.06
N ILE A 1067 -22.86 -17.68 20.07
CA ILE A 1067 -21.57 -17.24 19.53
C ILE A 1067 -21.62 -17.40 18.01
N TYR A 1068 -21.54 -16.30 17.26
CA TYR A 1068 -21.43 -16.32 15.81
C TYR A 1068 -20.89 -15.00 15.25
N ASP A 1069 -20.29 -15.01 14.06
CA ASP A 1069 -19.98 -13.78 13.33
C ASP A 1069 -21.04 -13.38 12.30
N THR A 1070 -20.88 -12.20 11.70
CA THR A 1070 -21.80 -11.73 10.65
C THR A 1070 -21.78 -12.53 9.35
N ASP A 1071 -20.79 -13.41 9.14
CA ASP A 1071 -20.73 -14.36 8.03
C ASP A 1071 -21.39 -15.72 8.39
N GLY A 1072 -21.89 -15.88 9.62
CA GLY A 1072 -22.56 -17.08 10.09
C GLY A 1072 -21.62 -18.17 10.62
N VAL A 1073 -20.33 -17.86 10.83
CA VAL A 1073 -19.38 -18.77 11.48
C VAL A 1073 -19.84 -19.01 12.91
N LYS A 1074 -20.15 -20.25 13.26
CA LYS A 1074 -20.64 -20.62 14.58
C LYS A 1074 -19.50 -20.66 15.60
N GLY A 1075 -19.80 -20.38 16.85
CA GLY A 1075 -18.85 -20.61 17.93
C GLY A 1075 -18.69 -22.08 18.27
N ALA A 1076 -17.50 -22.41 18.77
CA ALA A 1076 -17.26 -23.68 19.44
C ALA A 1076 -18.08 -23.75 20.74
N THR A 1077 -18.40 -24.97 21.18
CA THR A 1077 -19.02 -25.17 22.49
C THR A 1077 -18.12 -24.59 23.58
N TYR A 1078 -18.69 -23.70 24.40
CA TYR A 1078 -17.96 -23.09 25.51
C TYR A 1078 -17.59 -24.13 26.57
N THR A 1079 -16.32 -24.13 26.96
CA THR A 1079 -15.80 -24.99 28.04
C THR A 1079 -15.53 -24.12 29.26
N LYS A 1080 -16.17 -24.46 30.38
CA LYS A 1080 -15.98 -23.75 31.65
C LYS A 1080 -14.56 -23.92 32.21
N PRO A 1081 -14.03 -22.94 32.96
CA PRO A 1081 -12.74 -23.10 33.62
C PRO A 1081 -12.73 -24.29 34.57
N ALA A 1082 -11.67 -25.10 34.53
CA ALA A 1082 -11.47 -26.20 35.46
C ALA A 1082 -11.26 -25.68 36.89
N ALA A 1083 -11.54 -26.52 37.90
CA ALA A 1083 -11.47 -26.15 39.32
C ALA A 1083 -10.14 -25.48 39.74
N ALA A 1084 -9.00 -25.91 39.18
CA ALA A 1084 -7.68 -25.34 39.47
C ALA A 1084 -7.46 -23.92 38.91
N ASN A 1085 -8.29 -23.48 37.96
CA ASN A 1085 -8.17 -22.20 37.26
C ASN A 1085 -9.34 -21.25 37.54
N LEU A 1086 -10.15 -21.54 38.56
CA LEU A 1086 -11.25 -20.67 38.96
C LEU A 1086 -10.72 -19.33 39.45
N THR A 1087 -11.35 -18.28 38.97
CA THR A 1087 -11.14 -16.91 39.45
C THR A 1087 -12.43 -16.41 40.08
N SER A 1088 -12.36 -15.37 40.91
CA SER A 1088 -13.51 -14.92 41.67
C SER A 1088 -13.50 -13.41 41.90
N ALA A 1089 -14.69 -12.86 42.11
CA ALA A 1089 -14.89 -11.49 42.60
C ALA A 1089 -15.81 -11.52 43.82
N LYS A 1090 -15.49 -10.69 44.83
CA LYS A 1090 -16.25 -10.50 46.07
C LYS A 1090 -17.07 -9.23 45.99
N PHE A 1091 -18.36 -9.34 46.29
CA PHE A 1091 -19.31 -8.24 46.27
C PHE A 1091 -19.77 -7.89 47.67
N TYR A 1092 -19.79 -6.60 47.97
CA TYR A 1092 -20.16 -6.03 49.27
C TYR A 1092 -21.23 -4.96 49.11
N TYR A 1093 -22.20 -4.94 50.02
CA TYR A 1093 -23.15 -3.82 50.08
C TYR A 1093 -22.54 -2.69 50.90
N GLY A 1094 -22.29 -1.53 50.26
CA GLY A 1094 -21.59 -0.40 50.87
C GLY A 1094 -22.50 0.67 51.47
N ARG A 1095 -21.97 1.43 52.43
CA ARG A 1095 -22.53 2.73 52.82
C ARG A 1095 -21.48 3.72 53.33
N VAL A 1096 -21.80 5.00 53.26
CA VAL A 1096 -21.19 6.08 54.04
C VAL A 1096 -22.10 6.42 55.22
N TYR A 1097 -21.52 6.66 56.39
CA TYR A 1097 -22.27 6.86 57.62
C TYR A 1097 -21.50 7.71 58.63
N ALA A 1098 -22.22 8.56 59.34
CA ALA A 1098 -21.75 9.28 60.52
C ALA A 1098 -22.78 9.10 61.64
N PRO A 1099 -22.35 8.83 62.90
CA PRO A 1099 -23.26 8.79 64.04
C PRO A 1099 -23.74 10.20 64.41
N TYR A 1100 -24.64 10.26 65.39
CA TYR A 1100 -24.95 11.53 66.05
C TYR A 1100 -23.71 12.11 66.73
N TYR A 1101 -23.43 13.39 66.48
CA TYR A 1101 -22.34 14.13 67.09
C TYR A 1101 -22.83 15.27 67.99
N GLU A 1102 -22.13 15.51 69.10
CA GLU A 1102 -22.38 16.65 69.98
C GLU A 1102 -21.05 17.33 70.33
N GLY A 1103 -20.96 18.64 70.17
CA GLY A 1103 -19.71 19.36 70.39
C GLY A 1103 -19.86 20.89 70.38
N PRO A 1104 -18.78 21.62 70.72
CA PRO A 1104 -18.85 23.07 70.86
C PRO A 1104 -19.10 23.74 69.51
N LYS A 1105 -19.94 24.78 69.50
CA LYS A 1105 -20.24 25.56 68.28
C LYS A 1105 -18.98 26.17 67.64
N SER A 1106 -17.94 26.45 68.43
CA SER A 1106 -16.64 26.96 67.95
C SER A 1106 -15.88 25.98 67.04
N GLY A 1107 -16.23 24.69 67.09
CA GLY A 1107 -15.71 23.66 66.21
C GLY A 1107 -15.13 22.46 66.93
N PHE A 1108 -15.29 21.27 66.33
CA PHE A 1108 -14.70 20.00 66.76
C PHE A 1108 -14.54 19.05 65.57
N ASP A 1109 -13.69 18.03 65.71
CA ASP A 1109 -13.45 17.03 64.67
C ASP A 1109 -14.43 15.85 64.81
N ALA A 1110 -14.88 15.34 63.67
CA ALA A 1110 -15.80 14.21 63.55
C ALA A 1110 -15.32 13.26 62.45
N ASP A 1111 -15.73 12.00 62.52
CA ASP A 1111 -15.36 10.97 61.55
C ASP A 1111 -16.56 10.62 60.67
N VAL A 1112 -16.31 10.43 59.39
CA VAL A 1112 -17.24 9.85 58.43
C VAL A 1112 -16.72 8.47 58.05
N TYR A 1113 -17.55 7.45 58.23
CA TYR A 1113 -17.20 6.04 58.06
C TYR A 1113 -17.71 5.49 56.73
N TYR A 1114 -16.81 4.85 55.98
CA TYR A 1114 -17.12 4.06 54.81
C TYR A 1114 -17.09 2.59 55.20
N GLY A 1115 -18.13 1.83 54.88
CA GLY A 1115 -18.13 0.42 55.27
C GLY A 1115 -19.18 -0.44 54.60
N VAL A 1116 -19.28 -1.67 55.11
CA VAL A 1116 -19.99 -2.78 54.47
C VAL A 1116 -20.99 -3.42 55.43
N TYR A 1117 -22.07 -3.94 54.88
CA TYR A 1117 -23.04 -4.75 55.60
C TYR A 1117 -22.55 -6.20 55.75
N CYS A 1118 -22.72 -6.78 56.93
CA CYS A 1118 -22.48 -8.19 57.23
C CYS A 1118 -23.33 -8.59 58.43
N ASP A 1119 -24.38 -9.36 58.18
CA ASP A 1119 -25.23 -9.96 59.20
C ASP A 1119 -24.97 -11.46 59.26
N ASN A 1120 -24.26 -11.90 60.31
CA ASN A 1120 -23.79 -13.28 60.48
C ASN A 1120 -23.09 -13.87 59.23
N CYS A 1121 -22.37 -13.05 58.48
CA CYS A 1121 -21.66 -13.48 57.28
C CYS A 1121 -20.40 -14.31 57.62
N SER A 1122 -19.89 -15.10 56.67
CA SER A 1122 -18.66 -15.90 56.86
C SER A 1122 -17.44 -15.04 57.22
N ALA A 1123 -16.55 -15.58 58.05
CA ALA A 1123 -15.28 -14.96 58.42
C ALA A 1123 -14.38 -14.61 57.20
N ASP A 1124 -14.61 -15.26 56.05
CA ASP A 1124 -13.92 -14.98 54.77
C ASP A 1124 -14.27 -13.63 54.13
N TYR A 1125 -15.38 -13.01 54.57
CA TYR A 1125 -15.84 -11.69 54.10
C TYR A 1125 -15.60 -10.59 55.14
N VAL A 1126 -15.61 -10.93 56.43
CA VAL A 1126 -15.25 -10.07 57.56
C VAL A 1126 -14.62 -10.96 58.66
N PRO A 1127 -13.30 -10.93 58.89
CA PRO A 1127 -12.68 -11.85 59.86
C PRO A 1127 -13.04 -11.48 61.30
N THR A 1128 -13.72 -12.36 62.03
CA THR A 1128 -13.54 -12.44 63.48
C THR A 1128 -12.27 -13.22 63.75
N GLY A 1129 -11.13 -12.52 63.80
CA GLY A 1129 -9.85 -13.14 64.20
C GLY A 1129 -8.66 -12.88 63.30
N TYR A 1130 -8.40 -11.61 62.94
CA TYR A 1130 -7.06 -11.07 62.70
C TYR A 1130 -7.08 -9.62 63.17
N GLY A 1131 -6.03 -9.17 63.86
CA GLY A 1131 -6.00 -7.91 64.59
C GLY A 1131 -6.47 -6.67 63.81
N SER A 1132 -7.36 -5.90 64.45
CA SER A 1132 -7.37 -4.43 64.48
C SER A 1132 -7.64 -3.60 63.21
N SER A 1133 -8.42 -4.04 62.21
CA SER A 1133 -8.78 -3.15 61.07
C SER A 1133 -10.25 -3.07 60.65
N TRP A 1134 -11.06 -4.13 60.78
CA TRP A 1134 -12.50 -4.11 60.48
C TRP A 1134 -13.32 -3.93 61.76
N GLU A 1135 -13.54 -2.68 62.16
CA GLU A 1135 -14.26 -2.32 63.39
C GLU A 1135 -15.77 -2.19 63.13
N LYS A 1136 -16.62 -2.49 64.12
CA LYS A 1136 -18.06 -2.18 64.02
C LYS A 1136 -18.26 -0.67 63.89
N MET A 1137 -19.14 -0.26 62.98
CA MET A 1137 -19.50 1.15 62.88
C MET A 1137 -20.21 1.63 64.17
N PRO A 1138 -19.94 2.86 64.64
CA PRO A 1138 -20.56 3.38 65.85
C PRO A 1138 -22.10 3.40 65.78
N SER A 1139 -22.77 2.95 66.86
CA SER A 1139 -24.23 2.99 67.00
C SER A 1139 -25.00 2.22 65.92
N THR A 1140 -24.45 1.10 65.42
CA THR A 1140 -25.06 0.31 64.34
C THR A 1140 -25.02 -1.19 64.65
N THR A 1141 -25.90 -1.94 64.00
CA THR A 1141 -25.93 -3.41 64.00
C THR A 1141 -25.60 -3.93 62.61
N SER A 1142 -24.73 -4.93 62.50
CA SER A 1142 -24.38 -5.60 61.23
C SER A 1142 -23.65 -4.73 60.19
N TRP A 1143 -23.03 -3.61 60.59
CA TRP A 1143 -22.20 -2.75 59.74
C TRP A 1143 -20.76 -2.63 60.27
N TYR A 1144 -19.79 -2.73 59.37
CA TYR A 1144 -18.36 -2.73 59.68
C TYR A 1144 -17.62 -1.71 58.82
N VAL A 1145 -16.68 -0.98 59.42
CA VAL A 1145 -15.79 -0.04 58.72
C VAL A 1145 -14.92 -0.82 57.74
N ASN A 1146 -14.79 -0.32 56.51
CA ASN A 1146 -14.06 -0.98 55.43
C ASN A 1146 -12.64 -0.40 55.29
N PRO A 1147 -11.59 -1.06 55.83
CA PRO A 1147 -10.20 -0.63 55.68
C PRO A 1147 -9.68 -0.73 54.24
N LEU A 1148 -10.35 -1.45 53.33
CA LEU A 1148 -9.98 -1.53 51.91
C LEU A 1148 -10.59 -0.38 51.07
N HIS A 1149 -11.42 0.47 51.70
CA HIS A 1149 -12.00 1.65 51.07
C HIS A 1149 -10.94 2.74 50.88
N ASP A 1150 -10.90 3.30 49.67
CA ASP A 1150 -10.08 4.44 49.28
C ASP A 1150 -10.91 5.36 48.38
N THR A 1151 -10.36 6.53 48.05
CA THR A 1151 -11.07 7.56 47.26
C THR A 1151 -11.45 7.10 45.85
N ASN A 1152 -10.79 6.08 45.29
CA ASN A 1152 -11.14 5.49 43.98
C ASN A 1152 -12.47 4.72 44.02
N LYS A 1153 -12.95 4.33 45.22
CA LYS A 1153 -14.23 3.66 45.42
C LYS A 1153 -15.35 4.63 45.80
N GLY A 1154 -15.14 5.92 45.58
CA GLY A 1154 -16.05 6.99 45.93
C GLY A 1154 -15.70 7.69 47.24
N TYR A 1155 -16.25 8.89 47.42
CA TYR A 1155 -16.10 9.68 48.64
C TYR A 1155 -17.30 10.64 48.75
N VAL A 1156 -17.48 11.28 49.90
CA VAL A 1156 -18.48 12.35 50.05
C VAL A 1156 -18.05 13.57 49.27
N SER A 1157 -18.72 13.84 48.16
CA SER A 1157 -18.38 14.96 47.27
C SER A 1157 -18.91 16.30 47.77
N LYS A 1158 -19.93 16.27 48.64
CA LYS A 1158 -20.55 17.47 49.20
C LYS A 1158 -21.18 17.19 50.56
N TYR A 1159 -20.97 18.12 51.49
CA TYR A 1159 -21.70 18.20 52.75
C TYR A 1159 -22.63 19.41 52.73
N GLU A 1160 -23.91 19.21 53.04
CA GLU A 1160 -24.92 20.27 53.09
C GLU A 1160 -25.62 20.31 54.44
N SER A 1161 -25.76 21.50 55.00
CA SER A 1161 -26.58 21.73 56.19
C SER A 1161 -28.05 21.91 55.76
N ALA A 1162 -28.97 21.30 56.49
CA ALA A 1162 -30.40 21.51 56.30
C ALA A 1162 -30.89 22.88 56.83
N ALA A 1163 -30.07 23.58 57.61
CA ALA A 1163 -30.36 24.94 58.03
C ALA A 1163 -30.27 25.91 56.82
N SER A 1164 -31.35 26.65 56.55
CA SER A 1164 -31.50 27.56 55.39
C SER A 1164 -30.57 28.78 55.37
N SER A 1165 -29.64 28.86 56.31
CA SER A 1165 -28.64 29.91 56.45
C SER A 1165 -27.29 29.22 56.64
N ASN A 1166 -26.22 29.69 55.98
CA ASN A 1166 -24.85 29.12 55.98
C ASN A 1166 -24.15 29.18 57.36
N ILE A 1167 -24.84 28.77 58.42
CA ILE A 1167 -24.46 28.86 59.82
C ILE A 1167 -23.49 27.72 60.17
N THR A 1168 -23.72 26.51 59.64
CA THR A 1168 -22.81 25.38 59.79
C THR A 1168 -21.74 25.42 58.69
N ARG A 1169 -20.48 25.37 59.09
CA ARG A 1169 -19.32 25.22 58.20
C ARG A 1169 -18.68 23.86 58.44
N ILE A 1170 -18.45 23.14 57.36
CA ILE A 1170 -17.79 21.84 57.36
C ILE A 1170 -16.51 21.99 56.56
N ASN A 1171 -15.38 21.81 57.21
CA ASN A 1171 -14.07 21.87 56.57
C ASN A 1171 -13.46 20.46 56.58
N SER A 1172 -13.32 19.85 55.41
CA SER A 1172 -12.35 18.77 55.18
C SER A 1172 -10.97 19.42 54.94
N ALA A 1173 -9.92 19.06 55.69
CA ALA A 1173 -8.59 19.67 55.55
C ALA A 1173 -7.88 19.26 54.22
N PRO A 1174 -6.90 20.03 53.69
CA PRO A 1174 -7.02 21.31 52.99
C PRO A 1174 -6.80 21.23 51.45
N SER A 1175 -7.43 22.15 50.70
CA SER A 1175 -7.08 22.66 49.35
C SER A 1175 -7.04 21.72 48.12
N ALA A 1176 -7.28 20.42 48.22
CA ALA A 1176 -7.50 19.55 47.05
C ALA A 1176 -8.99 19.17 46.95
N THR A 1177 -9.52 19.03 45.73
CA THR A 1177 -10.92 18.67 45.44
C THR A 1177 -11.33 17.24 45.87
N VAL A 1178 -10.47 16.49 46.57
CA VAL A 1178 -10.66 15.08 46.98
C VAL A 1178 -10.23 14.91 48.46
N PRO A 1179 -11.05 14.29 49.33
CA PRO A 1179 -10.73 14.08 50.76
C PRO A 1179 -9.71 12.96 50.99
N THR A 1180 -8.98 13.02 52.10
CA THR A 1180 -8.10 11.93 52.53
C THR A 1180 -8.89 10.91 53.34
N ILE A 1181 -8.94 9.65 52.87
CA ILE A 1181 -9.59 8.53 53.56
C ILE A 1181 -8.50 7.57 54.06
N THR A 1182 -8.49 7.30 55.36
CA THR A 1182 -7.52 6.38 55.99
C THR A 1182 -8.29 5.23 56.64
N SER A 1183 -8.05 3.99 56.17
CA SER A 1183 -8.70 2.78 56.70
C SER A 1183 -10.24 2.90 56.76
N GLY A 1184 -10.86 3.48 55.72
CA GLY A 1184 -12.31 3.68 55.65
C GLY A 1184 -12.86 4.81 56.52
N LYS A 1185 -12.01 5.72 57.04
CA LYS A 1185 -12.42 6.88 57.83
C LYS A 1185 -11.96 8.18 57.17
N GLU A 1186 -12.88 9.13 57.04
CA GLU A 1186 -12.62 10.52 56.62
C GLU A 1186 -12.84 11.45 57.81
N SER A 1187 -11.88 12.32 58.10
CA SER A 1187 -12.01 13.27 59.22
C SER A 1187 -12.50 14.63 58.71
N VAL A 1188 -13.55 15.16 59.34
CA VAL A 1188 -14.17 16.44 59.01
C VAL A 1188 -14.22 17.35 60.24
N ASN A 1189 -14.07 18.65 60.05
CA ASN A 1189 -14.23 19.62 61.13
C ASN A 1189 -15.60 20.30 61.03
N LEU A 1190 -16.43 20.14 62.06
CA LEU A 1190 -17.80 20.66 62.14
C LEU A 1190 -17.83 21.93 63.00
N ARG A 1191 -18.34 23.06 62.47
CA ARG A 1191 -18.50 24.32 63.23
C ARG A 1191 -19.85 24.96 62.96
N ASN A 1192 -20.38 25.71 63.92
CA ASN A 1192 -21.64 26.44 63.74
C ASN A 1192 -21.62 27.79 64.49
N THR A 1193 -22.19 28.85 63.91
CA THR A 1193 -22.20 30.17 64.58
C THR A 1193 -23.17 30.27 65.76
N ARG A 1194 -24.06 29.28 65.95
CA ARG A 1194 -25.07 29.19 67.02
C ARG A 1194 -25.01 27.83 67.74
N ALA A 1195 -25.50 27.81 68.98
CA ALA A 1195 -25.80 26.55 69.65
C ALA A 1195 -27.17 26.05 69.15
N THR A 1196 -27.19 24.98 68.36
CA THR A 1196 -28.38 24.44 67.71
C THR A 1196 -28.18 22.97 67.35
N MET A 1197 -29.28 22.27 67.09
CA MET A 1197 -29.26 21.02 66.34
C MET A 1197 -29.28 21.34 64.84
N ASP A 1198 -28.56 20.55 64.05
CA ASP A 1198 -28.53 20.64 62.59
C ASP A 1198 -28.48 19.23 61.97
N LEU A 1199 -29.04 19.10 60.77
CA LEU A 1199 -29.02 17.87 59.98
C LEU A 1199 -28.04 18.08 58.82
N ILE A 1200 -27.03 17.21 58.73
CA ILE A 1200 -26.01 17.25 57.69
C ILE A 1200 -26.29 16.17 56.67
N LYS A 1201 -26.43 16.57 55.40
CA LYS A 1201 -26.62 15.69 54.26
C LYS A 1201 -25.29 15.44 53.56
N MET A 1202 -24.94 14.17 53.39
CA MET A 1202 -23.72 13.75 52.69
C MET A 1202 -24.09 13.26 51.28
N THR A 1203 -23.65 13.99 50.26
CA THR A 1203 -23.75 13.55 48.87
C THR A 1203 -22.58 12.63 48.56
N ALA A 1204 -22.88 11.37 48.23
CA ALA A 1204 -21.89 10.38 47.84
C ALA A 1204 -22.41 9.57 46.65
N PRO A 1205 -21.53 8.83 45.94
CA PRO A 1205 -21.97 7.92 44.89
C PRO A 1205 -23.02 6.93 45.38
N GLN A 1206 -23.94 6.55 44.50
CA GLN A 1206 -25.12 5.76 44.89
C GLN A 1206 -24.77 4.45 45.60
N TRP A 1207 -23.69 3.75 45.23
CA TRP A 1207 -23.23 2.51 45.88
C TRP A 1207 -22.78 2.67 47.34
N LEU A 1208 -22.70 3.92 47.84
CA LEU A 1208 -22.43 4.27 49.24
C LEU A 1208 -23.65 4.87 49.96
N ILE A 1209 -24.80 5.00 49.30
CA ILE A 1209 -26.02 5.51 49.95
C ILE A 1209 -26.87 4.34 50.43
N HIS A 1210 -27.29 4.36 51.69
CA HIS A 1210 -28.24 3.40 52.25
C HIS A 1210 -29.15 4.11 53.24
N ASP A 1211 -30.46 3.92 53.05
CA ASP A 1211 -31.48 4.39 53.96
C ASP A 1211 -32.56 3.31 54.07
N ALA A 1212 -32.77 2.77 55.28
CA ALA A 1212 -33.71 1.66 55.49
C ALA A 1212 -35.17 2.03 55.26
N PHE A 1213 -35.51 3.32 55.20
CA PHE A 1213 -36.86 3.85 55.13
C PHE A 1213 -37.18 4.53 53.79
N ASP A 1214 -36.16 5.00 53.06
CA ASP A 1214 -36.31 5.67 51.77
C ASP A 1214 -35.53 4.95 50.64
N GLU A 1215 -36.26 4.29 49.74
CA GLU A 1215 -35.69 3.64 48.56
C GLU A 1215 -35.08 4.61 47.54
N LYS A 1216 -35.43 5.91 47.63
CA LYS A 1216 -35.00 6.98 46.71
C LYS A 1216 -33.97 7.92 47.33
N ALA A 1217 -33.43 7.58 48.50
CA ALA A 1217 -32.45 8.42 49.17
C ALA A 1217 -31.25 8.73 48.26
N THR A 1218 -30.93 10.01 48.13
CA THR A 1218 -29.77 10.50 47.35
C THR A 1218 -28.60 10.93 48.24
N THR A 1219 -28.83 11.05 49.55
CA THR A 1219 -27.85 11.46 50.55
C THR A 1219 -27.86 10.49 51.73
N SER A 1220 -26.75 10.46 52.46
CA SER A 1220 -26.67 9.81 53.77
C SER A 1220 -26.59 10.91 54.82
N ASP A 1221 -27.50 10.89 55.78
CA ASP A 1221 -27.75 12.04 56.65
C ASP A 1221 -27.36 11.72 58.10
N PHE A 1222 -26.82 12.72 58.82
CA PHE A 1222 -26.54 12.60 60.26
C PHE A 1222 -26.89 13.88 61.02
N ASN A 1223 -27.26 13.73 62.29
CA ASN A 1223 -27.59 14.85 63.16
C ASN A 1223 -26.36 15.30 63.96
N VAL A 1224 -26.18 16.61 64.10
CA VAL A 1224 -25.15 17.20 64.95
C VAL A 1224 -25.76 18.26 65.87
N LYS A 1225 -25.38 18.25 67.14
CA LYS A 1225 -25.77 19.26 68.13
C LYS A 1225 -24.58 20.13 68.53
N PHE A 1226 -24.69 21.40 68.21
CA PHE A 1226 -23.73 22.43 68.61
C PHE A 1226 -24.15 23.06 69.93
N ILE A 1227 -23.23 23.12 70.89
CA ILE A 1227 -23.46 23.70 72.23
C ILE A 1227 -22.57 24.93 72.47
N ASP A 1228 -23.03 25.85 73.33
CA ASP A 1228 -22.20 26.98 73.79
C ASP A 1228 -21.06 26.48 74.71
N LYS A 1229 -19.95 27.25 74.79
CA LYS A 1229 -18.81 26.91 75.68
C LYS A 1229 -19.35 26.63 77.08
N GLY A 1230 -19.03 25.42 77.58
CA GLY A 1230 -19.61 24.87 78.80
C GLY A 1230 -19.57 25.83 79.99
N LYS A 1231 -20.74 26.06 80.59
CA LYS A 1231 -20.86 26.49 81.97
C LYS A 1231 -21.80 25.53 82.71
N TRP A 1232 -21.15 24.54 83.35
CA TRP A 1232 -21.52 23.77 84.55
C TRP A 1232 -22.83 22.95 84.60
N ALA A 1233 -22.68 21.63 84.47
CA ALA A 1233 -22.74 20.67 85.60
C ALA A 1233 -22.17 19.30 85.13
N GLY A 1234 -21.02 18.87 85.68
CA GLY A 1234 -20.60 17.46 85.73
C GLY A 1234 -20.10 16.73 84.47
N LYS A 1235 -20.11 17.29 83.26
CA LYS A 1235 -19.45 16.66 82.08
C LYS A 1235 -18.25 17.46 81.60
N ALA A 1236 -17.03 16.97 81.88
CA ALA A 1236 -15.83 17.44 81.21
C ALA A 1236 -15.75 16.80 79.81
N LEU A 1237 -15.62 17.63 78.77
CA LEU A 1237 -15.32 17.20 77.40
C LEU A 1237 -13.90 17.66 77.08
N ARG A 1238 -13.09 16.77 76.49
CA ARG A 1238 -11.77 17.10 75.95
C ARG A 1238 -11.89 18.02 74.73
N PRO A 1239 -10.80 18.70 74.31
CA PRO A 1239 -10.79 19.53 73.10
C PRO A 1239 -11.18 18.80 71.80
N ASP A 1240 -11.14 17.46 71.81
CA ASP A 1240 -11.56 16.56 70.72
C ASP A 1240 -13.04 16.14 70.81
N GLY A 1241 -13.81 16.69 71.75
CA GLY A 1241 -15.24 16.41 71.92
C GLY A 1241 -15.58 15.11 72.66
N LYS A 1242 -14.60 14.35 73.17
CA LYS A 1242 -14.85 13.12 73.95
C LYS A 1242 -15.09 13.41 75.44
N GLN A 1243 -15.92 12.61 76.10
CA GLN A 1243 -16.09 12.68 77.58
C GLN A 1243 -14.77 12.35 78.28
N ASP A 1244 -14.38 13.20 79.21
CA ASP A 1244 -13.30 12.95 80.18
C ASP A 1244 -13.96 12.43 81.45
N ASN A 1245 -13.68 11.16 81.81
CA ASN A 1245 -14.26 10.48 82.97
C ASN A 1245 -13.65 10.97 84.30
N VAL A 1246 -13.59 12.28 84.52
CA VAL A 1246 -13.12 12.90 85.76
C VAL A 1246 -14.31 13.47 86.54
N GLY A 1247 -14.60 12.82 87.68
CA GLY A 1247 -15.56 13.26 88.71
C GLY A 1247 -16.73 12.28 88.94
N GLU A 1248 -16.76 11.62 90.10
CA GLU A 1248 -17.92 10.85 90.58
C GLU A 1248 -18.53 11.57 91.80
N ILE A 1249 -19.86 11.73 91.82
CA ILE A 1249 -20.58 12.34 92.95
C ILE A 1249 -20.87 11.23 93.98
N ILE A 1250 -20.21 11.25 95.14
CA ILE A 1250 -20.57 10.36 96.25
C ILE A 1250 -21.79 10.96 96.97
N GLY A 1251 -22.95 10.29 96.86
CA GLY A 1251 -24.12 10.59 97.71
C GLY A 1251 -25.52 10.52 97.08
N GLY A 1252 -25.67 10.21 95.79
CA GLY A 1252 -26.99 9.99 95.18
C GLY A 1252 -27.00 10.09 93.65
N SER A 1253 -27.89 9.33 93.01
CA SER A 1253 -27.93 9.10 91.55
C SER A 1253 -28.75 10.11 90.74
N ASP A 1254 -29.34 11.16 91.34
CA ASP A 1254 -30.10 12.20 90.62
C ASP A 1254 -30.09 13.58 91.33
N LEU A 1255 -30.14 14.66 90.55
CA LEU A 1255 -30.05 16.07 90.96
C LEU A 1255 -31.34 16.66 91.55
N LYS A 1256 -32.47 15.96 91.48
CA LYS A 1256 -33.79 16.46 91.93
C LYS A 1256 -34.11 16.24 93.42
N ASN A 1257 -33.26 15.54 94.17
CA ASN A 1257 -33.53 15.15 95.57
C ASN A 1257 -32.38 15.52 96.53
N LEU A 1258 -31.95 16.78 96.56
CA LEU A 1258 -30.88 17.22 97.47
C LEU A 1258 -31.23 18.51 98.23
N ASP A 1259 -32.18 18.40 99.17
CA ASP A 1259 -32.47 19.42 100.19
C ASP A 1259 -31.36 19.51 101.26
N ASP A 1260 -31.07 20.75 101.67
CA ASP A 1260 -30.51 21.20 102.96
C ASP A 1260 -29.24 20.57 103.54
N LYS A 1261 -28.10 20.68 102.83
CA LYS A 1261 -26.77 20.67 103.49
C LYS A 1261 -25.81 21.71 102.93
N THR A 1262 -25.24 22.51 103.83
CA THR A 1262 -24.41 23.70 103.59
C THR A 1262 -22.92 23.43 103.34
N ASN A 1263 -22.49 22.18 103.16
CA ASN A 1263 -21.12 21.85 102.71
C ASN A 1263 -21.13 20.63 101.78
N ARG A 1264 -20.54 20.76 100.59
CA ARG A 1264 -20.33 19.66 99.62
C ARG A 1264 -18.88 19.70 99.12
N ARG A 1265 -18.18 18.56 99.14
CA ARG A 1265 -16.78 18.41 98.72
C ARG A 1265 -16.73 17.51 97.47
N ILE A 1266 -15.92 17.89 96.49
CA ILE A 1266 -15.55 17.09 95.32
C ILE A 1266 -14.10 16.63 95.54
N GLU A 1267 -13.82 15.34 95.39
CA GLU A 1267 -12.44 14.86 95.17
C GLU A 1267 -12.15 14.79 93.68
N TRP A 1268 -10.93 15.23 93.33
CA TRP A 1268 -10.41 15.27 91.96
C TRP A 1268 -9.81 13.93 91.54
#